data_AF-Q8C9J3-F1
#
_entry.id   AF-Q8C9J3-F1
#
_cell.length_a   1.000
_cell.length_b   1.000
_cell.length_c   1.000
_cell.angle_alpha   90.00
_cell.angle_beta   90.00
_cell.angle_gamma   90.00
#
_symmetry.space_group_name_H-M   'P 1'
#
loop_
_entity.id
_entity.type
_entity.pdbx_description
1 polymer ?
#
loop_
_entity_poly.entity_id
_entity_poly.type
_entity_poly.pdbx_seq_one_letter_code
_entity_poly.pdbx_strand_id
1 'polypeptide(L)'
;MSEILCQWLNQELRVSRTVSPKSFAKAFSNGYLIGEVLFKFELQSDFAEFSESRGSTAKLNNFSRLQPTLHLLGLQFDQNVAQSIITEKPGAATKLLYQLYIALQKKKKTGLTGLEIQTMQPQTNLRLQTLKSEAFREQRLNRRRQNEIMAKIQAAIIQIPKPESNRTLKAIEAQKLMKKKKEAEDVANEIKKFEALIKKDLQIKESVSKTSLETTDQTTAELLNTYSDDDYIKKIQKRLEEDAFAREQREKRRRRLLMDQLMAHEAQEEAYREEQLIHRLMRQSQQERRIAVQLMHVRHEKEVLWQNRIFREKQFEERRLKDFQDALDREAALAKQAKIDFAEQTLREKEIHEKISVERAQQRYKKHYGICAEILDQMLDLCTKVADYRLLTNNLIPHKMMHDWKELFFSGIPIYEQTSLTHGQTEPTEDHRAEVKKRNLLDSKDYEDYKNMVGEWALPEDMVNSSPPSNNSILGHVLLRLIEKADPSASNAEATELPSLAVKGCILGKTLSGKTTVLKSLQNDFPVHVLSIDTLVQEAIQAFHERQKSGKTPPTQEDDKRDPVVNQEKVSKTQDKNVLAVSPVPGDRTSQKEGVKINEFEQFRSSDSFLSLSMRAQLGAKSELMLRRGKSIPDILLVSILVNAIKEIPVDQSWVLDGFPITLNQAKLLEEALTGYKRKFLQLKKKKEQMPTLALDPSTSTEVSLLPSALDFVILLDISDNSSLARTNDIIAKEISHEISHENVGRPGTGTSQDNKSEDRNLRDHIQHRIVGFLDNWPLLEEWFTQPKNILTKVNAEIDEALLCQKVKEIFATETVNKKIKVEKTLEEKETEKKAGAPPAEPPAMSPPLSSEAEKDKELHQAKTPGKGKTQSVSPKGKAQGGKVSVKKSPVGSAEVSPTPTAPPPPKAGTEEWVYVNEPIPEELPSFLVPYWELIEKSYINHIKTVLRHLRERQHNVLSYLYETRTSFQEFLRRPDHKQDFVSQWQADFNSVPEDLWEDEETKAELHQRVNDLRDRLWDICEARKEEAEQERLDIINESWLQDSIGITMNHFFSLMQAEVNRFQDTKRLLQDYYRAMESKIPLEDSKKFTRVPLVQLDGKEISESQLRIPLVPRISNSPENSAVKPKVGTFLKGRSDPPLEVLEANFEIDEKILLDTWQQASLAISNMVAAEVHQRLTEEEKEPPQLDSKEKSPQSGANKKAKKEKEAPKKKKTDKKGKGKSSPVAEVSPVTVTPEEMAEMEKRNELRLRIKEEHLAALQTEEQAAQFRLELIKLKALSVLEDLVTKVIDVYRLMEKWLGKRYLNEMASIQKLTELARYHIETATKIQNEIYLSQEDFYINGDIKVFPDPSPPTRPPPVEREENGTLTIEQLDNLRDQFLDMAPKGIIGNKAFSDILLDLITLNLGTNNFPSSWMHLSQLDLQEITSLLTVNTEFVDWRKFLMVTAMPWPMALEDELLDTLQRFKALDEAQTGTITYEQYKQAGLWFSGDEDIKIPENPLEPLPFNRQEHLIEFFFRLFADCEKEPPQLDYTQMLLYFACHPDTLEGVYRALSVAVGTHIFRQVETPMLMAEKTSISTVSPIEEFPETEESSAKEDRELKEEKDDQKEEEIPENANTEKISMETLLKVFGGGNEVLDANRFASYLKSENIYAENFIKTFQDLGARNLEPIAVNILLKHPYIQDLIANYVDYKFPDIKMILQRSEHAQGSDGERSPSRLTDEKK
;
A
#
# COMPACT_ATOMS: atom_id res chain seq x y z
N MET A 1 24.02 -14.41 8.99
CA MET A 1 24.30 -13.49 7.85
C MET A 1 25.80 -13.28 7.64
N SER A 2 26.51 -12.61 8.57
CA SER A 2 27.95 -12.34 8.44
C SER A 2 28.80 -13.60 8.28
N GLU A 3 28.46 -14.70 8.96
CA GLU A 3 29.14 -15.99 8.83
C GLU A 3 29.06 -16.59 7.42
N ILE A 4 27.88 -16.54 6.79
CA ILE A 4 27.65 -17.03 5.43
C ILE A 4 28.52 -16.25 4.43
N LEU A 5 28.55 -14.91 4.57
CA LEU A 5 29.40 -14.06 3.74
C LEU A 5 30.89 -14.31 3.99
N CYS A 6 31.31 -14.48 5.24
CA CYS A 6 32.68 -14.85 5.58
C CYS A 6 33.08 -16.20 4.96
N GLN A 7 32.18 -17.18 4.96
CA GLN A 7 32.43 -18.47 4.32
C GLN A 7 32.59 -18.32 2.81
N TRP A 8 31.68 -17.59 2.15
CA TRP A 8 31.76 -17.29 0.73
C TRP A 8 33.06 -16.54 0.35
N LEU A 9 33.41 -15.50 1.08
CA LEU A 9 34.61 -14.69 0.82
C LEU A 9 35.90 -15.48 1.02
N ASN A 10 36.02 -16.21 2.14
CA ASN A 10 37.26 -16.88 2.51
C ASN A 10 37.43 -18.25 1.84
N GLN A 11 36.37 -19.04 1.70
CA GLN A 11 36.45 -20.42 1.17
C GLN A 11 36.22 -20.48 -0.35
N GLU A 12 35.19 -19.79 -0.86
CA GLU A 12 34.85 -19.84 -2.30
C GLU A 12 35.67 -18.84 -3.11
N LEU A 13 35.67 -17.55 -2.74
CA LEU A 13 36.37 -16.51 -3.50
C LEU A 13 37.85 -16.38 -3.14
N ARG A 14 38.27 -16.90 -1.98
CA ARG A 14 39.65 -16.82 -1.45
C ARG A 14 40.24 -15.40 -1.56
N VAL A 15 39.55 -14.42 -0.99
CA VAL A 15 40.01 -13.02 -0.99
C VAL A 15 41.37 -12.85 -0.31
N SER A 16 42.13 -11.83 -0.71
CA SER A 16 43.50 -11.57 -0.25
C SER A 16 43.66 -11.45 1.28
N ARG A 17 42.63 -10.96 1.98
CA ARG A 17 42.58 -10.91 3.45
C ARG A 17 41.45 -11.75 4.01
N THR A 18 41.77 -12.60 4.98
CA THR A 18 40.77 -13.37 5.73
C THR A 18 39.83 -12.46 6.52
N VAL A 19 38.53 -12.55 6.23
CA VAL A 19 37.49 -11.75 6.87
C VAL A 19 36.82 -12.54 7.98
N SER A 20 36.84 -12.03 9.21
CA SER A 20 36.09 -12.61 10.33
C SER A 20 34.77 -11.85 10.56
N PRO A 21 33.73 -12.48 11.12
CA PRO A 21 32.46 -11.80 11.43
C PRO A 21 32.65 -10.57 12.34
N LYS A 22 33.62 -10.61 13.25
CA LYS A 22 33.95 -9.51 14.18
C LYS A 22 34.69 -8.35 13.50
N SER A 23 35.48 -8.63 12.47
CA SER A 23 36.27 -7.62 11.74
C SER A 23 35.64 -7.17 10.42
N PHE A 24 34.42 -7.62 10.11
CA PHE A 24 33.77 -7.46 8.81
C PHE A 24 33.66 -6.00 8.35
N ALA A 25 33.11 -5.12 9.19
CA ALA A 25 32.96 -3.70 8.85
C ALA A 25 34.33 -3.03 8.60
N LYS A 26 35.32 -3.34 9.43
CA LYS A 26 36.69 -2.79 9.34
C LYS A 26 37.42 -3.26 8.08
N ALA A 27 37.27 -4.52 7.70
CA ALA A 27 37.90 -5.11 6.52
C ALA A 27 37.43 -4.45 5.21
N PHE A 28 36.13 -4.15 5.11
CA PHE A 28 35.53 -3.57 3.91
C PHE A 28 35.49 -2.05 3.87
N SER A 29 35.90 -1.38 4.96
CA SER A 29 35.90 0.10 5.06
C SER A 29 36.80 0.81 4.05
N ASN A 30 37.76 0.10 3.43
CA ASN A 30 38.61 0.65 2.38
C ASN A 30 38.06 0.44 0.97
N GLY A 31 37.01 -0.36 0.77
CA GLY A 31 36.51 -0.69 -0.57
C GLY A 31 37.41 -1.62 -1.39
N TYR A 32 38.70 -1.75 -1.07
CA TYR A 32 39.66 -2.62 -1.79
C TYR A 32 39.17 -4.06 -1.95
N LEU A 33 38.70 -4.71 -0.87
CA LEU A 33 38.16 -6.07 -0.93
C LEU A 33 36.87 -6.17 -1.77
N ILE A 34 36.08 -5.10 -1.85
CA ILE A 34 34.89 -5.08 -2.74
C ILE A 34 35.36 -5.03 -4.20
N GLY A 35 36.38 -4.22 -4.49
CA GLY A 35 37.03 -4.18 -5.80
C GLY A 35 37.61 -5.55 -6.18
N GLU A 36 38.24 -6.24 -5.24
CA GLU A 36 38.80 -7.58 -5.47
C GLU A 36 37.71 -8.61 -5.78
N VAL A 37 36.59 -8.57 -5.04
CA VAL A 37 35.43 -9.43 -5.31
C VAL A 37 34.91 -9.16 -6.73
N LEU A 38 34.69 -7.89 -7.11
CA LEU A 38 34.21 -7.56 -8.46
C LEU A 38 35.22 -7.93 -9.55
N PHE A 39 36.51 -7.74 -9.32
CA PHE A 39 37.60 -8.13 -10.22
C PHE A 39 37.60 -9.65 -10.47
N LYS A 40 37.41 -10.46 -9.43
CA LYS A 40 37.29 -11.93 -9.55
C LYS A 40 36.08 -12.40 -10.36
N PHE A 41 35.08 -11.54 -10.52
CA PHE A 41 33.94 -11.77 -11.42
C PHE A 41 34.05 -11.01 -12.74
N GLU A 42 35.24 -10.48 -13.08
CA GLU A 42 35.50 -9.73 -14.32
C GLU A 42 34.61 -8.49 -14.49
N LEU A 43 34.22 -7.86 -13.37
CA LEU A 43 33.39 -6.64 -13.38
C LEU A 43 34.18 -5.37 -13.15
N GLN A 44 35.42 -5.47 -12.67
CA GLN A 44 36.24 -4.31 -12.35
C GLN A 44 37.61 -4.38 -13.00
N SER A 45 37.70 -3.95 -14.26
CA SER A 45 38.93 -4.02 -15.06
C SER A 45 40.05 -3.11 -14.56
N ASP A 46 39.72 -2.00 -13.89
CA ASP A 46 40.65 -1.02 -13.33
C ASP A 46 41.13 -1.38 -11.91
N PHE A 47 41.01 -2.64 -11.48
CA PHE A 47 41.40 -3.07 -10.13
C PHE A 47 42.88 -2.78 -9.79
N ALA A 48 43.76 -2.69 -10.79
CA ALA A 48 45.15 -2.29 -10.59
C ALA A 48 45.31 -0.87 -10.01
N GLU A 49 44.31 0.01 -10.16
CA GLU A 49 44.30 1.37 -9.64
C GLU A 49 43.70 1.47 -8.21
N PHE A 50 43.25 0.35 -7.64
CA PHE A 50 42.76 0.27 -6.27
C PHE A 50 43.93 0.26 -5.27
N SER A 51 43.81 1.05 -4.20
CA SER A 51 44.83 1.13 -3.17
C SER A 51 44.40 0.45 -1.87
N GLU A 52 45.24 -0.43 -1.34
CA GLU A 52 45.01 -1.09 -0.03
C GLU A 52 45.34 -0.18 1.18
N SER A 53 45.80 1.06 0.93
CA SER A 53 46.10 2.02 1.99
C SER A 53 44.85 2.37 2.80
N ARG A 54 45.00 2.59 4.11
CA ARG A 54 43.87 2.98 4.98
C ARG A 54 43.56 4.49 4.93
N GLY A 55 44.31 5.26 4.15
CA GLY A 55 44.13 6.71 4.00
C GLY A 55 42.77 7.05 3.38
N SER A 56 42.17 8.17 3.78
CA SER A 56 40.87 8.63 3.26
C SER A 56 40.89 8.81 1.73
N THR A 57 42.00 9.25 1.16
CA THR A 57 42.20 9.37 -0.29
C THR A 57 42.10 8.02 -1.01
N ALA A 58 42.72 6.97 -0.46
CA ALA A 58 42.61 5.61 -0.97
C ALA A 58 41.18 5.08 -0.85
N LYS A 59 40.51 5.29 0.29
CA LYS A 59 39.11 4.89 0.49
C LYS A 59 38.19 5.55 -0.55
N LEU A 60 38.32 6.87 -0.74
CA LEU A 60 37.50 7.62 -1.69
C LEU A 60 37.76 7.18 -3.12
N ASN A 61 39.03 7.05 -3.53
CA ASN A 61 39.40 6.54 -4.87
C ASN A 61 38.81 5.15 -5.14
N ASN A 62 38.89 4.24 -4.15
CA ASN A 62 38.31 2.91 -4.30
C ASN A 62 36.78 2.97 -4.44
N PHE A 63 36.08 3.71 -3.57
CA PHE A 63 34.61 3.79 -3.63
C PHE A 63 34.09 4.56 -4.85
N SER A 64 34.79 5.59 -5.33
CA SER A 64 34.42 6.27 -6.57
C SER A 64 34.53 5.35 -7.78
N ARG A 65 35.51 4.43 -7.79
CA ARG A 65 35.66 3.41 -8.84
C ARG A 65 34.66 2.27 -8.73
N LEU A 66 34.22 1.94 -7.52
CA LEU A 66 33.16 0.94 -7.30
C LEU A 66 31.79 1.43 -7.75
N GLN A 67 31.55 2.75 -7.69
CA GLN A 67 30.22 3.32 -7.92
C GLN A 67 29.62 2.96 -9.30
N PRO A 68 30.32 3.09 -10.44
CA PRO A 68 29.77 2.69 -11.75
C PRO A 68 29.43 1.20 -11.81
N THR A 69 30.31 0.35 -11.30
CA THR A 69 30.18 -1.12 -11.36
C THR A 69 29.06 -1.64 -10.45
N LEU A 70 28.85 -1.02 -9.28
CA LEU A 70 27.74 -1.36 -8.38
C LEU A 70 26.39 -0.89 -8.94
N HIS A 71 26.32 0.29 -9.55
CA HIS A 71 25.11 0.75 -10.24
C HIS A 71 24.77 -0.15 -11.43
N LEU A 72 25.78 -0.61 -12.18
CA LEU A 72 25.59 -1.57 -13.27
C LEU A 72 24.95 -2.88 -12.80
N LEU A 73 25.28 -3.35 -11.59
CA LEU A 73 24.67 -4.53 -10.97
C LEU A 73 23.26 -4.25 -10.38
N GLY A 74 22.72 -3.04 -10.53
CA GLY A 74 21.43 -2.64 -9.96
C GLY A 74 21.46 -2.48 -8.43
N LEU A 75 22.64 -2.29 -7.84
CA LEU A 75 22.78 -2.05 -6.40
C LEU A 75 22.66 -0.57 -6.11
N GLN A 76 21.76 -0.19 -5.20
CA GLN A 76 21.65 1.20 -4.73
C GLN A 76 22.90 1.55 -3.91
N PHE A 77 23.87 2.15 -4.58
CA PHE A 77 25.13 2.58 -3.99
C PHE A 77 25.28 4.09 -4.14
N ASP A 78 24.64 4.83 -3.24
CA ASP A 78 24.74 6.28 -3.18
C ASP A 78 25.90 6.72 -2.27
N GLN A 79 26.14 8.04 -2.24
CA GLN A 79 27.17 8.63 -1.40
C GLN A 79 26.95 8.32 0.10
N ASN A 80 25.70 8.14 0.54
CA ASN A 80 25.37 7.85 1.94
C ASN A 80 25.75 6.42 2.34
N VAL A 81 25.53 5.45 1.45
CA VAL A 81 25.96 4.05 1.63
C VAL A 81 27.49 3.98 1.63
N ALA A 82 28.15 4.64 0.69
CA ALA A 82 29.61 4.74 0.65
C ALA A 82 30.15 5.30 1.98
N GLN A 83 29.62 6.43 2.44
CA GLN A 83 30.02 7.06 3.70
C GLN A 83 29.76 6.15 4.90
N SER A 84 28.65 5.41 4.92
CA SER A 84 28.33 4.46 5.99
C SER A 84 29.31 3.29 6.07
N ILE A 85 29.84 2.83 4.93
CA ILE A 85 30.86 1.77 4.89
C ILE A 85 32.24 2.31 5.26
N ILE A 86 32.60 3.49 4.73
CA ILE A 86 33.87 4.19 5.03
C ILE A 86 34.01 4.44 6.55
N THR A 87 32.90 4.81 7.20
CA THR A 87 32.81 5.08 8.64
C THR A 87 32.59 3.83 9.50
N GLU A 88 32.70 2.63 8.92
CA GLU A 88 32.60 1.34 9.63
C GLU A 88 31.26 1.15 10.37
N LYS A 89 30.17 1.75 9.88
CA LYS A 89 28.85 1.63 10.49
C LYS A 89 28.44 0.16 10.56
N PRO A 90 28.12 -0.40 11.74
CA PRO A 90 27.83 -1.82 11.90
C PRO A 90 26.65 -2.22 11.01
N GLY A 91 26.85 -3.29 10.23
CA GLY A 91 25.86 -3.83 9.29
C GLY A 91 25.82 -3.18 7.90
N ALA A 92 26.39 -1.99 7.69
CA ALA A 92 26.35 -1.31 6.38
C ALA A 92 27.11 -2.13 5.30
N ALA A 93 28.35 -2.51 5.59
CA ALA A 93 29.15 -3.37 4.70
C ALA A 93 28.47 -4.74 4.49
N THR A 94 27.89 -5.31 5.54
CA THR A 94 27.22 -6.62 5.47
C THR A 94 25.99 -6.59 4.58
N LYS A 95 25.19 -5.51 4.62
CA LYS A 95 24.05 -5.32 3.72
C LYS A 95 24.49 -5.21 2.26
N LEU A 96 25.47 -4.36 1.96
CA LEU A 96 25.97 -4.19 0.59
C LEU A 96 26.56 -5.50 0.05
N LEU A 97 27.38 -6.21 0.83
CA LEU A 97 27.97 -7.50 0.42
C LEU A 97 26.94 -8.60 0.26
N TYR A 98 25.86 -8.60 1.02
CA TYR A 98 24.77 -9.54 0.83
C TYR A 98 24.00 -9.28 -0.47
N GLN A 99 23.69 -8.00 -0.76
CA GLN A 99 23.08 -7.64 -2.03
C GLN A 99 24.02 -7.95 -3.20
N LEU A 100 25.32 -7.68 -3.05
CA LEU A 100 26.35 -8.03 -4.02
C LEU A 100 26.47 -9.54 -4.21
N TYR A 101 26.44 -10.33 -3.14
CA TYR A 101 26.40 -11.80 -3.21
C TYR A 101 25.21 -12.28 -4.03
N ILE A 102 24.00 -11.77 -3.78
CA ILE A 102 22.81 -12.12 -4.56
C ILE A 102 22.99 -11.73 -6.04
N ALA A 103 23.45 -10.52 -6.31
CA ALA A 103 23.66 -10.04 -7.68
C ALA A 103 24.69 -10.89 -8.44
N LEU A 104 25.81 -11.24 -7.79
CA LEU A 104 26.87 -12.06 -8.38
C LEU A 104 26.46 -13.53 -8.51
N GLN A 105 25.64 -14.08 -7.59
CA GLN A 105 25.07 -15.42 -7.73
C GLN A 105 24.05 -15.47 -8.88
N LYS A 106 23.26 -14.42 -9.08
CA LYS A 106 22.40 -14.29 -10.27
C LYS A 106 23.25 -14.26 -11.55
N LYS A 107 24.34 -13.48 -11.58
CA LYS A 107 25.29 -13.45 -12.72
C LYS A 107 25.95 -14.81 -12.98
N LYS A 108 26.40 -15.51 -11.93
CA LYS A 108 27.02 -16.84 -12.05
C LYS A 108 26.06 -17.87 -12.65
N LYS A 109 24.75 -17.71 -12.43
CA LYS A 109 23.71 -18.55 -13.06
C LYS A 109 23.44 -18.19 -14.52
N THR A 110 23.60 -16.92 -14.91
CA THR A 110 23.34 -16.46 -16.29
C THR A 110 24.54 -16.56 -17.22
N GLY A 111 25.77 -16.62 -16.70
CA GLY A 111 27.00 -16.76 -17.50
C GLY A 111 27.40 -15.52 -18.30
N LEU A 112 26.77 -14.36 -18.05
CA LEU A 112 26.96 -13.13 -18.82
C LEU A 112 28.21 -12.34 -18.39
N THR A 113 28.89 -11.73 -19.35
CA THR A 113 30.05 -10.83 -19.13
C THR A 113 29.62 -9.41 -18.76
N GLY A 114 30.53 -8.61 -18.19
CA GLY A 114 30.24 -7.22 -17.75
C GLY A 114 29.77 -6.29 -18.87
N LEU A 115 30.17 -6.56 -20.13
CA LEU A 115 29.71 -5.80 -21.30
C LEU A 115 28.24 -6.07 -21.66
N GLU A 116 27.73 -7.28 -21.39
CA GLU A 116 26.35 -7.67 -21.72
C GLU A 116 25.32 -7.13 -20.72
N ILE A 117 25.73 -6.80 -19.49
CA ILE A 117 24.84 -6.22 -18.47
C ILE A 117 24.47 -4.76 -18.82
N GLN A 118 25.41 -3.97 -19.40
CA GLN A 118 25.13 -2.59 -19.82
C GLN A 118 24.07 -2.51 -20.94
N THR A 119 23.93 -3.57 -21.74
CA THR A 119 23.06 -3.57 -22.93
C THR A 119 21.66 -4.12 -22.68
N MET A 120 21.35 -4.66 -21.49
CA MET A 120 20.07 -5.39 -21.27
C MET A 120 19.12 -4.81 -20.21
N GLN A 121 19.44 -3.68 -19.56
CA GLN A 121 18.78 -3.31 -18.29
C GLN A 121 17.44 -2.52 -18.34
N PRO A 122 16.71 -2.43 -19.48
CA PRO A 122 15.26 -2.60 -19.34
C PRO A 122 14.57 -3.34 -20.50
N GLN A 123 15.28 -4.19 -21.23
CA GLN A 123 14.73 -4.79 -22.45
C GLN A 123 14.85 -6.31 -22.48
N THR A 124 14.31 -7.03 -21.48
CA THR A 124 14.13 -8.49 -21.65
C THR A 124 12.74 -9.03 -21.41
N ASN A 125 11.82 -8.36 -20.70
CA ASN A 125 10.46 -8.90 -20.52
C ASN A 125 9.32 -8.05 -21.06
N LEU A 126 9.49 -6.74 -21.22
CA LEU A 126 8.66 -6.04 -22.22
C LEU A 126 9.16 -6.40 -23.62
N ARG A 127 10.49 -6.50 -23.80
CA ARG A 127 11.12 -6.67 -25.10
C ARG A 127 10.70 -7.90 -25.89
N LEU A 128 9.98 -8.93 -25.43
CA LEU A 128 9.49 -9.95 -26.38
C LEU A 128 8.10 -9.64 -26.96
N GLN A 129 7.27 -8.88 -26.23
CA GLN A 129 6.00 -8.36 -26.77
C GLN A 129 6.20 -6.98 -27.38
N THR A 130 7.00 -6.10 -26.77
CA THR A 130 7.55 -4.97 -27.50
C THR A 130 8.42 -5.42 -28.65
N LEU A 131 9.27 -6.46 -28.67
CA LEU A 131 9.95 -6.81 -29.94
C LEU A 131 9.01 -7.20 -31.08
N LYS A 132 7.72 -7.50 -30.85
CA LYS A 132 6.78 -7.64 -31.97
C LYS A 132 6.14 -6.32 -32.37
N SER A 133 5.71 -5.49 -31.42
CA SER A 133 5.13 -4.17 -31.72
C SER A 133 6.20 -3.09 -32.00
N GLU A 134 7.30 -3.07 -31.24
CA GLU A 134 8.59 -2.49 -31.62
C GLU A 134 9.16 -3.13 -32.89
N ALA A 135 9.11 -4.42 -33.25
CA ALA A 135 9.65 -4.79 -34.59
C ALA A 135 8.99 -3.99 -35.73
N PHE A 136 7.68 -3.78 -35.67
CA PHE A 136 6.98 -2.94 -36.64
C PHE A 136 7.24 -1.43 -36.44
N ARG A 137 7.18 -0.92 -35.19
CA ARG A 137 7.39 0.51 -34.88
C ARG A 137 8.85 0.95 -34.99
N GLU A 138 9.78 0.10 -34.61
CA GLU A 138 11.26 0.22 -34.61
C GLU A 138 11.82 0.03 -36.03
N GLN A 139 11.24 -0.82 -36.90
CA GLN A 139 11.57 -0.79 -38.33
C GLN A 139 11.19 0.55 -38.97
N ARG A 140 10.06 1.14 -38.55
CA ARG A 140 9.58 2.45 -39.04
C ARG A 140 10.39 3.63 -38.46
N LEU A 141 10.74 3.60 -37.17
CA LEU A 141 11.53 4.63 -36.50
C LEU A 141 13.03 4.58 -36.80
N ASN A 142 13.65 3.39 -36.90
CA ASN A 142 15.10 3.27 -37.09
C ASN A 142 15.56 3.90 -38.41
N ARG A 143 14.73 3.82 -39.46
CA ARG A 143 15.07 4.39 -40.76
C ARG A 143 15.10 5.92 -40.76
N ARG A 144 14.25 6.57 -39.96
CA ARG A 144 14.25 8.05 -39.80
C ARG A 144 15.31 8.51 -38.82
N ARG A 145 15.46 7.83 -37.68
CA ARG A 145 16.47 8.16 -36.66
C ARG A 145 17.91 8.08 -37.18
N GLN A 146 18.24 7.12 -38.04
CA GLN A 146 19.59 7.04 -38.61
C GLN A 146 19.97 8.29 -39.42
N ASN A 147 19.04 8.86 -40.18
CA ASN A 147 19.30 10.04 -41.01
C ASN A 147 19.41 11.32 -40.17
N GLU A 148 18.65 11.40 -39.09
CA GLU A 148 18.61 12.57 -38.20
C GLU A 148 19.80 12.61 -37.23
N ILE A 149 20.25 11.44 -36.76
CA ILE A 149 21.38 11.30 -35.83
C ILE A 149 22.70 11.64 -36.52
N MET A 150 22.86 11.30 -37.81
CA MET A 150 24.02 11.73 -38.61
C MET A 150 24.12 13.25 -38.76
N ALA A 151 22.99 13.95 -38.87
CA ALA A 151 22.94 15.41 -38.99
C ALA A 151 23.23 16.12 -37.66
N LYS A 152 22.75 15.56 -36.54
CA LYS A 152 22.85 16.17 -35.22
C LYS A 152 24.23 16.00 -34.56
N ILE A 153 24.95 14.90 -34.86
CA ILE A 153 26.29 14.65 -34.31
C ILE A 153 27.33 15.66 -34.84
N GLN A 154 27.12 16.22 -36.04
CA GLN A 154 28.02 17.22 -36.63
C GLN A 154 27.90 18.61 -35.99
N ALA A 155 26.83 18.90 -35.26
CA ALA A 155 26.46 20.28 -34.92
C ALA A 155 26.90 20.78 -33.53
N ALA A 156 27.31 19.93 -32.58
CA ALA A 156 27.30 20.31 -31.16
C ALA A 156 28.65 20.18 -30.40
N ILE A 157 29.76 20.51 -31.05
CA ILE A 157 31.11 20.59 -30.45
C ILE A 157 31.20 21.80 -29.48
N ILE A 158 32.17 21.74 -28.53
CA ILE A 158 32.80 22.83 -27.72
C ILE A 158 32.24 22.94 -26.28
N GLN A 159 32.80 22.23 -25.28
CA GLN A 159 33.95 22.56 -24.39
C GLN A 159 33.86 23.91 -23.64
N ILE A 160 34.01 23.90 -22.31
CA ILE A 160 35.01 24.66 -21.51
C ILE A 160 34.58 24.81 -20.02
N PRO A 161 35.54 24.89 -19.08
CA PRO A 161 35.43 24.31 -17.74
C PRO A 161 35.64 25.32 -16.57
N LYS A 162 35.49 24.77 -15.35
CA LYS A 162 36.28 24.97 -14.10
C LYS A 162 35.57 25.58 -12.88
N PRO A 163 36.00 25.15 -11.66
CA PRO A 163 35.27 25.27 -10.40
C PRO A 163 35.93 26.19 -9.36
N GLU A 164 35.17 26.64 -8.37
CA GLU A 164 35.65 27.26 -7.11
C GLU A 164 34.70 26.92 -5.94
N SER A 165 34.98 27.27 -4.69
CA SER A 165 35.92 26.68 -3.74
C SER A 165 35.38 26.84 -2.30
N ASN A 166 35.53 25.80 -1.48
CA ASN A 166 35.68 25.74 -0.01
C ASN A 166 35.22 26.91 0.90
N ARG A 167 34.15 26.78 1.73
CA ARG A 167 34.15 27.36 3.11
C ARG A 167 33.00 26.99 4.08
N THR A 168 32.70 25.71 4.38
CA THR A 168 31.62 25.44 5.39
C THR A 168 31.85 24.29 6.37
N LEU A 169 33.03 23.66 6.38
CA LEU A 169 33.31 22.51 7.25
C LEU A 169 33.78 22.84 8.68
N LYS A 170 34.21 24.08 8.97
CA LYS A 170 34.69 24.46 10.32
C LYS A 170 33.59 24.88 11.31
N ALA A 171 32.40 25.25 10.84
CA ALA A 171 31.31 25.67 11.73
C ALA A 171 30.61 24.47 12.41
N ILE A 172 30.58 23.32 11.74
CA ILE A 172 29.83 22.13 12.18
C ILE A 172 30.57 21.36 13.29
N GLU A 173 31.92 21.42 13.30
CA GLU A 173 32.73 20.71 14.31
C GLU A 173 32.72 21.40 15.69
N ALA A 174 32.55 22.72 15.74
CA ALA A 174 32.46 23.47 16.99
C ALA A 174 31.21 23.11 17.82
N GLN A 175 30.08 22.85 17.16
CA GLN A 175 28.83 22.46 17.82
C GLN A 175 28.89 21.06 18.48
N LYS A 176 29.66 20.11 17.91
CA LYS A 176 29.76 18.74 18.43
C LYS A 176 30.56 18.66 19.74
N LEU A 177 31.53 19.54 19.95
CA LEU A 177 32.38 19.53 21.13
C LEU A 177 31.63 20.00 22.39
N MET A 178 30.72 20.97 22.24
CA MET A 178 29.93 21.52 23.34
C MET A 178 28.88 20.53 23.88
N LYS A 179 28.35 19.64 23.04
CA LYS A 179 27.32 18.66 23.43
C LYS A 179 27.88 17.55 24.34
N LYS A 180 29.12 17.10 24.08
CA LYS A 180 29.80 16.07 24.89
C LYS A 180 30.18 16.53 26.30
N LYS A 181 30.35 17.84 26.52
CA LYS A 181 30.70 18.38 27.85
C LYS A 181 29.52 18.32 28.83
N LYS A 182 28.28 18.54 28.35
CA LYS A 182 27.07 18.47 29.20
C LYS A 182 26.75 17.06 29.68
N GLU A 183 26.89 16.05 28.81
CA GLU A 183 26.56 14.66 29.15
C GLU A 183 27.47 14.07 30.25
N ALA A 184 28.70 14.59 30.41
CA ALA A 184 29.63 14.14 31.45
C ALA A 184 29.30 14.69 32.85
N GLU A 185 28.65 15.86 32.95
CA GLU A 185 28.25 16.46 34.22
C GLU A 185 27.03 15.76 34.84
N ASP A 186 26.07 15.32 34.01
CA ASP A 186 24.85 14.68 34.50
C ASP A 186 25.11 13.32 35.17
N VAL A 187 26.04 12.52 34.62
CA VAL A 187 26.41 11.20 35.17
C VAL A 187 27.08 11.31 36.54
N ALA A 188 27.85 12.37 36.79
CA ALA A 188 28.51 12.57 38.07
C ALA A 188 27.53 12.87 39.22
N ASN A 189 26.36 13.44 38.90
CA ASN A 189 25.34 13.82 39.88
C ASN A 189 24.48 12.63 40.35
N GLU A 190 24.29 11.60 39.51
CA GLU A 190 23.53 10.41 39.88
C GLU A 190 24.28 9.50 40.86
N ILE A 191 25.60 9.38 40.70
CA ILE A 191 26.44 8.54 41.57
C ILE A 191 26.43 9.06 43.02
N LYS A 192 26.46 10.38 43.22
CA LYS A 192 26.39 11.00 44.57
C LYS A 192 25.07 10.74 45.30
N LYS A 193 23.95 10.63 44.58
CA LYS A 193 22.63 10.39 45.19
C LYS A 193 22.49 8.97 45.71
N PHE A 194 23.10 8.00 45.03
CA PHE A 194 23.06 6.59 45.39
C PHE A 194 23.83 6.30 46.70
N GLU A 195 24.99 6.92 46.89
CA GLU A 195 25.80 6.74 48.11
C GLU A 195 25.13 7.29 49.39
N ALA A 196 24.28 8.31 49.26
CA ALA A 196 23.56 8.91 50.39
C ALA A 196 22.46 8.00 50.96
N LEU A 197 21.85 7.15 50.12
CA LEU A 197 20.74 6.29 50.52
C LEU A 197 21.20 5.11 51.39
N ILE A 198 22.36 4.54 51.08
CA ILE A 198 22.95 3.40 51.81
C ILE A 198 23.29 3.77 53.26
N LYS A 199 23.72 5.02 53.52
CA LYS A 199 24.04 5.47 54.87
C LYS A 199 22.83 5.62 55.79
N LYS A 200 21.62 5.77 55.24
CA LYS A 200 20.41 6.02 56.03
C LYS A 200 19.76 4.72 56.55
N ASP A 201 19.87 3.63 55.80
CA ASP A 201 19.29 2.33 56.18
C ASP A 201 20.05 1.58 57.28
N LEU A 202 21.33 1.91 57.50
CA LEU A 202 22.14 1.29 58.55
C LEU A 202 21.90 1.85 59.96
N GLN A 203 21.25 3.02 60.10
CA GLN A 203 21.01 3.63 61.43
C GLN A 203 19.62 3.35 62.03
N ILE A 204 18.68 2.77 61.27
CA ILE A 204 17.30 2.55 61.75
C ILE A 204 17.12 1.16 62.40
N LYS A 205 18.02 0.19 62.13
CA LYS A 205 17.85 -1.20 62.59
C LYS A 205 18.31 -1.52 64.01
N GLU A 206 18.83 -0.56 64.79
CA GLU A 206 19.31 -0.81 66.16
C GLU A 206 18.39 -0.30 67.29
N SER A 207 17.17 0.18 67.03
CA SER A 207 16.33 0.78 68.09
C SER A 207 14.83 0.49 68.03
N VAL A 208 14.39 -0.77 67.93
CA VAL A 208 12.99 -1.15 68.21
C VAL A 208 12.91 -2.53 68.88
N SER A 209 13.22 -2.58 70.17
CA SER A 209 12.99 -3.73 71.06
C SER A 209 12.58 -3.21 72.44
N LYS A 210 11.26 -3.05 72.70
CA LYS A 210 10.58 -3.21 74.01
C LYS A 210 9.13 -2.69 74.02
N THR A 211 8.26 -3.46 74.70
CA THR A 211 6.99 -3.14 75.40
C THR A 211 5.67 -2.92 74.64
N SER A 212 4.69 -3.83 74.81
CA SER A 212 3.34 -3.59 75.38
C SER A 212 2.48 -4.88 75.43
N LEU A 213 1.72 -5.09 76.52
CA LEU A 213 0.85 -6.26 76.85
C LEU A 213 -0.60 -5.78 77.16
N GLU A 214 -1.52 -6.74 77.16
CA GLU A 214 -2.97 -6.76 76.90
C GLU A 214 -4.00 -6.41 78.01
N THR A 215 -5.20 -6.03 77.49
CA THR A 215 -6.60 -6.32 77.91
C THR A 215 -7.25 -5.74 79.17
N THR A 216 -8.26 -4.89 78.95
CA THR A 216 -9.45 -4.70 79.81
C THR A 216 -10.58 -4.17 78.92
N ASP A 217 -11.64 -4.95 78.70
CA ASP A 217 -12.93 -4.50 78.18
C ASP A 217 -13.98 -5.61 78.40
N GLN A 218 -14.98 -5.33 79.24
CA GLN A 218 -16.38 -5.69 79.00
C GLN A 218 -17.24 -5.14 80.14
N THR A 219 -17.82 -3.98 79.83
CA THR A 219 -18.96 -3.35 80.48
C THR A 219 -20.25 -3.85 79.83
N THR A 220 -21.38 -3.63 80.50
CA THR A 220 -22.77 -3.60 79.98
C THR A 220 -23.64 -4.86 80.14
N ALA A 221 -24.91 -4.60 80.49
CA ALA A 221 -26.04 -5.51 80.81
C ALA A 221 -26.03 -6.03 82.27
N GLU A 222 -26.90 -5.66 83.21
CA GLU A 222 -28.26 -5.10 83.25
C GLU A 222 -28.44 -4.48 84.66
N LEU A 223 -28.61 -3.17 84.87
CA LEU A 223 -29.84 -2.38 84.65
C LEU A 223 -31.12 -3.20 84.86
N LEU A 224 -31.65 -3.23 86.09
CA LEU A 224 -33.10 -3.28 86.41
C LEU A 224 -33.31 -3.44 87.93
N ASN A 225 -33.70 -2.37 88.64
CA ASN A 225 -35.07 -2.28 89.18
C ASN A 225 -35.38 -0.86 89.71
N THR A 226 -36.61 -0.43 89.50
CA THR A 226 -37.15 0.91 89.74
C THR A 226 -37.54 1.11 91.20
N TYR A 227 -36.81 2.01 91.88
CA TYR A 227 -36.95 2.60 93.24
C TYR A 227 -37.15 1.67 94.45
N SER A 228 -37.34 0.40 94.17
CA SER A 228 -37.83 -0.62 95.07
C SER A 228 -36.76 -1.00 96.08
N ASP A 229 -37.18 -1.25 97.31
CA ASP A 229 -36.44 -2.02 98.31
C ASP A 229 -35.82 -3.30 97.73
N ASP A 230 -36.18 -3.73 96.51
CA ASP A 230 -35.45 -4.70 95.71
C ASP A 230 -33.94 -4.46 95.54
N ASP A 231 -33.39 -3.25 95.61
CA ASP A 231 -31.91 -3.09 95.55
C ASP A 231 -31.24 -3.35 96.92
N TYR A 232 -31.97 -3.04 98.00
CA TYR A 232 -31.61 -3.47 99.36
C TYR A 232 -31.82 -4.97 99.52
N ILE A 233 -32.93 -5.52 99.00
CA ILE A 233 -33.26 -6.95 98.96
C ILE A 233 -32.33 -7.68 97.99
N LYS A 234 -31.87 -7.12 96.87
CA LYS A 234 -30.87 -7.73 95.96
C LYS A 234 -29.49 -7.72 96.57
N LYS A 235 -29.09 -6.66 97.29
CA LYS A 235 -27.85 -6.70 98.10
C LYS A 235 -27.98 -7.66 99.27
N ILE A 236 -29.15 -7.78 99.88
CA ILE A 236 -29.45 -8.79 100.90
C ILE A 236 -29.47 -10.19 100.30
N GLN A 237 -30.01 -10.40 99.09
CA GLN A 237 -30.09 -11.65 98.35
C GLN A 237 -28.72 -12.06 97.85
N LYS A 238 -27.92 -11.14 97.31
CA LYS A 238 -26.52 -11.34 96.93
C LYS A 238 -25.66 -11.62 98.14
N ARG A 239 -25.85 -10.89 99.25
CA ARG A 239 -25.23 -11.27 100.53
C ARG A 239 -25.78 -12.59 101.04
N LEU A 240 -27.05 -12.91 100.85
CA LEU A 240 -27.66 -14.19 101.24
C LEU A 240 -27.19 -15.33 100.36
N GLU A 241 -26.84 -15.10 99.10
CA GLU A 241 -26.27 -16.05 98.13
C GLU A 241 -24.79 -16.19 98.36
N GLU A 242 -24.05 -15.11 98.56
CA GLU A 242 -22.64 -15.14 98.99
C GLU A 242 -22.52 -15.80 100.37
N ASP A 243 -23.46 -15.55 101.28
CA ASP A 243 -23.49 -16.11 102.63
C ASP A 243 -24.20 -17.47 102.67
N ALA A 244 -25.05 -17.82 101.68
CA ALA A 244 -25.53 -19.18 101.44
C ALA A 244 -24.44 -20.03 100.78
N PHE A 245 -23.67 -19.47 99.85
CA PHE A 245 -22.48 -20.09 99.26
C PHE A 245 -21.38 -20.21 100.30
N ALA A 246 -21.17 -19.21 101.15
CA ALA A 246 -20.25 -19.30 102.27
C ALA A 246 -20.77 -20.24 103.35
N ARG A 247 -22.10 -20.36 103.57
CA ARG A 247 -22.72 -21.40 104.38
C ARG A 247 -22.58 -22.77 103.75
N GLU A 248 -22.74 -22.94 102.45
CA GLU A 248 -22.62 -24.20 101.72
C GLU A 248 -21.16 -24.63 101.63
N GLN A 249 -20.23 -23.69 101.48
CA GLN A 249 -18.80 -23.91 101.64
C GLN A 249 -18.46 -24.23 103.10
N ARG A 250 -19.03 -23.53 104.09
CA ARG A 250 -18.91 -23.89 105.52
C ARG A 250 -19.56 -25.23 105.83
N GLU A 251 -20.63 -25.61 105.17
CA GLU A 251 -21.39 -26.85 105.31
C GLU A 251 -20.65 -27.98 104.63
N LYS A 252 -20.08 -27.76 103.43
CA LYS A 252 -19.15 -28.67 102.76
C LYS A 252 -17.86 -28.83 103.55
N ARG A 253 -17.37 -27.76 104.20
CA ARG A 253 -16.25 -27.83 105.15
C ARG A 253 -16.67 -28.55 106.42
N ARG A 254 -17.86 -28.32 106.98
CA ARG A 254 -18.40 -29.04 108.14
C ARG A 254 -18.68 -30.50 107.83
N ARG A 255 -19.19 -30.84 106.64
CA ARG A 255 -19.40 -32.22 106.17
C ARG A 255 -18.07 -32.89 105.91
N ARG A 256 -17.09 -32.19 105.31
CA ARG A 256 -15.73 -32.71 105.22
C ARG A 256 -15.10 -32.91 106.59
N LEU A 257 -15.25 -31.96 107.52
CA LEU A 257 -14.69 -32.03 108.86
C LEU A 257 -15.44 -33.05 109.75
N LEU A 258 -16.75 -33.21 109.58
CA LEU A 258 -17.59 -34.20 110.25
C LEU A 258 -17.33 -35.59 109.68
N MET A 259 -17.18 -35.71 108.37
CA MET A 259 -16.78 -36.96 107.72
C MET A 259 -15.35 -37.32 108.12
N ASP A 260 -14.42 -36.35 108.18
CA ASP A 260 -13.07 -36.56 108.72
C ASP A 260 -13.11 -36.95 110.20
N GLN A 261 -14.00 -36.36 111.01
CA GLN A 261 -14.20 -36.76 112.40
C GLN A 261 -14.82 -38.16 112.52
N LEU A 262 -15.77 -38.53 111.64
CA LEU A 262 -16.36 -39.87 111.55
C LEU A 262 -15.32 -40.89 111.12
N MET A 263 -14.55 -40.59 110.07
CA MET A 263 -13.44 -41.40 109.58
C MET A 263 -12.35 -41.52 110.64
N ALA A 264 -12.03 -40.46 111.38
CA ALA A 264 -11.07 -40.49 112.47
C ALA A 264 -11.58 -41.27 113.70
N HIS A 265 -12.87 -41.17 114.02
CA HIS A 265 -13.52 -41.96 115.07
C HIS A 265 -13.61 -43.43 114.69
N GLU A 266 -14.05 -43.75 113.47
CA GLU A 266 -14.09 -45.09 112.93
C GLU A 266 -12.68 -45.69 112.87
N ALA A 267 -11.68 -44.93 112.42
CA ALA A 267 -10.29 -45.34 112.47
C ALA A 267 -9.77 -45.52 113.90
N GLN A 268 -10.19 -44.70 114.87
CA GLN A 268 -9.83 -44.85 116.28
C GLN A 268 -10.53 -46.05 116.93
N GLU A 269 -11.78 -46.34 116.54
CA GLU A 269 -12.59 -47.45 117.02
C GLU A 269 -12.11 -48.77 116.40
N GLU A 270 -11.72 -48.74 115.12
CA GLU A 270 -11.04 -49.82 114.42
C GLU A 270 -9.66 -50.07 115.03
N ALA A 271 -8.87 -49.02 115.30
CA ALA A 271 -7.61 -49.14 116.05
C ALA A 271 -7.82 -49.69 117.47
N TYR A 272 -8.91 -49.33 118.17
CA TYR A 272 -9.24 -49.89 119.49
C TYR A 272 -9.72 -51.34 119.41
N ARG A 273 -10.49 -51.71 118.37
CA ARG A 273 -10.88 -53.10 118.08
C ARG A 273 -9.67 -53.92 117.70
N GLU A 274 -8.76 -53.37 116.92
CA GLU A 274 -7.45 -53.95 116.59
C GLU A 274 -6.61 -54.08 117.84
N GLU A 275 -6.52 -53.08 118.73
CA GLU A 275 -5.81 -53.20 120.00
C GLU A 275 -6.44 -54.27 120.91
N GLN A 276 -7.78 -54.34 121.01
CA GLN A 276 -8.45 -55.41 121.74
C GLN A 276 -8.19 -56.78 121.12
N LEU A 277 -8.22 -56.86 119.78
CA LEU A 277 -7.94 -58.08 119.04
C LEU A 277 -6.48 -58.49 119.23
N ILE A 278 -5.55 -57.55 119.14
CA ILE A 278 -4.12 -57.68 119.41
C ILE A 278 -3.93 -58.15 120.84
N HIS A 279 -4.56 -57.55 121.85
CA HIS A 279 -4.45 -57.98 123.25
C HIS A 279 -4.98 -59.41 123.47
N ARG A 280 -6.06 -59.80 122.79
CA ARG A 280 -6.57 -61.18 122.81
C ARG A 280 -5.65 -62.15 122.05
N LEU A 281 -5.11 -61.73 120.90
CA LEU A 281 -4.17 -62.50 120.09
C LEU A 281 -2.81 -62.63 120.78
N MET A 282 -2.36 -61.61 121.52
CA MET A 282 -1.04 -61.47 122.14
C MET A 282 -0.82 -62.39 123.33
N ARG A 283 -1.82 -63.19 123.71
CA ARG A 283 -1.58 -64.40 124.49
C ARG A 283 -0.96 -65.49 123.58
N GLN A 284 0.16 -65.14 122.95
CA GLN A 284 0.88 -65.98 122.00
C GLN A 284 1.87 -66.92 122.69
N SER A 285 1.95 -68.12 122.15
CA SER A 285 3.03 -69.07 122.41
C SER A 285 4.38 -68.54 121.86
N GLN A 286 5.50 -69.06 122.36
CA GLN A 286 6.85 -68.63 121.93
C GLN A 286 7.13 -68.85 120.42
N GLN A 287 6.42 -69.77 119.76
CA GLN A 287 6.59 -70.07 118.33
C GLN A 287 5.98 -68.98 117.44
N GLU A 288 4.84 -68.41 117.83
CA GLU A 288 4.11 -67.41 117.04
C GLU A 288 4.87 -66.07 116.94
N ARG A 289 5.63 -65.70 117.99
CA ARG A 289 6.46 -64.48 117.98
C ARG A 289 7.58 -64.50 116.95
N ARG A 290 8.22 -65.66 116.72
CA ARG A 290 9.29 -65.78 115.71
C ARG A 290 8.74 -65.64 114.29
N ILE A 291 7.60 -66.26 114.02
CA ILE A 291 6.91 -66.17 112.72
C ILE A 291 6.46 -64.73 112.45
N ALA A 292 5.95 -64.03 113.47
CA ALA A 292 5.49 -62.64 113.34
C ALA A 292 6.62 -61.64 113.00
N VAL A 293 7.80 -61.76 113.61
CA VAL A 293 8.94 -60.86 113.34
C VAL A 293 9.47 -61.04 111.92
N GLN A 294 9.63 -62.29 111.45
CA GLN A 294 10.05 -62.55 110.06
C GLN A 294 9.02 -62.03 109.05
N LEU A 295 7.73 -62.21 109.34
CA LEU A 295 6.64 -61.69 108.50
C LEU A 295 6.64 -60.16 108.44
N MET A 296 6.99 -59.48 109.55
CA MET A 296 7.09 -58.01 109.60
C MET A 296 8.22 -57.48 108.71
N HIS A 297 9.41 -58.09 108.75
CA HIS A 297 10.55 -57.68 107.92
C HIS A 297 10.23 -57.82 106.42
N VAL A 298 9.66 -58.95 106.02
CA VAL A 298 9.23 -59.20 104.63
C VAL A 298 8.15 -58.22 104.19
N ARG A 299 7.22 -57.82 105.07
CA ARG A 299 6.20 -56.79 104.77
C ARG A 299 6.84 -55.42 104.53
N HIS A 300 7.79 -55.02 105.38
CA HIS A 300 8.46 -53.72 105.25
C HIS A 300 9.28 -53.63 103.94
N GLU A 301 10.03 -54.68 103.60
CA GLU A 301 10.78 -54.73 102.33
C GLU A 301 9.84 -54.71 101.11
N LYS A 302 8.71 -55.43 101.17
CA LYS A 302 7.68 -55.40 100.13
C LYS A 302 7.07 -54.01 99.95
N GLU A 303 6.82 -53.28 101.04
CA GLU A 303 6.29 -51.92 100.98
C GLU A 303 7.26 -50.95 100.31
N VAL A 304 8.55 -51.00 100.64
CA VAL A 304 9.58 -50.16 99.99
C VAL A 304 9.68 -50.45 98.49
N LEU A 305 9.64 -51.74 98.10
CA LEU A 305 9.62 -52.13 96.69
C LEU A 305 8.37 -51.62 95.96
N TRP A 306 7.22 -51.64 96.63
CA TRP A 306 5.96 -51.13 96.11
C TRP A 306 6.00 -49.61 95.89
N GLN A 307 6.48 -48.84 96.87
CA GLN A 307 6.64 -47.38 96.77
C GLN A 307 7.59 -46.97 95.63
N ASN A 308 8.74 -47.63 95.52
CA ASN A 308 9.69 -47.38 94.43
C ASN A 308 9.10 -47.73 93.06
N ARG A 309 8.24 -48.75 92.98
CA ARG A 309 7.53 -49.10 91.75
C ARG A 309 6.54 -48.01 91.35
N ILE A 310 5.72 -47.52 92.30
CA ILE A 310 4.77 -46.43 92.06
C ILE A 310 5.46 -45.15 91.60
N PHE A 311 6.57 -44.77 92.25
CA PHE A 311 7.29 -43.54 91.89
C PHE A 311 7.87 -43.61 90.47
N ARG A 312 8.49 -44.74 90.08
CA ARG A 312 8.98 -44.94 88.71
C ARG A 312 7.83 -44.92 87.69
N GLU A 313 6.71 -45.56 88.03
CA GLU A 313 5.52 -45.58 87.19
C GLU A 313 4.96 -44.16 86.97
N LYS A 314 4.92 -43.32 88.01
CA LYS A 314 4.53 -41.91 87.89
C LYS A 314 5.47 -41.10 86.98
N GLN A 315 6.78 -41.27 87.09
CA GLN A 315 7.74 -40.60 86.22
C GLN A 315 7.63 -41.05 84.76
N PHE A 316 7.37 -42.35 84.52
CA PHE A 316 7.10 -42.85 83.18
C PHE A 316 5.79 -42.28 82.63
N GLU A 317 4.75 -42.16 83.47
CA GLU A 317 3.47 -41.59 83.04
C GLU A 317 3.58 -40.10 82.69
N GLU A 318 4.30 -39.29 83.47
CA GLU A 318 4.55 -37.88 83.15
C GLU A 318 5.34 -37.71 81.84
N ARG A 319 6.37 -38.55 81.61
CA ARG A 319 7.13 -38.52 80.36
C ARG A 319 6.27 -38.97 79.17
N ARG A 320 5.46 -40.01 79.33
CA ARG A 320 4.51 -40.48 78.31
C ARG A 320 3.50 -39.39 77.96
N LEU A 321 2.99 -38.65 78.95
CA LEU A 321 2.05 -37.55 78.70
C LEU A 321 2.70 -36.41 77.92
N LYS A 322 3.94 -36.05 78.25
CA LYS A 322 4.69 -35.02 77.51
C LYS A 322 5.02 -35.47 76.09
N ASP A 323 5.52 -36.68 75.91
CA ASP A 323 5.84 -37.23 74.59
C ASP A 323 4.57 -37.34 73.72
N PHE A 324 3.42 -37.65 74.34
CA PHE A 324 2.12 -37.66 73.67
C PHE A 324 1.69 -36.26 73.23
N GLN A 325 1.85 -35.24 74.09
CA GLN A 325 1.53 -33.86 73.72
C GLN A 325 2.47 -33.33 72.61
N ASP A 326 3.77 -33.58 72.71
CA ASP A 326 4.75 -33.21 71.69
C ASP A 326 4.50 -33.95 70.35
N ALA A 327 3.90 -35.15 70.38
CA ALA A 327 3.46 -35.86 69.18
C ALA A 327 2.25 -35.17 68.53
N LEU A 328 1.23 -34.81 69.33
CA LEU A 328 0.05 -34.06 68.84
C LEU A 328 0.45 -32.70 68.23
N ASP A 329 1.37 -31.98 68.85
CA ASP A 329 1.81 -30.66 68.34
C ASP A 329 2.58 -30.78 67.01
N ARG A 330 3.41 -31.83 66.85
CA ARG A 330 4.11 -32.11 65.58
C ARG A 330 3.12 -32.49 64.47
N GLU A 331 2.13 -33.33 64.78
CA GLU A 331 1.10 -33.72 63.83
C GLU A 331 0.27 -32.51 63.39
N ALA A 332 -0.15 -31.66 64.33
CA ALA A 332 -0.88 -30.43 64.03
C ALA A 332 -0.06 -29.45 63.17
N ALA A 333 1.26 -29.36 63.38
CA ALA A 333 2.15 -28.54 62.56
C ALA A 333 2.30 -29.09 61.14
N LEU A 334 2.49 -30.41 60.98
CA LEU A 334 2.54 -31.07 59.67
C LEU A 334 1.22 -30.90 58.91
N ALA A 335 0.08 -31.05 59.59
CA ALA A 335 -1.24 -30.86 58.99
C ALA A 335 -1.47 -29.41 58.51
N LYS A 336 -0.98 -28.41 59.25
CA LYS A 336 -1.02 -27.00 58.81
C LYS A 336 -0.15 -26.77 57.58
N GLN A 337 1.07 -27.29 57.56
CA GLN A 337 1.96 -27.16 56.41
C GLN A 337 1.37 -27.85 55.17
N ALA A 338 0.83 -29.07 55.33
CA ALA A 338 0.17 -29.79 54.25
C ALA A 338 -1.02 -29.01 53.64
N LYS A 339 -1.81 -28.29 54.47
CA LYS A 339 -2.88 -27.40 53.99
C LYS A 339 -2.35 -26.22 53.18
N ILE A 340 -1.23 -25.61 53.61
CA ILE A 340 -0.60 -24.48 52.91
C ILE A 340 -0.02 -24.94 51.57
N ASP A 341 0.76 -26.02 51.58
CA ASP A 341 1.39 -26.57 50.37
C ASP A 341 0.33 -26.98 49.34
N PHE A 342 -0.79 -27.56 49.79
CA PHE A 342 -1.93 -27.88 48.94
C PHE A 342 -2.59 -26.64 48.32
N ALA A 343 -2.80 -25.59 49.12
CA ALA A 343 -3.35 -24.33 48.62
C ALA A 343 -2.43 -23.66 47.60
N GLU A 344 -1.11 -23.68 47.83
CA GLU A 344 -0.11 -23.15 46.88
C GLU A 344 -0.07 -23.97 45.58
N GLN A 345 -0.08 -25.30 45.67
CA GLN A 345 -0.15 -26.16 44.50
C GLN A 345 -1.43 -25.90 43.68
N THR A 346 -2.58 -25.77 44.35
CA THR A 346 -3.86 -25.44 43.71
C THR A 346 -3.78 -24.11 42.95
N LEU A 347 -3.09 -23.12 43.51
CA LEU A 347 -2.91 -21.81 42.87
C LEU A 347 -1.97 -21.91 41.65
N ARG A 348 -0.84 -22.62 41.77
CA ARG A 348 0.08 -22.87 40.65
C ARG A 348 -0.60 -23.61 39.49
N GLU A 349 -1.42 -24.61 39.79
CA GLU A 349 -2.19 -25.35 38.77
C GLU A 349 -3.21 -24.46 38.05
N LYS A 350 -3.92 -23.57 38.78
CA LYS A 350 -4.81 -22.56 38.18
C LYS A 350 -4.06 -21.58 37.28
N GLU A 351 -2.89 -21.09 37.69
CA GLU A 351 -2.07 -20.19 36.87
C GLU A 351 -1.56 -20.86 35.58
N ILE A 352 -1.14 -22.12 35.66
CA ILE A 352 -0.70 -22.90 34.48
C ILE A 352 -1.88 -23.08 33.51
N HIS A 353 -3.08 -23.38 34.04
CA HIS A 353 -4.28 -23.51 33.23
C HIS A 353 -4.64 -22.20 32.51
N GLU A 354 -4.60 -21.07 33.21
CA GLU A 354 -4.88 -19.75 32.63
C GLU A 354 -3.87 -19.40 31.51
N LYS A 355 -2.58 -19.69 31.71
CA LYS A 355 -1.55 -19.49 30.68
C LYS A 355 -1.85 -20.28 29.40
N ILE A 356 -2.24 -21.55 29.54
CA ILE A 356 -2.61 -22.41 28.39
C ILE A 356 -3.89 -21.89 27.70
N SER A 357 -4.86 -21.40 28.48
CA SER A 357 -6.10 -20.81 27.95
C SER A 357 -5.83 -19.55 27.11
N VAL A 358 -5.01 -18.63 27.63
CA VAL A 358 -4.59 -17.40 26.92
C VAL A 358 -3.83 -17.73 25.63
N GLU A 359 -2.90 -18.69 25.67
CA GLU A 359 -2.17 -19.11 24.47
C GLU A 359 -3.11 -19.64 23.39
N ARG A 360 -4.09 -20.47 23.76
CA ARG A 360 -5.13 -20.97 22.83
C ARG A 360 -6.00 -19.85 22.28
N ALA A 361 -6.36 -18.85 23.08
CA ALA A 361 -7.09 -17.67 22.61
C ALA A 361 -6.27 -16.87 21.58
N GLN A 362 -4.97 -16.69 21.82
CA GLN A 362 -4.07 -16.02 20.89
C GLN A 362 -3.86 -16.81 19.59
N GLN A 363 -3.74 -18.14 19.66
CA GLN A 363 -3.65 -19.00 18.47
C GLN A 363 -4.93 -18.91 17.62
N ARG A 364 -6.12 -18.92 18.25
CA ARG A 364 -7.40 -18.68 17.55
C ARG A 364 -7.43 -17.30 16.91
N TYR A 365 -7.04 -16.24 17.63
CA TYR A 365 -6.96 -14.89 17.07
C TYR A 365 -6.00 -14.82 15.87
N LYS A 366 -4.79 -15.37 15.97
CA LYS A 366 -3.82 -15.40 14.86
C LYS A 366 -4.35 -16.13 13.64
N LYS A 367 -5.05 -17.26 13.84
CA LYS A 367 -5.72 -18.00 12.77
C LYS A 367 -6.79 -17.15 12.08
N HIS A 368 -7.67 -16.50 12.86
CA HIS A 368 -8.71 -15.62 12.32
C HIS A 368 -8.14 -14.40 11.60
N TYR A 369 -7.11 -13.77 12.17
CA TYR A 369 -6.42 -12.64 11.55
C TYR A 369 -5.78 -13.02 10.22
N GLY A 370 -5.09 -14.17 10.15
CA GLY A 370 -4.51 -14.69 8.91
C GLY A 370 -5.55 -14.86 7.81
N ILE A 371 -6.68 -15.50 8.13
CA ILE A 371 -7.80 -15.69 7.19
C ILE A 371 -8.36 -14.33 6.72
N CYS A 372 -8.56 -13.37 7.63
CA CYS A 372 -9.09 -12.05 7.27
C CYS A 372 -8.11 -11.24 6.38
N ALA A 373 -6.81 -11.33 6.66
CA ALA A 373 -5.78 -10.67 5.86
C ALA A 373 -5.74 -11.24 4.43
N GLU A 374 -5.77 -12.56 4.28
CA GLU A 374 -5.84 -13.23 2.97
C GLU A 374 -7.08 -12.80 2.18
N ILE A 375 -8.25 -12.67 2.83
CA ILE A 375 -9.49 -12.21 2.18
C ILE A 375 -9.35 -10.73 1.74
N LEU A 376 -8.75 -9.87 2.56
CA LEU A 376 -8.54 -8.46 2.23
C LEU A 376 -7.63 -8.30 1.00
N ASP A 377 -6.53 -9.05 0.93
CA ASP A 377 -5.61 -9.04 -0.21
C ASP A 377 -6.34 -9.47 -1.50
N GLN A 378 -7.18 -10.50 -1.44
CA GLN A 378 -8.00 -10.92 -2.59
C GLN A 378 -9.04 -9.86 -3.00
N MET A 379 -9.60 -9.11 -2.05
CA MET A 379 -10.51 -7.99 -2.36
C MET A 379 -9.78 -6.84 -3.07
N LEU A 380 -8.55 -6.52 -2.67
CA LEU A 380 -7.71 -5.51 -3.31
C LEU A 380 -7.33 -5.92 -4.74
N ASP A 381 -6.95 -7.18 -4.94
CA ASP A 381 -6.67 -7.73 -6.28
C ASP A 381 -7.87 -7.60 -7.21
N LEU A 382 -9.08 -7.95 -6.73
CA LEU A 382 -10.31 -7.83 -7.52
C LEU A 382 -10.60 -6.37 -7.91
N CYS A 383 -10.49 -5.44 -6.95
CA CYS A 383 -10.74 -4.02 -7.23
C CYS A 383 -9.73 -3.45 -8.24
N THR A 384 -8.47 -3.84 -8.13
CA THR A 384 -7.40 -3.39 -9.04
C THR A 384 -7.61 -3.93 -10.46
N LYS A 385 -7.93 -5.22 -10.60
CA LYS A 385 -8.27 -5.80 -11.92
C LYS A 385 -9.47 -5.11 -12.56
N VAL A 386 -10.49 -4.81 -11.78
CA VAL A 386 -11.68 -4.08 -12.25
C VAL A 386 -11.28 -2.69 -12.75
N ALA A 387 -10.39 -1.98 -12.07
CA ALA A 387 -9.89 -0.67 -12.52
C ALA A 387 -9.08 -0.77 -13.82
N ASP A 388 -8.15 -1.72 -13.93
CA ASP A 388 -7.36 -1.97 -15.13
C ASP A 388 -8.28 -2.21 -16.34
N TYR A 389 -9.28 -3.08 -16.19
CA TYR A 389 -10.20 -3.41 -17.28
C TYR A 389 -11.16 -2.29 -17.64
N ARG A 390 -11.51 -1.41 -16.70
CA ARG A 390 -12.30 -0.20 -17.03
C ARG A 390 -11.54 0.72 -17.98
N LEU A 391 -10.21 0.81 -17.86
CA LEU A 391 -9.38 1.55 -18.81
C LEU A 391 -9.37 0.85 -20.19
N LEU A 392 -9.23 -0.48 -20.21
CA LEU A 392 -9.23 -1.28 -21.44
C LEU A 392 -10.57 -1.24 -22.19
N THR A 393 -11.68 -1.05 -21.50
CA THR A 393 -13.04 -1.21 -22.05
C THR A 393 -13.89 0.08 -22.04
N ASN A 394 -13.30 1.24 -21.74
CA ASN A 394 -14.05 2.49 -21.54
C ASN A 394 -15.20 2.33 -20.52
N ASN A 395 -14.89 1.70 -19.38
CA ASN A 395 -15.78 1.42 -18.25
C ASN A 395 -16.84 0.32 -18.44
N LEU A 396 -16.77 -0.48 -19.51
CA LEU A 396 -17.73 -1.57 -19.79
C LEU A 396 -17.08 -2.95 -19.64
N ILE A 397 -17.02 -3.46 -18.41
CA ILE A 397 -16.45 -4.78 -18.14
C ILE A 397 -17.40 -5.88 -18.65
N PRO A 398 -16.94 -6.82 -19.49
CA PRO A 398 -17.76 -7.95 -19.93
C PRO A 398 -18.24 -8.79 -18.74
N HIS A 399 -19.53 -9.13 -18.74
CA HIS A 399 -20.16 -9.89 -17.66
C HIS A 399 -19.42 -11.20 -17.35
N LYS A 400 -18.99 -11.94 -18.39
CA LYS A 400 -18.23 -13.19 -18.23
C LYS A 400 -16.96 -13.01 -17.39
N MET A 401 -16.18 -11.98 -17.69
CA MET A 401 -14.91 -11.72 -17.00
C MET A 401 -15.12 -11.40 -15.52
N MET A 402 -16.17 -10.63 -15.21
CA MET A 402 -16.57 -10.37 -13.82
C MET A 402 -17.02 -11.65 -13.11
N HIS A 403 -17.74 -12.54 -13.79
CA HIS A 403 -18.13 -13.84 -13.25
C HIS A 403 -16.92 -14.77 -13.01
N ASP A 404 -15.93 -14.76 -13.89
CA ASP A 404 -14.70 -15.54 -13.75
C ASP A 404 -13.88 -15.03 -12.55
N TRP A 405 -13.70 -13.72 -12.41
CA TRP A 405 -12.96 -13.16 -11.26
C TRP A 405 -13.67 -13.40 -9.94
N LYS A 406 -15.01 -13.33 -9.91
CA LYS A 406 -15.79 -13.69 -8.72
C LYS A 406 -15.62 -15.16 -8.36
N GLU A 407 -15.55 -16.05 -9.34
CA GLU A 407 -15.31 -17.48 -9.11
C GLU A 407 -13.94 -17.73 -8.47
N LEU A 408 -12.91 -17.06 -9.00
CA LEU A 408 -11.55 -17.13 -8.47
C LEU A 408 -11.50 -16.61 -7.02
N PHE A 409 -12.20 -15.51 -6.76
CA PHE A 409 -12.36 -14.94 -5.41
C PHE A 409 -13.05 -15.91 -4.45
N PHE A 410 -14.20 -16.49 -4.84
CA PHE A 410 -14.90 -17.46 -3.98
C PHE A 410 -14.11 -18.74 -3.74
N SER A 411 -13.23 -19.11 -4.69
CA SER A 411 -12.36 -20.29 -4.58
C SER A 411 -11.03 -20.01 -3.85
N GLY A 412 -10.72 -18.76 -3.52
CA GLY A 412 -9.47 -18.36 -2.88
C GLY A 412 -8.22 -18.48 -3.77
N ILE A 413 -8.38 -18.36 -5.09
CA ILE A 413 -7.28 -18.45 -6.06
C ILE A 413 -6.92 -17.03 -6.55
N PRO A 414 -5.63 -16.64 -6.58
CA PRO A 414 -5.21 -15.32 -7.05
C PRO A 414 -5.69 -14.98 -8.47
N ILE A 415 -6.16 -13.74 -8.65
CA ILE A 415 -6.73 -13.28 -9.93
C ILE A 415 -5.63 -12.93 -10.94
N TYR A 416 -4.53 -12.35 -10.48
CA TYR A 416 -3.35 -12.08 -11.31
C TYR A 416 -2.60 -13.36 -11.68
N GLU A 417 -1.95 -13.36 -12.84
CA GLU A 417 -1.08 -14.46 -13.27
C GLU A 417 0.23 -14.40 -12.48
N GLN A 418 0.55 -15.47 -11.75
CA GLN A 418 1.74 -15.57 -10.90
C GLN A 418 2.98 -16.00 -11.70
N THR A 419 2.80 -16.94 -12.64
CA THR A 419 3.85 -17.46 -13.51
C THR A 419 3.29 -17.87 -14.87
N SER A 420 4.04 -17.58 -15.93
CA SER A 420 3.68 -18.03 -17.27
C SER A 420 3.85 -19.54 -17.40
N LEU A 421 2.80 -20.24 -17.83
CA LEU A 421 2.87 -21.65 -18.24
C LEU A 421 3.69 -21.78 -19.53
N THR A 422 5.00 -21.58 -19.45
CA THR A 422 5.93 -21.82 -20.55
C THR A 422 6.26 -23.30 -20.63
N HIS A 423 6.10 -23.86 -21.82
CA HIS A 423 6.39 -25.26 -22.12
C HIS A 423 7.90 -25.51 -21.92
N GLY A 424 8.29 -26.30 -20.91
CA GLY A 424 9.68 -26.73 -20.76
C GLY A 424 10.28 -26.76 -19.34
N GLN A 425 9.55 -26.40 -18.28
CA GLN A 425 10.06 -26.59 -16.90
C GLN A 425 9.67 -27.96 -16.33
N THR A 426 10.66 -28.75 -15.92
CA THR A 426 10.48 -30.14 -15.47
C THR A 426 9.93 -30.24 -14.04
N GLU A 427 10.09 -29.21 -13.20
CA GLU A 427 9.59 -29.21 -11.82
C GLU A 427 8.51 -28.13 -11.62
N PRO A 428 7.25 -28.51 -11.33
CA PRO A 428 6.19 -27.55 -11.11
C PRO A 428 6.36 -26.85 -9.76
N THR A 429 6.78 -25.58 -9.79
CA THR A 429 6.72 -24.65 -8.65
C THR A 429 5.30 -24.58 -8.08
N GLU A 430 5.15 -24.21 -6.81
CA GLU A 430 3.84 -23.95 -6.19
C GLU A 430 2.99 -22.97 -7.02
N ASP A 431 3.60 -21.93 -7.60
CA ASP A 431 2.93 -20.96 -8.47
C ASP A 431 2.39 -21.61 -9.75
N HIS A 432 3.15 -22.51 -10.37
CA HIS A 432 2.68 -23.27 -11.53
C HIS A 432 1.48 -24.16 -11.15
N ARG A 433 1.48 -24.75 -9.95
CA ARG A 433 0.34 -25.54 -9.47
C ARG A 433 -0.89 -24.67 -9.24
N ALA A 434 -0.71 -23.45 -8.74
CA ALA A 434 -1.79 -22.49 -8.55
C ALA A 434 -2.40 -22.08 -9.91
N GLU A 435 -1.59 -21.76 -10.91
CA GLU A 435 -2.06 -21.41 -12.25
C GLU A 435 -2.75 -22.58 -12.97
N VAL A 436 -2.24 -23.81 -12.81
CA VAL A 436 -2.92 -25.01 -13.34
C VAL A 436 -4.27 -25.22 -12.66
N LYS A 437 -4.37 -25.00 -11.33
CA LYS A 437 -5.65 -25.06 -10.61
C LYS A 437 -6.63 -23.99 -11.09
N LYS A 438 -6.16 -22.75 -11.24
CA LYS A 438 -6.94 -21.61 -11.78
C LYS A 438 -7.52 -21.95 -13.15
N ARG A 439 -6.67 -22.40 -14.07
CA ARG A 439 -7.08 -22.80 -15.42
C ARG A 439 -8.11 -23.93 -15.39
N ASN A 440 -7.85 -24.99 -14.62
CA ASN A 440 -8.75 -26.14 -14.55
C ASN A 440 -10.11 -25.78 -13.92
N LEU A 441 -10.14 -24.84 -12.97
CA LEU A 441 -11.38 -24.33 -12.38
C LEU A 441 -12.22 -23.61 -13.43
N LEU A 442 -11.64 -22.64 -14.13
CA LEU A 442 -12.34 -21.89 -15.18
C LEU A 442 -12.76 -22.79 -16.35
N ASP A 443 -11.88 -23.69 -16.80
CA ASP A 443 -12.19 -24.65 -17.87
C ASP A 443 -13.35 -25.59 -17.46
N SER A 444 -13.41 -25.98 -16.18
CA SER A 444 -14.52 -26.81 -15.69
C SER A 444 -15.83 -26.02 -15.61
N LYS A 445 -15.78 -24.76 -15.19
CA LYS A 445 -16.96 -23.87 -15.18
C LYS A 445 -17.49 -23.60 -16.59
N ASP A 446 -16.62 -23.25 -17.53
CA ASP A 446 -17.00 -23.05 -18.94
C ASP A 446 -17.66 -24.30 -19.53
N TYR A 447 -17.12 -25.48 -19.22
CA TYR A 447 -17.72 -26.74 -19.64
C TYR A 447 -19.07 -27.00 -19.00
N GLU A 448 -19.25 -26.72 -17.71
CA GLU A 448 -20.56 -26.86 -17.04
C GLU A 448 -21.59 -25.86 -17.60
N ASP A 449 -21.18 -24.63 -17.89
CA ASP A 449 -22.03 -23.62 -18.53
C ASP A 449 -22.47 -24.09 -19.92
N TYR A 450 -21.54 -24.63 -20.71
CA TYR A 450 -21.83 -25.22 -22.03
C TYR A 450 -22.75 -26.45 -21.93
N LYS A 451 -22.40 -27.40 -21.06
CA LYS A 451 -23.13 -28.67 -20.89
C LYS A 451 -24.57 -28.43 -20.46
N ASN A 452 -24.77 -27.54 -19.49
CA ASN A 452 -26.08 -27.24 -18.93
C ASN A 452 -26.81 -26.13 -19.70
N MET A 453 -26.19 -25.55 -20.74
CA MET A 453 -26.75 -24.47 -21.56
C MET A 453 -27.18 -23.27 -20.71
N VAL A 454 -26.28 -22.82 -19.83
CA VAL A 454 -26.46 -21.67 -18.93
C VAL A 454 -25.36 -20.64 -19.12
N GLY A 455 -25.51 -19.48 -18.48
CA GLY A 455 -24.53 -18.40 -18.58
C GLY A 455 -24.41 -17.88 -20.01
N GLU A 456 -23.20 -17.91 -20.58
CA GLU A 456 -22.97 -17.48 -21.96
C GLU A 456 -23.59 -18.41 -23.02
N TRP A 457 -23.89 -19.64 -22.64
CA TRP A 457 -24.51 -20.67 -23.48
C TRP A 457 -26.01 -20.82 -23.20
N ALA A 458 -26.60 -19.86 -22.48
CA ALA A 458 -28.05 -19.79 -22.31
C ALA A 458 -28.77 -19.71 -23.67
N LEU A 459 -29.93 -20.36 -23.74
CA LEU A 459 -30.71 -20.44 -24.98
C LEU A 459 -31.12 -19.03 -25.46
N PRO A 460 -30.73 -18.64 -26.69
CA PRO A 460 -31.16 -17.38 -27.29
C PRO A 460 -32.69 -17.32 -27.48
N GLU A 461 -33.25 -16.12 -27.57
CA GLU A 461 -34.68 -15.88 -27.77
C GLU A 461 -35.24 -16.65 -28.98
N ASP A 462 -34.45 -16.76 -30.06
CA ASP A 462 -34.81 -17.49 -31.28
C ASP A 462 -35.05 -19.00 -31.06
N MET A 463 -34.42 -19.60 -30.04
CA MET A 463 -34.54 -21.01 -29.69
C MET A 463 -35.49 -21.27 -28.51
N VAL A 464 -36.11 -20.25 -27.90
CA VAL A 464 -36.95 -20.42 -26.70
C VAL A 464 -38.16 -21.33 -26.95
N ASN A 465 -38.66 -21.38 -28.18
CA ASN A 465 -39.76 -22.29 -28.56
C ASN A 465 -39.33 -23.76 -28.66
N SER A 466 -38.02 -24.04 -28.77
CA SER A 466 -37.46 -25.39 -28.75
C SER A 466 -36.95 -25.73 -27.36
N SER A 467 -37.63 -26.63 -26.66
CA SER A 467 -37.14 -27.16 -25.39
C SER A 467 -35.82 -27.92 -25.61
N PRO A 468 -34.83 -27.79 -24.71
CA PRO A 468 -33.61 -28.57 -24.81
C PRO A 468 -33.93 -30.07 -24.90
N PRO A 469 -33.21 -30.82 -25.77
CA PRO A 469 -33.49 -32.23 -25.98
C PRO A 469 -33.29 -33.02 -24.69
N SER A 470 -34.20 -33.97 -24.42
CA SER A 470 -34.09 -34.88 -23.28
C SER A 470 -32.84 -35.75 -23.40
N ASN A 471 -32.27 -36.15 -22.27
CA ASN A 471 -31.20 -37.15 -22.26
C ASN A 471 -31.67 -38.44 -22.94
N ASN A 472 -30.75 -39.08 -23.68
CA ASN A 472 -31.03 -40.34 -24.37
C ASN A 472 -31.12 -41.48 -23.35
N SER A 473 -32.35 -41.81 -22.96
CA SER A 473 -32.66 -42.88 -21.99
C SER A 473 -32.18 -44.25 -22.47
N ILE A 474 -32.28 -44.52 -23.79
CA ILE A 474 -31.81 -45.76 -24.39
C ILE A 474 -30.29 -45.89 -24.25
N LEU A 475 -29.54 -44.84 -24.61
CA LEU A 475 -28.09 -44.82 -24.43
C LEU A 475 -27.69 -44.96 -22.96
N GLY A 476 -28.41 -44.31 -22.04
CA GLY A 476 -28.23 -44.47 -20.60
C GLY A 476 -28.40 -45.92 -20.14
N HIS A 477 -29.47 -46.59 -20.56
CA HIS A 477 -29.72 -48.01 -20.29
C HIS A 477 -28.63 -48.91 -20.87
N VAL A 478 -28.21 -48.67 -22.12
CA VAL A 478 -27.12 -49.41 -22.77
C VAL A 478 -25.83 -49.32 -21.95
N LEU A 479 -25.44 -48.12 -21.50
CA LEU A 479 -24.22 -47.91 -20.74
C LEU A 479 -24.28 -48.55 -19.36
N LEU A 480 -25.40 -48.40 -18.63
CA LEU A 480 -25.58 -49.08 -17.33
C LEU A 480 -25.47 -50.59 -17.46
N ARG A 481 -26.14 -51.16 -18.47
CA ARG A 481 -26.09 -52.60 -18.72
C ARG A 481 -24.67 -53.08 -19.05
N LEU A 482 -23.90 -52.29 -19.80
CA LEU A 482 -22.49 -52.60 -20.10
C LEU A 482 -21.61 -52.51 -18.83
N ILE A 483 -21.83 -51.49 -17.98
CA ILE A 483 -21.10 -51.31 -16.72
C ILE A 483 -21.42 -52.43 -15.72
N GLU A 484 -22.69 -52.77 -15.53
CA GLU A 484 -23.13 -53.85 -14.63
C GLU A 484 -22.59 -55.23 -15.06
N LYS A 485 -22.42 -55.43 -16.38
CA LYS A 485 -21.83 -56.66 -16.92
C LYS A 485 -20.31 -56.68 -16.82
N ALA A 486 -19.65 -55.53 -16.92
CA ALA A 486 -18.20 -55.42 -16.73
C ALA A 486 -17.80 -55.59 -15.25
N ASP A 487 -18.59 -55.00 -14.34
CA ASP A 487 -18.41 -55.07 -12.89
C ASP A 487 -19.70 -55.59 -12.21
N PRO A 488 -19.88 -56.92 -12.04
CA PRO A 488 -21.04 -57.44 -11.30
C PRO A 488 -21.00 -56.93 -9.86
N SER A 489 -21.91 -56.02 -9.52
CA SER A 489 -22.04 -55.52 -8.15
C SER A 489 -22.31 -56.70 -7.21
N ALA A 490 -21.51 -56.84 -6.15
CA ALA A 490 -21.73 -57.85 -5.13
C ALA A 490 -23.16 -57.72 -4.60
N SER A 491 -23.94 -58.79 -4.76
CA SER A 491 -25.35 -58.91 -4.36
C SER A 491 -25.63 -58.21 -3.04
N ASN A 492 -26.71 -57.41 -3.02
CA ASN A 492 -27.30 -56.83 -1.83
C ASN A 492 -27.34 -57.88 -0.70
N ALA A 493 -26.40 -57.81 0.24
CA ALA A 493 -26.41 -58.66 1.40
C ALA A 493 -27.68 -58.32 2.20
N GLU A 494 -28.49 -59.33 2.42
CA GLU A 494 -29.81 -59.29 3.03
C GLU A 494 -29.80 -58.50 4.36
N ALA A 495 -30.22 -57.24 4.33
CA ALA A 495 -30.56 -56.50 5.55
C ALA A 495 -31.97 -56.95 6.00
N THR A 496 -32.07 -58.19 6.48
CA THR A 496 -33.28 -58.77 7.06
C THR A 496 -33.11 -58.85 8.57
N GLU A 497 -33.12 -57.73 9.27
CA GLU A 497 -33.33 -57.72 10.73
C GLU A 497 -34.39 -56.68 11.08
N LEU A 498 -35.31 -57.09 11.96
CA LEU A 498 -36.40 -56.24 12.44
C LEU A 498 -35.83 -54.92 13.02
N PRO A 499 -36.46 -53.75 12.75
CA PRO A 499 -36.03 -52.49 13.31
C PRO A 499 -36.21 -52.52 14.84
N SER A 500 -35.10 -52.55 15.59
CA SER A 500 -35.17 -52.57 17.05
C SER A 500 -35.57 -51.20 17.61
N LEU A 501 -36.39 -51.21 18.67
CA LEU A 501 -36.77 -50.01 19.42
C LEU A 501 -35.65 -49.51 20.38
N ALA A 502 -34.56 -50.26 20.52
CA ALA A 502 -33.49 -50.00 21.48
C ALA A 502 -32.70 -48.72 21.14
N VAL A 503 -32.60 -47.77 22.06
CA VAL A 503 -31.86 -46.52 21.87
C VAL A 503 -30.38 -46.71 22.20
N LYS A 504 -29.50 -46.21 21.33
CA LYS A 504 -28.04 -46.33 21.39
C LYS A 504 -27.45 -44.93 21.46
N GLY A 505 -26.65 -44.64 22.49
CA GLY A 505 -26.07 -43.30 22.62
C GLY A 505 -24.79 -43.25 23.44
N CYS A 506 -24.23 -42.05 23.60
CA CYS A 506 -23.10 -41.82 24.49
C CYS A 506 -23.20 -40.48 25.21
N ILE A 507 -22.60 -40.42 26.41
CA ILE A 507 -22.48 -39.17 27.18
C ILE A 507 -21.00 -38.77 27.24
N LEU A 508 -20.70 -37.59 26.72
CA LEU A 508 -19.37 -37.01 26.61
C LEU A 508 -19.25 -35.77 27.51
N GLY A 509 -18.03 -35.37 27.82
CA GLY A 509 -17.76 -34.19 28.64
C GLY A 509 -16.42 -34.27 29.37
N LYS A 510 -15.97 -33.15 29.92
CA LYS A 510 -14.70 -33.03 30.66
C LYS A 510 -14.66 -33.98 31.87
N THR A 511 -13.46 -34.29 32.38
CA THR A 511 -13.32 -35.06 33.63
C THR A 511 -14.08 -34.35 34.77
N LEU A 512 -14.75 -35.10 35.66
CA LEU A 512 -15.60 -34.54 36.74
C LEU A 512 -16.82 -33.70 36.30
N SER A 513 -17.25 -33.78 35.04
CA SER A 513 -18.54 -33.19 34.59
C SER A 513 -19.77 -33.87 35.21
N GLY A 514 -19.65 -35.11 35.72
CA GLY A 514 -20.77 -35.86 36.31
C GLY A 514 -21.32 -37.00 35.44
N LYS A 515 -20.66 -37.34 34.33
CA LYS A 515 -21.08 -38.41 33.38
C LYS A 515 -21.49 -39.71 34.08
N THR A 516 -20.56 -40.29 34.85
CA THR A 516 -20.76 -41.56 35.57
C THR A 516 -21.86 -41.45 36.63
N THR A 517 -22.00 -40.31 37.30
CA THR A 517 -23.06 -40.06 38.29
C THR A 517 -24.44 -40.04 37.65
N VAL A 518 -24.58 -39.28 36.55
CA VAL A 518 -25.83 -39.19 35.78
C VAL A 518 -26.22 -40.54 35.19
N LEU A 519 -25.26 -41.30 34.65
CA LEU A 519 -25.51 -42.63 34.09
C LEU A 519 -25.97 -43.64 35.13
N LYS A 520 -25.38 -43.62 36.34
CA LYS A 520 -25.86 -44.44 37.46
C LYS A 520 -27.30 -44.07 37.85
N SER A 521 -27.64 -42.78 37.85
CA SER A 521 -29.04 -42.38 38.10
C SER A 521 -29.97 -42.79 36.95
N LEU A 522 -29.53 -42.74 35.70
CA LEU A 522 -30.33 -43.12 34.53
C LEU A 522 -30.60 -44.63 34.52
N GLN A 523 -29.61 -45.45 34.87
CA GLN A 523 -29.70 -46.92 34.92
C GLN A 523 -30.71 -47.41 35.97
N ASN A 524 -30.95 -46.66 37.05
CA ASN A 524 -31.94 -47.00 38.06
C ASN A 524 -33.39 -46.79 37.59
N ASP A 525 -33.62 -45.84 36.68
CA ASP A 525 -34.97 -45.42 36.25
C ASP A 525 -35.38 -46.02 34.90
N PHE A 526 -34.41 -46.32 34.03
CA PHE A 526 -34.65 -46.85 32.68
C PHE A 526 -33.88 -48.15 32.47
N PRO A 527 -34.42 -49.12 31.69
CA PRO A 527 -33.72 -50.36 31.33
C PRO A 527 -32.61 -50.08 30.31
N VAL A 528 -31.49 -49.53 30.78
CA VAL A 528 -30.33 -49.12 29.98
C VAL A 528 -29.05 -49.78 30.50
N HIS A 529 -28.24 -50.33 29.61
CA HIS A 529 -26.89 -50.79 29.94
C HIS A 529 -25.87 -49.67 29.81
N VAL A 530 -25.18 -49.35 30.91
CA VAL A 530 -24.09 -48.38 30.93
C VAL A 530 -22.77 -49.11 30.68
N LEU A 531 -22.06 -48.72 29.62
CA LEU A 531 -20.77 -49.31 29.25
C LEU A 531 -19.66 -48.29 29.50
N SER A 532 -18.83 -48.55 30.51
CA SER A 532 -17.58 -47.81 30.74
C SER A 532 -16.39 -48.64 30.25
N ILE A 533 -15.45 -47.98 29.57
CA ILE A 533 -14.28 -48.67 29.01
C ILE A 533 -13.30 -49.10 30.10
N ASP A 534 -13.13 -48.27 31.13
CA ASP A 534 -12.23 -48.60 32.23
C ASP A 534 -12.68 -49.89 32.93
N THR A 535 -13.99 -50.04 33.18
CA THR A 535 -14.55 -51.27 33.75
C THR A 535 -14.43 -52.44 32.78
N LEU A 536 -14.73 -52.26 31.49
CA LEU A 536 -14.62 -53.35 30.50
C LEU A 536 -13.19 -53.85 30.31
N VAL A 537 -12.20 -52.96 30.35
CA VAL A 537 -10.77 -53.32 30.27
C VAL A 537 -10.36 -54.10 31.51
N GLN A 538 -10.74 -53.64 32.72
CA GLN A 538 -10.46 -54.36 33.96
C GLN A 538 -11.10 -55.75 33.97
N GLU A 539 -12.36 -55.86 33.58
CA GLU A 539 -13.05 -57.15 33.50
C GLU A 539 -12.45 -58.06 32.43
N ALA A 540 -11.94 -57.50 31.32
CA ALA A 540 -11.24 -58.27 30.31
C ALA A 540 -9.91 -58.83 30.84
N ILE A 541 -9.13 -58.02 31.56
CA ILE A 541 -7.89 -58.46 32.22
C ILE A 541 -8.20 -59.49 33.32
N GLN A 542 -9.24 -59.28 34.11
CA GLN A 542 -9.71 -60.23 35.12
C GLN A 542 -10.12 -61.57 34.48
N ALA A 543 -10.89 -61.53 33.37
CA ALA A 543 -11.27 -62.73 32.62
C ALA A 543 -10.05 -63.47 32.06
N PHE A 544 -8.98 -62.76 31.73
CA PHE A 544 -7.70 -63.37 31.37
C PHE A 544 -7.02 -64.04 32.57
N HIS A 545 -6.97 -63.38 33.73
CA HIS A 545 -6.41 -63.94 34.97
C HIS A 545 -7.16 -65.17 35.46
N GLU A 546 -8.49 -65.17 35.35
CA GLU A 546 -9.37 -66.31 35.65
C GLU A 546 -9.31 -67.43 34.60
N ARG A 547 -8.62 -67.18 33.47
CA ARG A 547 -8.63 -68.05 32.27
C ARG A 547 -10.03 -68.48 31.86
N GLN A 548 -10.93 -67.51 31.74
CA GLN A 548 -12.30 -67.75 31.31
C GLN A 548 -12.30 -68.41 29.91
N LYS A 549 -12.72 -69.68 29.85
CA LYS A 549 -12.81 -70.47 28.61
C LYS A 549 -14.09 -70.13 27.85
N SER A 550 -14.08 -70.31 26.53
CA SER A 550 -15.29 -70.23 25.70
C SER A 550 -16.25 -71.37 26.08
N GLY A 551 -17.32 -71.03 26.79
CA GLY A 551 -18.34 -71.98 27.22
C GLY A 551 -19.14 -72.54 26.03
N LYS A 552 -18.65 -73.64 25.44
CA LYS A 552 -19.47 -74.67 24.81
C LYS A 552 -19.00 -76.03 25.32
N THR A 553 -19.41 -76.39 26.53
CA THR A 553 -19.40 -77.80 26.95
C THR A 553 -20.73 -78.16 27.59
N PRO A 554 -21.44 -79.20 27.08
CA PRO A 554 -22.64 -79.77 27.67
C PRO A 554 -22.37 -80.35 29.08
N PRO A 555 -23.43 -80.55 29.89
CA PRO A 555 -23.28 -80.90 31.29
C PRO A 555 -22.94 -82.39 31.43
N THR A 556 -21.79 -82.69 32.02
CA THR A 556 -21.51 -84.03 32.52
C THR A 556 -20.96 -83.93 33.94
N GLN A 557 -21.86 -84.21 34.87
CA GLN A 557 -21.66 -84.95 36.10
C GLN A 557 -20.52 -84.51 37.02
N GLU A 558 -20.97 -83.86 38.09
CA GLU A 558 -20.43 -83.95 39.45
C GLU A 558 -19.85 -85.34 39.72
N ASP A 559 -18.53 -85.42 39.91
CA ASP A 559 -17.92 -86.49 40.69
C ASP A 559 -17.03 -85.82 41.74
N ASP A 560 -17.63 -85.67 42.92
CA ASP A 560 -16.97 -85.44 44.19
C ASP A 560 -15.92 -86.51 44.44
N LYS A 561 -14.63 -86.16 44.34
CA LYS A 561 -13.58 -86.79 45.15
C LYS A 561 -12.67 -85.72 45.74
N ARG A 562 -13.16 -85.17 46.86
CA ARG A 562 -12.33 -84.57 47.90
C ARG A 562 -11.50 -85.68 48.54
N ASP A 563 -10.18 -85.62 48.40
CA ASP A 563 -9.26 -86.18 49.40
C ASP A 563 -8.26 -85.08 49.78
N PRO A 564 -8.17 -84.70 51.08
CA PRO A 564 -7.32 -83.62 51.55
C PRO A 564 -5.93 -84.14 51.92
N VAL A 565 -4.89 -83.68 51.24
CA VAL A 565 -3.50 -83.84 51.74
C VAL A 565 -2.96 -82.46 52.09
N VAL A 566 -3.04 -82.16 53.39
CA VAL A 566 -2.30 -81.09 54.05
C VAL A 566 -0.82 -81.46 54.00
N ASN A 567 -0.04 -80.78 53.15
CA ASN A 567 1.40 -80.67 53.35
C ASN A 567 1.78 -79.19 53.21
N GLN A 568 1.73 -78.52 54.35
CA GLN A 568 2.44 -77.26 54.58
C GLN A 568 3.93 -77.59 54.71
N GLU A 569 4.72 -77.39 53.65
CA GLU A 569 6.15 -77.20 53.81
C GLU A 569 6.50 -75.73 53.56
N LYS A 570 6.86 -75.10 54.68
CA LYS A 570 7.31 -73.73 54.83
C LYS A 570 8.66 -73.59 54.11
N VAL A 571 8.68 -72.86 53.00
CA VAL A 571 9.92 -72.26 52.47
C VAL A 571 10.16 -70.97 53.24
N SER A 572 10.97 -71.08 54.28
CA SER A 572 11.50 -69.97 55.06
C SER A 572 12.34 -69.04 54.19
N LYS A 573 11.95 -67.77 54.25
CA LYS A 573 12.64 -66.60 53.70
C LYS A 573 14.03 -66.46 54.33
N THR A 574 15.08 -66.48 53.52
CA THR A 574 16.34 -65.81 53.82
C THR A 574 16.38 -64.51 53.01
N GLN A 575 16.09 -63.42 53.70
CA GLN A 575 16.46 -62.09 53.27
C GLN A 575 17.96 -61.95 53.46
N ASP A 576 18.70 -61.58 52.42
CA ASP A 576 19.88 -60.75 52.60
C ASP A 576 19.97 -59.74 51.47
N LYS A 577 19.76 -58.48 51.87
CA LYS A 577 19.95 -57.26 51.09
C LYS A 577 21.41 -56.86 51.24
N ASN A 578 22.12 -56.63 50.13
CA ASN A 578 23.33 -55.80 50.07
C ASN A 578 23.34 -55.11 48.69
N VAL A 579 22.89 -53.85 48.59
CA VAL A 579 23.66 -52.59 48.72
C VAL A 579 24.54 -52.31 47.48
N LEU A 580 23.94 -51.53 46.57
CA LEU A 580 24.42 -50.29 45.91
C LEU A 580 25.93 -50.09 45.63
N ALA A 581 26.29 -49.98 44.34
CA ALA A 581 27.38 -49.17 43.76
C ALA A 581 27.02 -48.88 42.28
N VAL A 582 26.62 -47.68 41.83
CA VAL A 582 27.42 -46.46 41.50
C VAL A 582 28.58 -46.82 40.54
N SER A 583 28.66 -46.46 39.25
CA SER A 583 28.48 -45.16 38.56
C SER A 583 28.42 -45.34 37.01
N PRO A 584 28.01 -44.30 36.23
CA PRO A 584 27.82 -44.33 34.78
C PRO A 584 29.02 -43.77 33.97
N VAL A 585 29.19 -44.20 32.72
CA VAL A 585 30.08 -43.57 31.72
C VAL A 585 29.32 -43.34 30.40
N PRO A 586 29.31 -42.11 29.85
CA PRO A 586 28.65 -41.74 28.59
C PRO A 586 29.63 -41.57 27.39
N GLY A 587 29.14 -41.82 26.18
CA GLY A 587 29.82 -41.66 24.87
C GLY A 587 29.54 -42.89 24.00
N ASP A 588 29.16 -42.85 22.73
CA ASP A 588 29.38 -41.86 21.69
C ASP A 588 28.33 -42.07 20.57
N ARG A 589 28.11 -41.02 19.78
CA ARG A 589 27.21 -40.95 18.62
C ARG A 589 27.88 -41.64 17.44
N THR A 590 27.14 -42.45 16.64
CA THR A 590 27.13 -42.38 15.16
C THR A 590 26.40 -43.57 14.52
N SER A 591 25.29 -43.25 13.84
CA SER A 591 25.00 -43.63 12.45
C SER A 591 25.40 -45.02 11.95
N GLN A 592 24.52 -46.02 12.08
CA GLN A 592 24.39 -47.06 11.05
C GLN A 592 22.91 -47.39 10.81
N LYS A 593 22.47 -47.03 9.61
CA LYS A 593 21.28 -47.57 8.95
C LYS A 593 21.60 -49.01 8.58
N GLU A 594 21.07 -49.98 9.31
CA GLU A 594 20.98 -51.33 8.80
C GLU A 594 19.69 -51.96 9.33
N GLY A 595 18.92 -52.51 8.39
CA GLY A 595 17.61 -53.06 8.61
C GLY A 595 17.67 -54.27 9.52
N VAL A 596 17.63 -54.04 10.83
CA VAL A 596 17.15 -55.03 11.76
C VAL A 596 15.63 -54.98 11.66
N LYS A 597 15.09 -55.95 10.92
CA LYS A 597 13.70 -56.39 11.07
C LYS A 597 13.50 -56.66 12.55
N ILE A 598 12.98 -55.67 13.29
CA ILE A 598 12.58 -55.86 14.67
C ILE A 598 11.31 -56.70 14.59
N ASN A 599 11.54 -58.01 14.65
CA ASN A 599 10.56 -59.10 14.77
C ASN A 599 9.87 -59.03 16.16
N GLU A 600 9.36 -57.85 16.54
CA GLU A 600 8.75 -57.62 17.87
C GLU A 600 7.33 -58.20 18.02
N PHE A 601 6.83 -58.88 16.99
CA PHE A 601 5.58 -59.66 17.08
C PHE A 601 5.79 -61.17 17.32
N GLU A 602 7.04 -61.66 17.39
CA GLU A 602 7.30 -63.12 17.51
C GLU A 602 7.70 -63.62 18.92
N GLN A 603 7.51 -62.84 19.97
CA GLN A 603 7.51 -63.36 21.35
C GLN A 603 6.12 -63.36 21.98
N PHE A 604 5.16 -63.97 21.29
CA PHE A 604 4.14 -64.74 21.98
C PHE A 604 4.21 -66.14 21.39
N ARG A 605 4.96 -67.04 22.05
CA ARG A 605 4.82 -68.47 21.78
C ARG A 605 3.33 -68.75 21.93
N SER A 606 2.68 -69.08 20.82
CA SER A 606 1.34 -69.62 20.74
C SER A 606 1.33 -70.92 21.53
N SER A 607 1.29 -70.81 22.85
CA SER A 607 0.86 -71.92 23.67
C SER A 607 -0.61 -72.12 23.34
N ASP A 608 -1.02 -73.37 23.13
CA ASP A 608 -2.42 -73.76 22.89
C ASP A 608 -3.39 -73.19 23.94
N SER A 609 -2.86 -72.73 25.07
CA SER A 609 -3.62 -72.02 26.10
C SER A 609 -4.29 -70.73 25.63
N PHE A 610 -3.75 -69.99 24.65
CA PHE A 610 -4.34 -68.70 24.22
C PHE A 610 -5.62 -68.89 23.39
N LEU A 611 -5.69 -69.93 22.56
CA LEU A 611 -6.86 -70.22 21.72
C LEU A 611 -8.06 -70.73 22.51
N SER A 612 -7.83 -71.30 23.71
CA SER A 612 -8.91 -71.79 24.60
C SER A 612 -9.65 -70.69 25.37
N LEU A 613 -9.14 -69.46 25.34
CA LEU A 613 -9.70 -68.32 26.06
C LEU A 613 -10.90 -67.72 25.32
N SER A 614 -11.88 -67.22 26.09
CA SER A 614 -12.94 -66.35 25.59
C SER A 614 -12.34 -65.16 24.83
N MET A 615 -13.06 -64.64 23.82
CA MET A 615 -12.63 -63.44 23.07
C MET A 615 -12.34 -62.27 24.02
N ARG A 616 -13.17 -62.10 25.06
CA ARG A 616 -12.96 -61.10 26.13
C ARG A 616 -11.60 -61.28 26.82
N ALA A 617 -11.25 -62.51 27.19
CA ALA A 617 -9.98 -62.83 27.84
C ALA A 617 -8.78 -62.68 26.89
N GLN A 618 -8.93 -62.96 25.58
CA GLN A 618 -7.87 -62.70 24.60
C GLN A 618 -7.59 -61.20 24.44
N LEU A 619 -8.64 -60.37 24.44
CA LEU A 619 -8.52 -58.92 24.41
C LEU A 619 -7.92 -58.39 25.73
N GLY A 620 -8.30 -58.97 26.87
CA GLY A 620 -7.69 -58.70 28.16
C GLY A 620 -6.19 -58.98 28.19
N ALA A 621 -5.77 -60.13 27.66
CA ALA A 621 -4.35 -60.49 27.57
C ALA A 621 -3.54 -59.50 26.71
N LYS A 622 -4.11 -59.08 25.56
CA LYS A 622 -3.48 -58.06 24.71
C LYS A 622 -3.40 -56.70 25.42
N SER A 623 -4.43 -56.36 26.18
CA SER A 623 -4.49 -55.09 26.94
C SER A 623 -3.47 -55.08 28.07
N GLU A 624 -3.41 -56.15 28.87
CA GLU A 624 -2.39 -56.32 29.92
C GLU A 624 -0.98 -56.27 29.35
N LEU A 625 -0.74 -56.90 28.19
CA LEU A 625 0.57 -56.84 27.53
C LEU A 625 0.98 -55.39 27.19
N MET A 626 0.04 -54.56 26.71
CA MET A 626 0.33 -53.16 26.39
C MET A 626 0.60 -52.35 27.67
N LEU A 627 -0.21 -52.56 28.71
CA LEU A 627 -0.03 -51.89 30.01
C LEU A 627 1.28 -52.29 30.68
N ARG A 628 1.67 -53.58 30.65
CA ARG A 628 2.97 -54.07 31.17
C ARG A 628 4.18 -53.50 30.42
N ARG A 629 4.00 -53.15 29.14
CA ARG A 629 5.02 -52.44 28.33
C ARG A 629 5.05 -50.94 28.58
N GLY A 630 4.20 -50.41 29.47
CA GLY A 630 4.08 -48.98 29.73
C GLY A 630 3.50 -48.18 28.57
N LYS A 631 2.75 -48.81 27.66
CA LYS A 631 2.09 -48.15 26.51
C LYS A 631 0.59 -48.03 26.78
N SER A 632 -0.02 -46.95 26.28
CA SER A 632 -1.48 -46.82 26.28
C SER A 632 -2.12 -47.89 25.39
N ILE A 633 -3.35 -48.31 25.73
CA ILE A 633 -4.08 -49.31 24.95
C ILE A 633 -4.47 -48.69 23.59
N PRO A 634 -4.11 -49.31 22.45
CA PRO A 634 -4.49 -48.84 21.13
C PRO A 634 -6.02 -48.73 20.94
N ASP A 635 -6.48 -47.68 20.24
CA ASP A 635 -7.91 -47.42 19.98
C ASP A 635 -8.64 -48.63 19.38
N ILE A 636 -7.97 -49.39 18.49
CA ILE A 636 -8.53 -50.59 17.85
C ILE A 636 -8.89 -51.66 18.90
N LEU A 637 -8.04 -51.84 19.92
CA LEU A 637 -8.30 -52.79 20.99
C LEU A 637 -9.44 -52.31 21.88
N LEU A 638 -9.47 -51.01 22.23
CA LEU A 638 -10.58 -50.43 23.01
C LEU A 638 -11.92 -50.62 22.33
N VAL A 639 -12.01 -50.32 21.02
CA VAL A 639 -13.23 -50.53 20.25
C VAL A 639 -13.59 -52.01 20.16
N SER A 640 -12.60 -52.90 19.99
CA SER A 640 -12.90 -54.35 19.95
C SER A 640 -13.45 -54.90 21.26
N ILE A 641 -12.96 -54.39 22.41
CA ILE A 641 -13.47 -54.73 23.74
C ILE A 641 -14.90 -54.23 23.88
N LEU A 642 -15.15 -52.99 23.47
CA LEU A 642 -16.48 -52.39 23.53
C LEU A 642 -17.48 -53.12 22.63
N VAL A 643 -17.12 -53.44 21.40
CA VAL A 643 -17.98 -54.17 20.44
C VAL A 643 -18.25 -55.59 20.94
N ASN A 644 -17.27 -56.26 21.55
CA ASN A 644 -17.49 -57.55 22.19
C ASN A 644 -18.51 -57.44 23.34
N ALA A 645 -18.42 -56.38 24.16
CA ALA A 645 -19.40 -56.14 25.22
C ALA A 645 -20.80 -55.82 24.69
N ILE A 646 -20.91 -55.01 23.62
CA ILE A 646 -22.19 -54.69 22.98
C ILE A 646 -22.86 -55.95 22.41
N LYS A 647 -22.09 -56.88 21.84
CA LYS A 647 -22.63 -58.14 21.28
C LYS A 647 -23.23 -59.08 22.33
N GLU A 648 -22.83 -58.96 23.59
CA GLU A 648 -23.40 -59.75 24.69
C GLU A 648 -24.72 -59.14 25.21
N ILE A 649 -25.08 -57.92 24.79
CA ILE A 649 -26.33 -57.25 25.20
C ILE A 649 -27.49 -57.71 24.29
N PRO A 650 -28.67 -58.05 24.84
CA PRO A 650 -29.86 -58.36 24.05
C PRO A 650 -30.25 -57.24 23.07
N VAL A 651 -30.69 -57.62 21.86
CA VAL A 651 -30.96 -56.69 20.74
C VAL A 651 -32.00 -55.60 21.07
N ASP A 652 -32.94 -55.90 21.98
CA ASP A 652 -34.03 -55.00 22.37
C ASP A 652 -33.69 -54.10 23.57
N GLN A 653 -32.48 -54.19 24.13
CA GLN A 653 -32.04 -53.34 25.24
C GLN A 653 -31.26 -52.12 24.77
N SER A 654 -31.58 -50.97 25.38
CA SER A 654 -30.89 -49.70 25.13
C SER A 654 -29.54 -49.70 25.85
N TRP A 655 -28.51 -49.08 25.25
CA TRP A 655 -27.19 -48.98 25.86
C TRP A 655 -26.58 -47.59 25.65
N VAL A 656 -25.80 -47.15 26.64
CA VAL A 656 -25.15 -45.84 26.65
C VAL A 656 -23.69 -45.97 27.03
N LEU A 657 -22.81 -45.32 26.27
CA LEU A 657 -21.37 -45.29 26.53
C LEU A 657 -21.01 -44.17 27.51
N ASP A 658 -20.26 -44.50 28.57
CA ASP A 658 -19.72 -43.53 29.53
C ASP A 658 -18.40 -42.94 29.01
N GLY A 659 -18.41 -41.66 28.65
CA GLY A 659 -17.21 -40.90 28.36
C GLY A 659 -16.45 -41.31 27.11
N PHE A 660 -17.04 -42.11 26.21
CA PHE A 660 -16.41 -42.57 24.97
C PHE A 660 -17.32 -42.37 23.76
N PRO A 661 -16.79 -41.99 22.58
CA PRO A 661 -15.38 -41.76 22.21
C PRO A 661 -14.80 -40.40 22.64
N ILE A 662 -13.48 -40.35 22.90
CA ILE A 662 -12.74 -39.12 23.29
C ILE A 662 -11.90 -38.58 22.12
N THR A 663 -11.58 -39.40 21.12
CA THR A 663 -10.84 -38.99 19.92
C THR A 663 -11.63 -39.26 18.64
N LEU A 664 -11.34 -38.50 17.57
CA LEU A 664 -11.97 -38.73 16.26
C LEU A 664 -11.69 -40.14 15.71
N ASN A 665 -10.51 -40.69 16.00
CA ASN A 665 -10.14 -42.03 15.55
C ASN A 665 -11.00 -43.11 16.23
N GLN A 666 -11.26 -42.97 17.54
CA GLN A 666 -12.17 -43.83 18.27
C GLN A 666 -13.59 -43.76 17.71
N ALA A 667 -14.08 -42.56 17.39
CA ALA A 667 -15.40 -42.39 16.78
C ALA A 667 -15.51 -43.08 15.41
N LYS A 668 -14.46 -42.97 14.56
CA LYS A 668 -14.41 -43.63 13.25
C LYS A 668 -14.39 -45.15 13.37
N LEU A 669 -13.53 -45.69 14.24
CA LEU A 669 -13.41 -47.14 14.45
C LEU A 669 -14.68 -47.73 15.06
N LEU A 670 -15.32 -47.01 15.98
CA LEU A 670 -16.59 -47.42 16.58
C LEU A 670 -17.70 -47.49 15.53
N GLU A 671 -17.83 -46.45 14.69
CA GLU A 671 -18.81 -46.42 13.61
C GLU A 671 -18.57 -47.54 12.60
N GLU A 672 -17.32 -47.77 12.20
CA GLU A 672 -16.93 -48.85 11.30
C GLU A 672 -17.29 -50.23 11.88
N ALA A 673 -17.04 -50.43 13.18
CA ALA A 673 -17.32 -51.70 13.84
C ALA A 673 -18.82 -51.96 14.08
N LEU A 674 -19.65 -50.92 14.21
CA LEU A 674 -21.09 -51.05 14.44
C LEU A 674 -21.92 -51.06 13.15
N THR A 675 -21.55 -50.26 12.14
CA THR A 675 -22.29 -50.18 10.86
C THR A 675 -21.71 -51.07 9.77
N GLY A 676 -20.42 -51.44 9.86
CA GLY A 676 -19.71 -52.18 8.82
C GLY A 676 -19.19 -51.33 7.67
N TYR A 677 -19.40 -50.00 7.67
CA TYR A 677 -19.01 -49.13 6.56
C TYR A 677 -18.11 -47.97 7.01
N LYS A 678 -17.11 -47.63 6.19
CA LYS A 678 -16.33 -46.39 6.37
C LYS A 678 -17.12 -45.19 5.86
N ARG A 679 -17.57 -44.33 6.78
CA ARG A 679 -18.22 -43.05 6.47
C ARG A 679 -17.23 -42.14 5.70
N LYS A 680 -17.49 -42.01 4.38
CA LYS A 680 -16.85 -41.11 3.38
C LYS A 680 -15.44 -41.50 2.90
N PHE A 681 -15.36 -42.12 1.71
CA PHE A 681 -14.70 -41.54 0.52
C PHE A 681 -14.74 -42.47 -0.71
N LEU A 682 -14.74 -43.81 -0.53
CA LEU A 682 -14.47 -44.72 -1.66
C LEU A 682 -15.70 -45.09 -2.49
N GLN A 683 -16.85 -45.38 -1.88
CA GLN A 683 -18.00 -45.94 -2.62
C GLN A 683 -18.81 -44.87 -3.35
N LEU A 684 -18.99 -43.69 -2.74
CA LEU A 684 -19.70 -42.58 -3.40
C LEU A 684 -18.88 -41.98 -4.54
N LYS A 685 -17.54 -41.93 -4.44
CA LYS A 685 -16.69 -41.56 -5.56
C LYS A 685 -16.70 -42.60 -6.66
N LYS A 686 -16.54 -43.89 -6.35
CA LYS A 686 -16.61 -44.94 -7.38
C LYS A 686 -17.93 -44.93 -8.12
N LYS A 687 -19.08 -44.79 -7.43
CA LYS A 687 -20.38 -44.68 -8.11
C LYS A 687 -20.52 -43.38 -8.91
N LYS A 688 -20.05 -42.22 -8.41
CA LYS A 688 -20.08 -40.96 -9.19
C LYS A 688 -19.09 -40.91 -10.35
N GLU A 689 -17.94 -41.57 -10.22
CA GLU A 689 -16.89 -41.65 -11.25
C GLU A 689 -17.20 -42.71 -12.30
N GLN A 690 -17.96 -43.76 -11.97
CA GLN A 690 -18.45 -44.77 -12.93
C GLN A 690 -19.76 -44.36 -13.63
N MET A 691 -20.52 -43.40 -13.10
CA MET A 691 -21.74 -42.93 -13.75
C MET A 691 -21.39 -42.11 -15.00
N PRO A 692 -21.93 -42.43 -16.19
CA PRO A 692 -21.72 -41.64 -17.40
C PRO A 692 -22.22 -40.20 -17.22
N THR A 693 -21.35 -39.19 -17.38
CA THR A 693 -21.74 -37.78 -17.17
C THR A 693 -22.64 -37.25 -18.29
N LEU A 694 -22.59 -37.88 -19.47
CA LEU A 694 -23.25 -37.44 -20.71
C LEU A 694 -24.58 -38.15 -20.99
N ALA A 695 -24.89 -39.27 -20.32
CA ALA A 695 -26.11 -40.05 -20.53
C ALA A 695 -26.58 -40.61 -19.18
N LEU A 696 -27.65 -40.00 -18.63
CA LEU A 696 -28.27 -40.43 -17.37
C LEU A 696 -29.50 -41.29 -17.65
N ASP A 697 -29.66 -42.37 -16.89
CA ASP A 697 -30.87 -43.20 -16.89
C ASP A 697 -31.94 -42.58 -15.96
N PRO A 698 -33.22 -42.45 -16.39
CA PRO A 698 -34.34 -42.04 -15.54
C PRO A 698 -34.50 -42.85 -14.24
N SER A 699 -34.02 -44.09 -14.16
CA SER A 699 -34.13 -44.92 -12.94
C SER A 699 -33.40 -44.35 -11.71
N THR A 700 -32.59 -43.29 -11.86
CA THR A 700 -31.75 -42.71 -10.80
C THR A 700 -32.35 -41.52 -10.04
N SER A 701 -33.64 -41.19 -10.23
CA SER A 701 -34.29 -40.07 -9.52
C SER A 701 -34.55 -40.30 -8.02
N THR A 702 -34.21 -41.46 -7.46
CA THR A 702 -34.40 -41.73 -6.03
C THR A 702 -33.39 -40.94 -5.17
N GLU A 703 -33.94 -40.04 -4.37
CA GLU A 703 -33.26 -39.17 -3.41
C GLU A 703 -32.20 -39.94 -2.59
N VAL A 704 -30.96 -39.44 -2.61
CA VAL A 704 -29.78 -40.07 -1.98
C VAL A 704 -30.05 -40.29 -0.49
N SER A 705 -30.39 -41.52 -0.10
CA SER A 705 -30.62 -41.88 1.29
C SER A 705 -29.32 -41.71 2.09
N LEU A 706 -29.33 -40.78 3.06
CA LEU A 706 -28.23 -40.58 3.99
C LEU A 706 -28.00 -41.88 4.79
N LEU A 707 -26.76 -42.37 4.80
CA LEU A 707 -26.37 -43.57 5.55
C LEU A 707 -26.78 -43.46 7.03
N PRO A 708 -27.36 -44.53 7.62
CA PRO A 708 -27.73 -44.54 9.03
C PRO A 708 -26.53 -44.28 9.95
N SER A 709 -26.77 -43.55 11.03
CA SER A 709 -25.81 -43.35 12.12
C SER A 709 -25.82 -44.54 13.06
N ALA A 710 -24.64 -44.98 13.54
CA ALA A 710 -24.50 -46.04 14.54
C ALA A 710 -25.18 -45.69 15.87
N LEU A 711 -25.12 -44.40 16.24
CA LEU A 711 -25.68 -43.84 17.46
C LEU A 711 -26.94 -43.04 17.13
N ASP A 712 -27.94 -43.15 18.00
CA ASP A 712 -29.20 -42.39 17.92
C ASP A 712 -29.05 -41.00 18.53
N PHE A 713 -28.30 -40.87 19.64
CA PHE A 713 -28.07 -39.59 20.31
C PHE A 713 -26.66 -39.48 20.93
N VAL A 714 -26.17 -38.25 21.10
CA VAL A 714 -24.92 -37.93 21.81
C VAL A 714 -25.16 -36.73 22.73
N ILE A 715 -24.88 -36.87 24.03
CA ILE A 715 -25.05 -35.80 25.01
C ILE A 715 -23.68 -35.29 25.45
N LEU A 716 -23.43 -33.99 25.30
CA LEU A 716 -22.29 -33.30 25.89
C LEU A 716 -22.69 -32.65 27.22
N LEU A 717 -22.06 -33.09 28.32
CA LEU A 717 -22.10 -32.40 29.61
C LEU A 717 -21.03 -31.31 29.65
N ASP A 718 -21.46 -30.07 29.42
CA ASP A 718 -20.61 -28.89 29.40
C ASP A 718 -20.38 -28.32 30.80
N ILE A 719 -19.14 -28.07 31.15
CA ILE A 719 -18.71 -27.55 32.46
C ILE A 719 -17.51 -26.61 32.24
N SER A 720 -17.41 -25.51 32.99
CA SER A 720 -16.22 -24.67 32.92
C SER A 720 -15.00 -25.40 33.48
N ASP A 721 -13.81 -25.02 32.97
CA ASP A 721 -12.55 -25.61 33.43
C ASP A 721 -12.31 -25.33 34.91
N ASN A 722 -12.70 -24.13 35.36
CA ASN A 722 -12.62 -23.72 36.76
C ASN A 722 -13.52 -24.56 37.67
N SER A 723 -14.75 -24.87 37.24
CA SER A 723 -15.66 -25.76 37.99
C SER A 723 -15.14 -27.19 38.05
N SER A 724 -14.56 -27.72 36.96
CA SER A 724 -13.90 -29.03 36.95
C SER A 724 -12.72 -29.09 37.92
N LEU A 725 -11.88 -28.06 37.94
CA LEU A 725 -10.75 -27.96 38.87
C LEU A 725 -11.24 -27.79 40.32
N ALA A 726 -12.29 -27.01 40.56
CA ALA A 726 -12.91 -26.85 41.88
C ALA A 726 -13.44 -28.18 42.45
N ARG A 727 -14.16 -28.97 41.63
CA ARG A 727 -14.62 -30.31 42.03
C ARG A 727 -13.47 -31.24 42.40
N THR A 728 -12.33 -31.14 41.71
CA THR A 728 -11.11 -31.90 42.06
C THR A 728 -10.59 -31.49 43.43
N ASN A 729 -10.53 -30.19 43.69
CA ASN A 729 -10.08 -29.66 44.97
C ASN A 729 -11.00 -30.05 46.14
N ASP A 730 -12.32 -30.13 45.92
CA ASP A 730 -13.28 -30.57 46.93
C ASP A 730 -13.10 -32.06 47.29
N ILE A 731 -12.81 -32.91 46.30
CA ILE A 731 -12.48 -34.33 46.54
C ILE A 731 -11.21 -34.44 47.40
N ILE A 732 -10.17 -33.68 47.05
CA ILE A 732 -8.91 -33.69 47.79
C ILE A 732 -9.07 -33.09 49.20
N ALA A 733 -9.86 -32.04 49.36
CA ALA A 733 -10.15 -31.43 50.67
C ALA A 733 -10.88 -32.41 51.60
N LYS A 734 -11.79 -33.23 51.07
CA LYS A 734 -12.42 -34.32 51.82
C LYS A 734 -11.41 -35.40 52.22
N GLU A 735 -10.48 -35.78 51.33
CA GLU A 735 -9.44 -36.77 51.62
C GLU A 735 -8.49 -36.31 52.75
N ILE A 736 -8.02 -35.05 52.70
CA ILE A 736 -7.21 -34.45 53.77
C ILE A 736 -7.99 -34.41 55.10
N SER A 737 -9.30 -34.14 55.05
CA SER A 737 -10.16 -34.14 56.23
C SER A 737 -10.35 -35.54 56.82
N HIS A 738 -10.41 -36.58 55.97
CA HIS A 738 -10.50 -37.97 56.40
C HIS A 738 -9.20 -38.47 57.03
N GLU A 739 -8.02 -38.07 56.51
CA GLU A 739 -6.73 -38.39 57.14
C GLU A 739 -6.63 -37.83 58.57
N ILE A 740 -7.12 -36.60 58.81
CA ILE A 740 -7.13 -35.98 60.15
C ILE A 740 -8.05 -36.74 61.13
N SER A 741 -9.09 -37.42 60.64
CA SER A 741 -10.05 -38.13 61.51
C SER A 741 -9.61 -39.55 61.92
N HIS A 742 -8.62 -40.16 61.25
CA HIS A 742 -8.39 -41.61 61.33
C HIS A 742 -7.20 -42.10 62.19
N GLU A 743 -6.54 -41.28 62.99
CA GLU A 743 -5.57 -41.80 64.00
C GLU A 743 -6.20 -42.16 65.36
N ASN A 744 -7.45 -41.75 65.62
CA ASN A 744 -8.19 -42.27 66.77
C ASN A 744 -8.95 -43.54 66.36
N VAL A 745 -8.57 -44.68 66.94
CA VAL A 745 -9.21 -46.02 66.89
C VAL A 745 -8.45 -47.02 66.01
N GLY A 746 -7.57 -47.78 66.67
CA GLY A 746 -7.00 -49.02 66.15
C GLY A 746 -8.10 -50.04 65.85
N ARG A 747 -8.43 -50.20 64.57
CA ARG A 747 -9.09 -51.40 64.06
C ARG A 747 -8.50 -51.72 62.68
N PRO A 748 -7.60 -52.71 62.56
CA PRO A 748 -7.11 -53.18 61.28
C PRO A 748 -8.20 -54.05 60.65
N GLY A 749 -9.17 -53.40 59.99
CA GLY A 749 -10.30 -54.05 59.35
C GLY A 749 -10.36 -53.71 57.86
N THR A 750 -10.17 -54.74 57.03
CA THR A 750 -10.57 -54.84 55.60
C THR A 750 -9.89 -53.89 54.61
N GLY A 751 -8.96 -54.44 53.82
CA GLY A 751 -8.12 -53.75 52.84
C GLY A 751 -8.80 -53.27 51.56
N THR A 752 -9.96 -52.63 51.64
CA THR A 752 -10.64 -52.03 50.47
C THR A 752 -10.28 -50.55 50.27
N SER A 753 -9.68 -49.90 51.27
CA SER A 753 -9.38 -48.46 51.19
C SER A 753 -8.07 -48.12 50.46
N GLN A 754 -7.22 -49.10 50.14
CA GLN A 754 -5.90 -48.83 49.56
C GLN A 754 -5.97 -48.56 48.05
N ASP A 755 -6.91 -49.18 47.34
CA ASP A 755 -7.08 -49.01 45.89
C ASP A 755 -7.62 -47.62 45.55
N ASN A 756 -8.66 -47.15 46.24
CA ASN A 756 -9.25 -45.81 46.03
C ASN A 756 -8.22 -44.69 46.23
N LYS A 757 -7.33 -44.81 47.23
CA LYS A 757 -6.25 -43.82 47.48
C LYS A 757 -5.27 -43.66 46.31
N SER A 758 -5.06 -44.72 45.52
CA SER A 758 -4.15 -44.67 44.37
C SER A 758 -4.79 -43.96 43.18
N GLU A 759 -6.10 -44.13 42.98
CA GLU A 759 -6.83 -43.50 41.87
C GLU A 759 -6.95 -41.98 42.06
N ASP A 760 -7.25 -41.53 43.28
CA ASP A 760 -7.42 -40.11 43.61
C ASP A 760 -6.11 -39.32 43.44
N ARG A 761 -4.96 -39.92 43.81
CA ARG A 761 -3.63 -39.32 43.56
C ARG A 761 -3.30 -39.22 42.07
N ASN A 762 -3.58 -40.26 41.29
CA ASN A 762 -3.35 -40.22 39.85
C ASN A 762 -4.25 -39.19 39.15
N LEU A 763 -5.47 -38.98 39.63
CA LEU A 763 -6.38 -37.95 39.13
C LEU A 763 -5.81 -36.55 39.37
N ARG A 764 -5.25 -36.29 40.57
CA ARG A 764 -4.61 -35.02 40.93
C ARG A 764 -3.50 -34.62 39.96
N ASP A 765 -2.57 -35.53 39.69
CA ASP A 765 -1.40 -35.22 38.86
C ASP A 765 -1.74 -35.05 37.36
N HIS A 766 -2.90 -35.53 36.91
CA HIS A 766 -3.26 -35.58 35.49
C HIS A 766 -4.52 -34.78 35.10
N ILE A 767 -5.19 -34.10 36.03
CA ILE A 767 -6.44 -33.36 35.75
C ILE A 767 -6.26 -32.34 34.62
N GLN A 768 -5.16 -31.58 34.64
CA GLN A 768 -4.85 -30.58 33.63
C GLN A 768 -4.64 -31.21 32.25
N HIS A 769 -3.90 -32.32 32.18
CA HIS A 769 -3.69 -33.07 30.94
C HIS A 769 -5.00 -33.63 30.39
N ARG A 770 -5.92 -34.08 31.24
CA ARG A 770 -7.23 -34.59 30.82
C ARG A 770 -8.14 -33.48 30.26
N ILE A 771 -8.17 -32.30 30.89
CA ILE A 771 -8.93 -31.14 30.39
C ILE A 771 -8.37 -30.67 29.03
N VAL A 772 -7.05 -30.51 28.95
CA VAL A 772 -6.37 -30.09 27.71
C VAL A 772 -6.63 -31.10 26.59
N GLY A 773 -6.49 -32.40 26.87
CA GLY A 773 -6.72 -33.47 25.91
C GLY A 773 -8.16 -33.58 25.42
N PHE A 774 -9.15 -33.30 26.27
CA PHE A 774 -10.56 -33.20 25.83
C PHE A 774 -10.76 -32.00 24.89
N LEU A 775 -10.25 -30.83 25.26
CA LEU A 775 -10.38 -29.60 24.47
C LEU A 775 -9.70 -29.68 23.09
N ASP A 776 -8.61 -30.45 22.96
CA ASP A 776 -7.93 -30.66 21.66
C ASP A 776 -8.76 -31.54 20.71
N ASN A 777 -9.46 -32.54 21.23
CA ASN A 777 -10.21 -33.50 20.41
C ASN A 777 -11.67 -33.09 20.17
N TRP A 778 -12.27 -32.32 21.08
CA TRP A 778 -13.69 -31.97 21.04
C TRP A 778 -14.15 -31.29 19.74
N PRO A 779 -13.44 -30.31 19.14
CA PRO A 779 -13.90 -29.66 17.91
C PRO A 779 -14.09 -30.62 16.74
N LEU A 780 -13.18 -31.60 16.61
CA LEU A 780 -13.25 -32.64 15.58
C LEU A 780 -14.38 -33.63 15.83
N LEU A 781 -14.65 -33.93 17.10
CA LEU A 781 -15.80 -34.77 17.50
C LEU A 781 -17.13 -34.03 17.33
N GLU A 782 -17.17 -32.75 17.66
CA GLU A 782 -18.35 -31.90 17.48
C GLU A 782 -18.75 -31.84 16.01
N GLU A 783 -17.78 -31.63 15.10
CA GLU A 783 -18.01 -31.68 13.65
C GLU A 783 -18.50 -33.07 13.20
N TRP A 784 -17.90 -34.14 13.72
CA TRP A 784 -18.30 -35.52 13.40
C TRP A 784 -19.75 -35.81 13.80
N PHE A 785 -20.19 -35.35 14.97
CA PHE A 785 -21.53 -35.59 15.50
C PHE A 785 -22.59 -34.58 15.05
N THR A 786 -22.20 -33.40 14.54
CA THR A 786 -23.16 -32.43 13.94
C THR A 786 -23.50 -32.74 12.48
N GLN A 787 -22.64 -33.45 11.74
CA GLN A 787 -22.92 -33.86 10.36
C GLN A 787 -24.26 -34.62 10.20
N PRO A 788 -24.57 -35.64 11.02
CA PRO A 788 -25.93 -36.14 11.11
C PRO A 788 -26.80 -35.14 11.88
N LYS A 789 -27.76 -34.52 11.20
CA LYS A 789 -28.68 -33.56 11.82
C LYS A 789 -29.36 -34.17 13.05
N ASN A 790 -29.41 -33.41 14.15
CA ASN A 790 -30.15 -33.68 15.39
C ASN A 790 -29.64 -34.83 16.31
N ILE A 791 -28.37 -35.23 16.24
CA ILE A 791 -27.83 -36.25 17.18
C ILE A 791 -27.18 -35.63 18.43
N LEU A 792 -26.45 -34.52 18.26
CA LEU A 792 -25.69 -33.88 19.35
C LEU A 792 -26.55 -32.91 20.17
N THR A 793 -26.64 -33.13 21.48
CA THR A 793 -27.27 -32.22 22.46
C THR A 793 -26.26 -31.74 23.49
N LYS A 794 -26.30 -30.45 23.85
CA LYS A 794 -25.42 -29.85 24.87
C LYS A 794 -26.22 -29.54 26.14
N VAL A 795 -25.74 -29.99 27.29
CA VAL A 795 -26.36 -29.80 28.60
C VAL A 795 -25.35 -29.17 29.54
N ASN A 796 -25.73 -28.07 30.20
CA ASN A 796 -24.91 -27.45 31.23
C ASN A 796 -24.87 -28.34 32.48
N ALA A 797 -23.67 -28.74 32.90
CA ALA A 797 -23.39 -29.63 34.02
C ALA A 797 -22.96 -28.88 35.31
N GLU A 798 -22.98 -27.54 35.33
CA GLU A 798 -22.74 -26.71 36.52
C GLU A 798 -23.97 -26.54 37.42
N ILE A 799 -25.06 -27.22 37.09
CA ILE A 799 -26.29 -27.26 37.89
C ILE A 799 -26.21 -28.31 39.01
N ASP A 800 -27.18 -28.26 39.93
CA ASP A 800 -27.33 -29.25 40.99
C ASP A 800 -27.45 -30.68 40.44
N GLU A 801 -26.89 -31.66 41.15
CA GLU A 801 -26.78 -33.06 40.72
C GLU A 801 -28.16 -33.67 40.40
N ALA A 802 -29.18 -33.38 41.23
CA ALA A 802 -30.53 -33.89 41.02
C ALA A 802 -31.17 -33.29 39.76
N LEU A 803 -30.96 -31.99 39.52
CA LEU A 803 -31.46 -31.29 38.34
C LEU A 803 -30.77 -31.78 37.05
N LEU A 804 -29.46 -32.04 37.11
CA LEU A 804 -28.69 -32.58 35.99
C LEU A 804 -29.21 -33.96 35.59
N CYS A 805 -29.42 -34.83 36.58
CA CYS A 805 -29.99 -36.16 36.37
C CYS A 805 -31.39 -36.05 35.75
N GLN A 806 -32.22 -35.12 36.19
CA GLN A 806 -33.56 -34.92 35.62
C GLN A 806 -33.51 -34.51 34.13
N LYS A 807 -32.68 -33.54 33.76
CA LYS A 807 -32.57 -33.09 32.35
C LYS A 807 -32.12 -34.20 31.41
N VAL A 808 -31.14 -35.01 31.83
CA VAL A 808 -30.65 -36.11 31.00
C VAL A 808 -31.70 -37.21 30.85
N LYS A 809 -32.51 -37.46 31.88
CA LYS A 809 -33.67 -38.36 31.80
C LYS A 809 -34.72 -37.87 30.81
N GLU A 810 -35.02 -36.56 30.82
CA GLU A 810 -35.95 -35.95 29.85
C GLU A 810 -35.43 -36.11 28.41
N ILE A 811 -34.15 -35.85 28.16
CA ILE A 811 -33.54 -36.02 26.83
C ILE A 811 -33.61 -37.48 26.39
N PHE A 812 -33.22 -38.42 27.27
CA PHE A 812 -33.30 -39.85 26.95
C PHE A 812 -34.74 -40.29 26.63
N ALA A 813 -35.72 -39.82 27.40
CA ALA A 813 -37.13 -40.08 27.13
C ALA A 813 -37.56 -39.51 25.78
N THR A 814 -37.18 -38.28 25.43
CA THR A 814 -37.49 -37.70 24.11
C THR A 814 -36.87 -38.50 22.96
N GLU A 815 -35.65 -39.01 23.12
CA GLU A 815 -35.00 -39.84 22.10
C GLU A 815 -35.64 -41.22 21.96
N THR A 816 -36.10 -41.82 23.07
CA THR A 816 -36.89 -43.07 22.98
C THR A 816 -38.20 -42.87 22.22
N VAL A 817 -38.87 -41.72 22.39
CA VAL A 817 -40.10 -41.38 21.66
C VAL A 817 -39.79 -41.09 20.19
N ASN A 818 -38.74 -40.31 19.90
CA ASN A 818 -38.30 -40.04 18.54
C ASN A 818 -37.96 -41.34 17.79
N LYS A 819 -37.28 -42.28 18.45
CA LYS A 819 -36.97 -43.58 17.87
C LYS A 819 -38.23 -44.41 17.62
N LYS A 820 -39.21 -44.40 18.53
CA LYS A 820 -40.52 -45.04 18.31
C LYS A 820 -41.23 -44.47 17.10
N ILE A 821 -41.35 -43.14 17.00
CA ILE A 821 -41.96 -42.46 15.85
C ILE A 821 -41.21 -42.80 14.56
N LYS A 822 -39.88 -42.87 14.60
CA LYS A 822 -39.06 -43.21 13.43
C LYS A 822 -39.27 -44.66 13.00
N VAL A 823 -39.35 -45.60 13.94
CA VAL A 823 -39.64 -47.01 13.66
C VAL A 823 -41.07 -47.18 13.13
N GLU A 824 -42.07 -46.54 13.74
CA GLU A 824 -43.45 -46.54 13.25
C GLU A 824 -43.56 -45.98 11.84
N LYS A 825 -42.91 -44.86 11.54
CA LYS A 825 -42.85 -44.32 10.17
C LYS A 825 -42.19 -45.30 9.20
N THR A 826 -41.08 -45.95 9.57
CA THR A 826 -40.46 -46.95 8.69
C THR A 826 -41.31 -48.21 8.51
N LEU A 827 -42.14 -48.57 9.49
CA LEU A 827 -43.09 -49.67 9.38
C LEU A 827 -44.30 -49.27 8.53
N GLU A 828 -44.81 -48.05 8.66
CA GLU A 828 -45.87 -47.48 7.82
C GLU A 828 -45.41 -47.31 6.38
N GLU A 829 -44.19 -46.83 6.12
CA GLU A 829 -43.59 -46.78 4.78
C GLU A 829 -43.47 -48.19 4.19
N LYS A 830 -43.04 -49.19 4.96
CA LYS A 830 -42.99 -50.58 4.48
C LYS A 830 -44.38 -51.21 4.27
N GLU A 831 -45.39 -50.82 5.04
CA GLU A 831 -46.78 -51.27 4.80
C GLU A 831 -47.42 -50.56 3.61
N THR A 832 -47.13 -49.28 3.40
CA THR A 832 -47.64 -48.51 2.26
C THR A 832 -46.94 -48.91 0.96
N GLU A 833 -45.64 -49.23 0.97
CA GLU A 833 -44.97 -49.86 -0.18
C GLU A 833 -45.56 -51.24 -0.50
N LYS A 834 -45.96 -52.02 0.51
CA LYS A 834 -46.70 -53.27 0.27
C LYS A 834 -48.12 -53.06 -0.26
N LYS A 835 -48.71 -51.87 -0.11
CA LYS A 835 -50.09 -51.58 -0.56
C LYS A 835 -50.18 -50.70 -1.80
N ALA A 836 -49.10 -50.07 -2.26
CA ALA A 836 -49.09 -49.25 -3.48
C ALA A 836 -49.14 -50.06 -4.80
N GLY A 837 -49.21 -51.39 -4.74
CA GLY A 837 -49.49 -52.26 -5.89
C GLY A 837 -50.94 -52.31 -6.37
N ALA A 838 -51.82 -51.39 -5.93
CA ALA A 838 -53.18 -51.27 -6.45
C ALA A 838 -53.60 -49.79 -6.64
N PRO A 839 -54.30 -49.45 -7.75
CA PRO A 839 -54.64 -48.08 -8.16
C PRO A 839 -55.69 -47.40 -7.26
N PRO A 840 -55.72 -46.06 -7.22
CA PRO A 840 -56.36 -45.27 -6.17
C PRO A 840 -57.87 -45.17 -6.39
N ALA A 841 -58.66 -45.48 -5.35
CA ALA A 841 -60.06 -45.09 -5.28
C ALA A 841 -60.15 -43.71 -4.61
N GLU A 842 -60.78 -42.78 -5.31
CA GLU A 842 -61.02 -41.39 -4.91
C GLU A 842 -61.78 -41.25 -3.57
N PRO A 843 -61.57 -40.11 -2.87
CA PRO A 843 -61.92 -39.93 -1.47
C PRO A 843 -63.37 -39.45 -1.28
N PRO A 844 -64.12 -39.99 -0.31
CA PRO A 844 -65.33 -39.35 0.19
C PRO A 844 -64.94 -38.34 1.27
N ALA A 845 -65.24 -37.07 0.99
CA ALA A 845 -65.24 -35.98 1.93
C ALA A 845 -66.18 -36.25 3.11
N MET A 846 -65.67 -36.21 4.35
CA MET A 846 -66.46 -35.81 5.51
C MET A 846 -65.61 -34.97 6.48
N SER A 847 -66.16 -33.79 6.72
CA SER A 847 -65.73 -32.63 7.48
C SER A 847 -65.91 -32.81 9.01
N PRO A 848 -65.47 -31.85 9.86
CA PRO A 848 -64.85 -32.09 11.16
C PRO A 848 -65.78 -31.94 12.39
N PRO A 849 -65.34 -32.40 13.58
CA PRO A 849 -65.69 -31.83 14.88
C PRO A 849 -64.45 -31.06 15.43
N LEU A 850 -64.43 -29.73 15.60
CA LEU A 850 -65.14 -28.89 16.58
C LEU A 850 -65.04 -29.38 18.04
N SER A 851 -63.92 -29.03 18.69
CA SER A 851 -63.82 -28.70 20.12
C SER A 851 -62.49 -27.93 20.29
N SER A 852 -62.42 -26.60 20.31
CA SER A 852 -62.94 -25.63 21.27
C SER A 852 -62.56 -25.95 22.72
N GLU A 853 -61.29 -25.76 23.08
CA GLU A 853 -60.93 -25.38 24.45
C GLU A 853 -59.97 -24.21 24.42
N ALA A 854 -60.33 -23.22 25.22
CA ALA A 854 -59.82 -21.87 25.23
C ALA A 854 -59.09 -21.63 26.55
N GLU A 855 -57.81 -21.30 26.48
CA GLU A 855 -57.08 -20.58 27.54
C GLU A 855 -56.21 -19.53 26.84
N LYS A 856 -56.65 -18.28 26.79
CA LYS A 856 -56.42 -17.20 27.76
C LYS A 856 -54.96 -16.77 27.92
N ASP A 857 -54.73 -15.60 27.33
CA ASP A 857 -54.06 -14.43 27.91
C ASP A 857 -52.56 -14.55 28.21
N LYS A 858 -51.77 -13.94 27.32
CA LYS A 858 -50.71 -13.00 27.73
C LYS A 858 -50.45 -11.99 26.62
N GLU A 859 -50.95 -10.79 26.87
CA GLU A 859 -50.63 -9.55 26.17
C GLU A 859 -49.13 -9.25 26.31
N LEU A 860 -48.46 -8.90 25.20
CA LEU A 860 -47.33 -7.96 25.26
C LEU A 860 -47.13 -7.25 23.91
N HIS A 861 -47.42 -5.95 23.96
CA HIS A 861 -46.89 -4.84 23.15
C HIS A 861 -47.07 -4.80 21.63
N GLN A 862 -48.05 -3.97 21.28
CA GLN A 862 -48.14 -3.12 20.09
C GLN A 862 -46.83 -2.39 19.78
N ALA A 863 -46.39 -2.45 18.52
CA ALA A 863 -45.71 -1.35 17.85
C ALA A 863 -46.45 -1.06 16.54
N LYS A 864 -47.26 0.00 16.57
CA LYS A 864 -47.90 0.61 15.40
C LYS A 864 -46.90 1.57 14.76
N THR A 865 -46.62 1.39 13.47
CA THR A 865 -46.26 2.47 12.55
C THR A 865 -46.99 2.26 11.22
N PRO A 866 -48.03 3.05 10.93
CA PRO A 866 -48.71 3.09 9.64
C PRO A 866 -48.21 4.32 8.85
N GLY A 867 -48.12 4.20 7.52
CA GLY A 867 -48.23 5.39 6.66
C GLY A 867 -47.34 5.47 5.42
N LYS A 868 -48.05 5.49 4.27
CA LYS A 868 -47.81 6.34 3.07
C LYS A 868 -46.79 5.78 2.07
N GLY A 869 -47.01 5.80 0.76
CA GLY A 869 -48.12 6.25 -0.11
C GLY A 869 -47.88 5.66 -1.51
N LYS A 870 -48.90 5.10 -2.16
CA LYS A 870 -49.54 5.61 -3.40
C LYS A 870 -48.60 6.25 -4.45
N THR A 871 -48.33 5.49 -5.51
CA THR A 871 -48.23 5.92 -6.93
C THR A 871 -48.51 4.68 -7.79
N GLN A 872 -49.78 4.39 -8.11
CA GLN A 872 -50.37 4.58 -9.44
C GLN A 872 -49.48 4.10 -10.61
N SER A 873 -49.62 2.85 -11.04
CA SER A 873 -49.48 2.48 -12.45
C SER A 873 -50.81 1.89 -12.91
N VAL A 874 -51.41 2.58 -13.88
CA VAL A 874 -52.76 2.37 -14.38
C VAL A 874 -52.75 1.16 -15.30
N SER A 875 -53.56 0.16 -14.95
CA SER A 875 -53.94 -0.95 -15.82
C SER A 875 -55.06 -0.48 -16.77
N PRO A 876 -54.84 -0.40 -18.09
CA PRO A 876 -55.89 -0.02 -19.03
C PRO A 876 -56.75 -1.26 -19.33
N LYS A 877 -57.97 -1.23 -18.82
CA LYS A 877 -59.05 -2.19 -19.10
C LYS A 877 -59.62 -1.87 -20.50
N GLY A 878 -58.96 -2.34 -21.55
CA GLY A 878 -59.41 -2.25 -22.94
C GLY A 878 -60.37 -3.39 -23.29
N LYS A 879 -61.63 -3.05 -23.55
CA LYS A 879 -62.73 -3.96 -23.91
C LYS A 879 -62.51 -4.64 -25.26
N ALA A 880 -63.04 -5.86 -25.34
CA ALA A 880 -63.26 -6.64 -26.55
C ALA A 880 -63.98 -5.85 -27.67
N GLN A 881 -63.32 -5.75 -28.82
CA GLN A 881 -63.91 -5.68 -30.16
C GLN A 881 -63.17 -6.79 -30.95
N GLY A 882 -63.81 -7.81 -31.48
CA GLY A 882 -64.98 -7.73 -32.36
C GLY A 882 -64.57 -7.62 -33.84
N GLY A 883 -63.42 -8.16 -34.25
CA GLY A 883 -63.00 -8.22 -35.65
C GLY A 883 -63.37 -9.56 -36.31
N LYS A 884 -64.59 -9.64 -36.85
CA LYS A 884 -65.03 -10.68 -37.79
C LYS A 884 -64.23 -10.54 -39.10
N VAL A 885 -63.34 -11.48 -39.41
CA VAL A 885 -62.91 -11.73 -40.79
C VAL A 885 -63.59 -13.01 -41.26
N SER A 886 -64.50 -12.81 -42.22
CA SER A 886 -65.22 -13.84 -42.92
C SER A 886 -64.27 -14.66 -43.79
N VAL A 887 -64.05 -15.93 -43.46
CA VAL A 887 -63.59 -16.92 -44.44
C VAL A 887 -64.75 -17.85 -44.75
N LYS A 888 -65.01 -17.94 -46.05
CA LYS A 888 -66.15 -18.55 -46.71
C LYS A 888 -66.37 -20.00 -46.29
N LYS A 889 -67.64 -20.29 -46.00
CA LYS A 889 -68.24 -21.62 -46.10
C LYS A 889 -68.27 -22.06 -47.57
N SER A 890 -67.80 -23.26 -47.85
CA SER A 890 -68.26 -24.09 -48.96
C SER A 890 -68.70 -25.43 -48.36
N PRO A 891 -69.97 -25.83 -48.51
CA PRO A 891 -70.54 -27.05 -47.95
C PRO A 891 -70.61 -28.15 -49.02
N VAL A 892 -70.11 -29.35 -48.73
CA VAL A 892 -70.68 -30.60 -49.26
C VAL A 892 -70.46 -31.67 -48.19
N GLY A 893 -71.55 -32.17 -47.64
CA GLY A 893 -71.54 -33.35 -46.80
C GLY A 893 -71.39 -34.60 -47.66
N SER A 894 -70.56 -35.52 -47.20
CA SER A 894 -70.58 -36.93 -47.59
C SER A 894 -70.38 -37.75 -46.33
N ALA A 895 -71.47 -38.42 -45.95
CA ALA A 895 -71.63 -39.60 -45.09
C ALA A 895 -70.51 -39.93 -44.08
N GLU A 896 -70.89 -39.84 -42.80
CA GLU A 896 -70.46 -40.70 -41.70
C GLU A 896 -70.13 -42.12 -42.16
N VAL A 897 -68.84 -42.46 -42.14
CA VAL A 897 -68.40 -43.79 -41.77
C VAL A 897 -67.70 -43.62 -40.44
N SER A 898 -68.32 -44.14 -39.38
CA SER A 898 -67.75 -44.26 -38.05
C SER A 898 -66.36 -44.90 -38.13
N PRO A 899 -65.28 -44.23 -37.68
CA PRO A 899 -64.00 -44.90 -37.50
C PRO A 899 -64.13 -45.82 -36.29
N THR A 900 -63.93 -47.11 -36.52
CA THR A 900 -63.70 -48.11 -35.48
C THR A 900 -62.56 -47.64 -34.57
N PRO A 901 -62.66 -47.84 -33.25
CA PRO A 901 -61.66 -47.38 -32.29
C PRO A 901 -60.32 -48.05 -32.60
N THR A 902 -59.34 -47.26 -33.01
CA THR A 902 -57.96 -47.74 -33.14
C THR A 902 -57.40 -47.86 -31.73
N ALA A 903 -56.94 -49.04 -31.35
CA ALA A 903 -56.23 -49.27 -30.10
C ALA A 903 -55.08 -48.25 -29.96
N PRO A 904 -54.74 -47.82 -28.73
CA PRO A 904 -53.65 -46.89 -28.49
C PRO A 904 -52.37 -47.39 -29.19
N PRO A 905 -51.62 -46.50 -29.86
CA PRO A 905 -50.38 -46.89 -30.50
C PRO A 905 -49.44 -47.52 -29.47
N PRO A 906 -48.66 -48.54 -29.85
CA PRO A 906 -47.65 -49.11 -28.96
C PRO A 906 -46.70 -48.03 -28.43
N PRO A 907 -46.16 -48.19 -27.20
CA PRO A 907 -45.22 -47.23 -26.61
C PRO A 907 -44.01 -47.06 -27.54
N LYS A 908 -43.47 -45.85 -27.61
CA LYS A 908 -42.30 -45.57 -28.45
C LYS A 908 -41.03 -45.99 -27.71
N ALA A 909 -40.07 -46.57 -28.41
CA ALA A 909 -38.77 -46.89 -27.83
C ALA A 909 -38.14 -45.67 -27.14
N GLY A 910 -37.80 -45.82 -25.86
CA GLY A 910 -37.24 -44.77 -24.99
C GLY A 910 -38.23 -44.04 -24.08
N THR A 911 -39.55 -44.23 -24.22
CA THR A 911 -40.53 -43.74 -23.23
C THR A 911 -40.45 -44.55 -21.93
N GLU A 912 -40.86 -43.99 -20.79
CA GLU A 912 -40.86 -44.70 -19.49
C GLU A 912 -41.66 -46.03 -19.52
N GLU A 913 -42.64 -46.15 -20.41
CA GLU A 913 -43.46 -47.36 -20.61
C GLU A 913 -42.79 -48.42 -21.50
N TRP A 914 -41.63 -48.12 -22.11
CA TRP A 914 -40.93 -49.04 -23.02
C TRP A 914 -40.09 -50.07 -22.24
N VAL A 915 -40.31 -51.35 -22.52
CA VAL A 915 -39.50 -52.44 -21.95
C VAL A 915 -38.30 -52.71 -22.85
N TYR A 916 -37.11 -52.35 -22.37
CA TYR A 916 -35.86 -52.50 -23.11
C TYR A 916 -35.50 -53.97 -23.43
N VAL A 917 -34.94 -54.22 -24.61
CA VAL A 917 -34.49 -55.54 -25.04
C VAL A 917 -33.22 -55.98 -24.27
N ASN A 918 -33.31 -57.13 -23.59
CA ASN A 918 -32.27 -57.64 -22.68
C ASN A 918 -31.62 -58.96 -23.14
N GLU A 919 -31.49 -59.18 -24.44
CA GLU A 919 -30.86 -60.39 -25.02
C GLU A 919 -29.37 -60.50 -24.72
N PRO A 920 -28.80 -61.72 -24.53
CA PRO A 920 -27.42 -61.90 -24.12
C PRO A 920 -26.44 -61.35 -25.16
N ILE A 921 -25.43 -60.63 -24.66
CA ILE A 921 -24.37 -59.99 -25.44
C ILE A 921 -23.06 -60.75 -25.14
N PRO A 922 -22.12 -60.90 -26.11
CA PRO A 922 -20.81 -61.51 -25.87
C PRO A 922 -20.06 -60.89 -24.69
N GLU A 923 -19.45 -61.71 -23.85
CA GLU A 923 -18.75 -61.26 -22.63
C GLU A 923 -17.55 -60.35 -22.95
N GLU A 924 -16.97 -60.48 -24.14
CA GLU A 924 -15.88 -59.63 -24.60
C GLU A 924 -16.37 -58.20 -24.89
N LEU A 925 -17.64 -58.00 -25.28
CA LEU A 925 -18.11 -56.70 -25.76
C LEU A 925 -18.11 -55.61 -24.67
N PRO A 926 -18.64 -55.83 -23.44
CA PRO A 926 -18.52 -54.85 -22.36
C PRO A 926 -17.07 -54.44 -22.08
N SER A 927 -16.12 -55.39 -22.15
CA SER A 927 -14.70 -55.12 -21.93
C SER A 927 -14.07 -54.16 -22.95
N PHE A 928 -14.67 -54.03 -24.14
CA PHE A 928 -14.26 -53.06 -25.16
C PHE A 928 -15.10 -51.78 -25.13
N LEU A 929 -16.43 -51.87 -25.04
CA LEU A 929 -17.32 -50.72 -25.17
C LEU A 929 -17.29 -49.78 -23.95
N VAL A 930 -17.10 -50.30 -22.73
CA VAL A 930 -17.01 -49.45 -21.53
C VAL A 930 -15.76 -48.57 -21.57
N PRO A 931 -14.54 -49.11 -21.79
CA PRO A 931 -13.35 -48.26 -21.96
C PRO A 931 -13.43 -47.34 -23.19
N TYR A 932 -14.11 -47.76 -24.26
CA TYR A 932 -14.34 -46.90 -25.42
C TYR A 932 -15.22 -45.70 -25.07
N TRP A 933 -16.34 -45.89 -24.35
CA TRP A 933 -17.17 -44.79 -23.87
C TRP A 933 -16.41 -43.83 -22.97
N GLU A 934 -15.62 -44.34 -22.02
CA GLU A 934 -14.78 -43.48 -21.18
C GLU A 934 -13.81 -42.62 -22.00
N LEU A 935 -13.24 -43.17 -23.08
CA LEU A 935 -12.36 -42.45 -23.97
C LEU A 935 -13.12 -41.37 -24.76
N ILE A 936 -14.33 -41.68 -25.25
CA ILE A 936 -15.22 -40.72 -25.92
C ILE A 936 -15.51 -39.56 -24.98
N GLU A 937 -15.95 -39.84 -23.75
CA GLU A 937 -16.30 -38.85 -22.75
C GLU A 937 -15.09 -37.97 -22.38
N LYS A 938 -13.94 -38.59 -22.05
CA LYS A 938 -12.71 -37.86 -21.74
C LYS A 938 -12.23 -36.99 -22.90
N SER A 939 -12.25 -37.51 -24.13
CA SER A 939 -11.79 -36.76 -25.31
C SER A 939 -12.72 -35.59 -25.64
N TYR A 940 -14.04 -35.80 -25.59
CA TYR A 940 -15.04 -34.76 -25.80
C TYR A 940 -14.94 -33.65 -24.74
N ILE A 941 -14.93 -34.01 -23.45
CA ILE A 941 -14.85 -33.02 -22.36
C ILE A 941 -13.56 -32.20 -22.47
N ASN A 942 -12.40 -32.85 -22.66
CA ASN A 942 -11.13 -32.14 -22.75
C ASN A 942 -11.04 -31.25 -24.00
N HIS A 943 -11.60 -31.69 -25.12
CA HIS A 943 -11.63 -30.90 -26.35
C HIS A 943 -12.50 -29.67 -26.18
N ILE A 944 -13.74 -29.81 -25.67
CA ILE A 944 -14.62 -28.68 -25.37
C ILE A 944 -13.95 -27.70 -24.40
N LYS A 945 -13.41 -28.18 -23.26
CA LYS A 945 -12.68 -27.35 -22.29
C LYS A 945 -11.56 -26.54 -22.94
N THR A 946 -10.77 -27.20 -23.81
CA THR A 946 -9.64 -26.56 -24.50
C THR A 946 -10.11 -25.46 -25.45
N VAL A 947 -11.17 -25.71 -26.23
CA VAL A 947 -11.69 -24.73 -27.19
C VAL A 947 -12.35 -23.55 -26.47
N LEU A 948 -13.13 -23.79 -25.41
CA LEU A 948 -13.74 -22.73 -24.60
C LEU A 948 -12.68 -21.85 -23.92
N ARG A 949 -11.58 -22.45 -23.45
CA ARG A 949 -10.41 -21.70 -22.96
C ARG A 949 -9.85 -20.78 -24.03
N HIS A 950 -9.65 -21.27 -25.26
CA HIS A 950 -9.14 -20.43 -26.34
C HIS A 950 -10.07 -19.26 -26.68
N LEU A 951 -11.39 -19.48 -26.63
CA LEU A 951 -12.37 -18.39 -26.79
C LEU A 951 -12.24 -17.35 -25.67
N ARG A 952 -12.09 -17.78 -24.40
CA ARG A 952 -11.87 -16.90 -23.24
C ARG A 952 -10.57 -16.09 -23.35
N GLU A 953 -9.47 -16.74 -23.73
CA GLU A 953 -8.17 -16.09 -23.96
C GLU A 953 -8.24 -15.08 -25.12
N ARG A 954 -8.99 -15.40 -26.18
CA ARG A 954 -9.16 -14.51 -27.33
C ARG A 954 -9.88 -13.21 -26.95
N GLN A 955 -10.93 -13.29 -26.12
CA GLN A 955 -11.61 -12.10 -25.62
C GLN A 955 -10.64 -11.14 -24.90
N HIS A 956 -9.73 -11.66 -24.09
CA HIS A 956 -8.67 -10.87 -23.45
C HIS A 956 -7.76 -10.18 -24.47
N ASN A 957 -7.27 -10.94 -25.44
CA ASN A 957 -6.34 -10.42 -26.45
C ASN A 957 -6.97 -9.32 -27.32
N VAL A 958 -8.26 -9.46 -27.66
CA VAL A 958 -9.01 -8.44 -28.39
C VAL A 958 -9.09 -7.14 -27.60
N LEU A 959 -9.45 -7.22 -26.31
CA LEU A 959 -9.56 -6.03 -25.46
C LEU A 959 -8.23 -5.29 -25.31
N SER A 960 -7.13 -6.03 -25.12
CA SER A 960 -5.78 -5.44 -25.03
C SER A 960 -5.39 -4.75 -26.33
N TYR A 961 -5.57 -5.40 -27.48
CA TYR A 961 -5.27 -4.80 -28.78
C TYR A 961 -6.07 -3.52 -29.01
N LEU A 962 -7.38 -3.54 -28.79
CA LEU A 962 -8.23 -2.36 -28.97
C LEU A 962 -7.84 -1.19 -28.06
N TYR A 963 -7.32 -1.45 -26.87
CA TYR A 963 -6.78 -0.42 -25.99
C TYR A 963 -5.45 0.15 -26.50
N GLU A 964 -4.54 -0.71 -26.93
CA GLU A 964 -3.24 -0.33 -27.50
C GLU A 964 -3.42 0.52 -28.77
N THR A 965 -4.29 0.10 -29.68
CA THR A 965 -4.62 0.85 -30.90
C THR A 965 -5.14 2.25 -30.58
N ARG A 966 -6.08 2.37 -29.62
CA ARG A 966 -6.61 3.68 -29.19
C ARG A 966 -5.53 4.59 -28.62
N THR A 967 -4.71 4.05 -27.73
CA THR A 967 -3.67 4.81 -27.03
C THR A 967 -2.57 5.24 -28.01
N SER A 968 -2.10 4.33 -28.86
CA SER A 968 -1.11 4.61 -29.90
C SER A 968 -1.59 5.70 -30.87
N PHE A 969 -2.87 5.64 -31.30
CA PHE A 969 -3.42 6.68 -32.17
C PHE A 969 -3.54 8.04 -31.47
N GLN A 970 -3.94 8.08 -30.19
CA GLN A 970 -3.93 9.33 -29.43
C GLN A 970 -2.53 9.93 -29.27
N GLU A 971 -1.51 9.10 -29.04
CA GLU A 971 -0.11 9.53 -29.04
C GLU A 971 0.31 10.08 -30.41
N PHE A 972 -0.09 9.40 -31.49
CA PHE A 972 0.20 9.83 -32.86
C PHE A 972 -0.43 11.19 -33.17
N LEU A 973 -1.65 11.45 -32.71
CA LEU A 973 -2.31 12.74 -32.85
C LEU A 973 -1.54 13.84 -32.11
N ARG A 974 -0.97 13.57 -30.93
CA ARG A 974 -0.27 14.56 -30.08
C ARG A 974 1.20 14.83 -30.45
N ARG A 975 1.67 14.36 -31.61
CA ARG A 975 3.04 14.60 -32.08
C ARG A 975 3.36 16.11 -32.17
N PRO A 976 4.61 16.54 -31.90
CA PRO A 976 5.01 17.95 -32.06
C PRO A 976 4.86 18.46 -33.50
N ASP A 977 4.73 19.77 -33.67
CA ASP A 977 4.63 20.46 -34.97
C ASP A 977 5.47 21.76 -35.00
N HIS A 978 5.49 22.42 -36.16
CA HIS A 978 6.23 23.65 -36.44
C HIS A 978 5.37 24.90 -36.49
N LYS A 979 4.10 24.85 -36.06
CA LYS A 979 3.18 25.99 -36.16
C LYS A 979 3.68 27.18 -35.34
N GLN A 980 4.21 26.90 -34.14
CA GLN A 980 4.76 27.95 -33.27
C GLN A 980 5.94 28.69 -33.91
N ASP A 981 6.80 28.00 -34.67
CA ASP A 981 7.96 28.61 -35.34
C ASP A 981 7.51 29.72 -36.31
N PHE A 982 6.44 29.47 -37.08
CA PHE A 982 5.86 30.46 -38.00
C PHE A 982 5.16 31.61 -37.27
N VAL A 983 4.48 31.34 -36.16
CA VAL A 983 3.83 32.37 -35.34
C VAL A 983 4.86 33.30 -34.72
N SER A 984 5.93 32.74 -34.14
CA SER A 984 7.02 33.50 -33.54
C SER A 984 7.76 34.34 -34.58
N GLN A 985 8.02 33.80 -35.77
CA GLN A 985 8.62 34.57 -36.87
C GLN A 985 7.72 35.72 -37.31
N TRP A 986 6.42 35.46 -37.52
CA TRP A 986 5.48 36.51 -37.91
C TRP A 986 5.35 37.61 -36.85
N GLN A 987 5.29 37.25 -35.57
CA GLN A 987 5.20 38.22 -34.48
C GLN A 987 6.45 39.12 -34.44
N ALA A 988 7.64 38.54 -34.64
CA ALA A 988 8.88 39.30 -34.73
C ALA A 988 8.87 40.27 -35.91
N ASP A 989 8.43 39.81 -37.08
CA ASP A 989 8.35 40.66 -38.27
C ASP A 989 7.29 41.78 -38.12
N PHE A 990 6.13 41.48 -37.53
CA PHE A 990 5.07 42.47 -37.27
C PHE A 990 5.54 43.58 -36.32
N ASN A 991 6.23 43.22 -35.24
CA ASN A 991 6.77 44.19 -34.29
C ASN A 991 7.97 44.99 -34.85
N SER A 992 8.56 44.57 -35.98
CA SER A 992 9.68 45.25 -36.65
C SER A 992 9.25 46.39 -37.59
N VAL A 993 7.95 46.60 -37.80
CA VAL A 993 7.41 47.66 -38.67
C VAL A 993 7.74 49.05 -38.09
N PRO A 994 8.37 49.96 -38.87
CA PRO A 994 8.63 51.34 -38.47
C PRO A 994 7.39 52.09 -37.97
N GLU A 995 7.56 52.94 -36.95
CA GLU A 995 6.45 53.58 -36.23
C GLU A 995 5.62 54.56 -37.09
N ASP A 996 6.22 55.14 -38.11
CA ASP A 996 5.59 56.06 -39.06
C ASP A 996 4.65 55.37 -40.07
N LEU A 997 4.85 54.06 -40.32
CA LEU A 997 4.08 53.30 -41.29
C LEU A 997 2.80 52.66 -40.71
N TRP A 998 2.55 52.76 -39.41
CA TRP A 998 1.42 52.05 -38.78
C TRP A 998 0.04 52.58 -39.18
N GLU A 999 -0.06 53.88 -39.49
CA GLU A 999 -1.31 54.51 -39.93
C GLU A 999 -1.49 54.52 -41.45
N ASP A 1000 -0.48 54.07 -42.19
CA ASP A 1000 -0.57 53.98 -43.65
C ASP A 1000 -1.47 52.80 -44.06
N GLU A 1001 -2.51 53.09 -44.83
CA GLU A 1001 -3.52 52.11 -45.23
C GLU A 1001 -2.97 51.05 -46.20
N GLU A 1002 -1.95 51.39 -47.01
CA GLU A 1002 -1.25 50.41 -47.86
C GLU A 1002 -0.47 49.42 -46.99
N THR A 1003 0.22 49.92 -45.96
CA THR A 1003 0.93 49.10 -44.98
C THR A 1003 -0.03 48.22 -44.19
N LYS A 1004 -1.15 48.75 -43.67
CA LYS A 1004 -2.18 47.92 -43.00
C LYS A 1004 -2.71 46.82 -43.92
N ALA A 1005 -2.96 47.13 -45.20
CA ALA A 1005 -3.39 46.15 -46.19
C ALA A 1005 -2.32 45.06 -46.42
N GLU A 1006 -1.04 45.41 -46.48
CA GLU A 1006 0.06 44.45 -46.56
C GLU A 1006 0.10 43.56 -45.30
N LEU A 1007 -0.01 44.14 -44.10
CA LEU A 1007 0.00 43.37 -42.85
C LEU A 1007 -1.18 42.39 -42.75
N HIS A 1008 -2.38 42.81 -43.19
CA HIS A 1008 -3.53 41.91 -43.31
C HIS A 1008 -3.26 40.77 -44.30
N GLN A 1009 -2.60 41.06 -45.42
CA GLN A 1009 -2.21 40.02 -46.37
C GLN A 1009 -1.21 39.05 -45.74
N ARG A 1010 -0.20 39.53 -45.01
CA ARG A 1010 0.77 38.68 -44.30
C ARG A 1010 0.12 37.81 -43.22
N VAL A 1011 -0.91 38.30 -42.53
CA VAL A 1011 -1.72 37.50 -41.60
C VAL A 1011 -2.51 36.42 -42.32
N ASN A 1012 -3.10 36.73 -43.47
CA ASN A 1012 -3.79 35.72 -44.29
C ASN A 1012 -2.80 34.66 -44.79
N ASP A 1013 -1.61 35.06 -45.23
CA ASP A 1013 -0.55 34.12 -45.65
C ASP A 1013 -0.08 33.23 -44.49
N LEU A 1014 0.07 33.78 -43.28
CA LEU A 1014 0.37 32.99 -42.07
C LEU A 1014 -0.77 32.00 -41.79
N ARG A 1015 -2.02 32.45 -41.79
CA ARG A 1015 -3.19 31.59 -41.57
C ARG A 1015 -3.20 30.43 -42.56
N ASP A 1016 -2.99 30.72 -43.84
CA ASP A 1016 -3.03 29.71 -44.89
C ASP A 1016 -1.88 28.70 -44.73
N ARG A 1017 -0.65 29.14 -44.38
CA ARG A 1017 0.46 28.24 -44.02
C ARG A 1017 0.15 27.37 -42.80
N LEU A 1018 -0.48 27.93 -41.77
CA LEU A 1018 -0.88 27.17 -40.58
C LEU A 1018 -1.98 26.16 -40.91
N TRP A 1019 -2.92 26.51 -41.80
CA TRP A 1019 -3.92 25.60 -42.33
C TRP A 1019 -3.29 24.46 -43.14
N ASP A 1020 -2.31 24.73 -44.00
CA ASP A 1020 -1.58 23.71 -44.75
C ASP A 1020 -0.91 22.68 -43.82
N ILE A 1021 -0.30 23.15 -42.72
CA ILE A 1021 0.30 22.26 -41.71
C ILE A 1021 -0.78 21.39 -41.05
N CYS A 1022 -1.94 21.97 -40.70
CA CYS A 1022 -3.03 21.22 -40.08
C CYS A 1022 -3.65 20.22 -41.04
N GLU A 1023 -3.82 20.57 -42.32
CA GLU A 1023 -4.33 19.66 -43.34
C GLU A 1023 -3.35 18.51 -43.58
N ALA A 1024 -2.05 18.80 -43.74
CA ALA A 1024 -1.02 17.76 -43.86
C ALA A 1024 -1.01 16.83 -42.64
N ARG A 1025 -1.14 17.37 -41.42
CA ARG A 1025 -1.23 16.54 -40.20
C ARG A 1025 -2.48 15.69 -40.15
N LYS A 1026 -3.60 16.19 -40.66
CA LYS A 1026 -4.86 15.46 -40.78
C LYS A 1026 -4.73 14.34 -41.80
N GLU A 1027 -4.13 14.59 -42.96
CA GLU A 1027 -3.84 13.58 -43.98
C GLU A 1027 -2.91 12.48 -43.44
N GLU A 1028 -1.83 12.85 -42.74
CA GLU A 1028 -0.92 11.89 -42.09
C GLU A 1028 -1.63 11.02 -41.03
N ALA A 1029 -2.55 11.60 -40.27
CA ALA A 1029 -3.31 10.87 -39.25
C ALA A 1029 -4.43 10.02 -39.85
N GLU A 1030 -5.05 10.47 -40.94
CA GLU A 1030 -5.97 9.66 -41.71
C GLU A 1030 -5.25 8.49 -42.36
N GLN A 1031 -4.03 8.70 -42.89
CA GLN A 1031 -3.21 7.63 -43.41
C GLN A 1031 -2.82 6.62 -42.32
N GLU A 1032 -2.43 7.07 -41.13
CA GLU A 1032 -2.18 6.16 -39.99
C GLU A 1032 -3.44 5.37 -39.62
N ARG A 1033 -4.62 6.01 -39.63
CA ARG A 1033 -5.91 5.34 -39.39
C ARG A 1033 -6.15 4.25 -40.44
N LEU A 1034 -5.94 4.56 -41.72
CA LEU A 1034 -6.08 3.61 -42.82
C LEU A 1034 -5.06 2.48 -42.73
N ASP A 1035 -3.82 2.76 -42.37
CA ASP A 1035 -2.77 1.74 -42.18
C ASP A 1035 -3.21 0.75 -41.09
N ILE A 1036 -3.71 1.24 -39.95
CA ILE A 1036 -4.24 0.40 -38.85
C ILE A 1036 -5.46 -0.42 -39.29
N ILE A 1037 -6.36 0.15 -40.10
CA ILE A 1037 -7.54 -0.57 -40.62
C ILE A 1037 -7.13 -1.66 -41.62
N ASN A 1038 -6.12 -1.37 -42.44
CA ASN A 1038 -5.60 -2.27 -43.45
C ASN A 1038 -4.60 -3.30 -42.89
N GLU A 1039 -4.17 -3.17 -41.63
CA GLU A 1039 -3.60 -4.28 -40.89
C GLU A 1039 -4.67 -5.38 -40.81
N SER A 1040 -4.46 -6.50 -41.49
CA SER A 1040 -5.38 -7.66 -41.53
C SER A 1040 -5.66 -8.31 -40.16
N TRP A 1041 -5.41 -7.63 -39.05
CA TRP A 1041 -5.65 -8.08 -37.68
C TRP A 1041 -7.11 -8.41 -37.40
N LEU A 1042 -8.07 -7.56 -37.84
CA LEU A 1042 -9.50 -7.85 -37.65
C LEU A 1042 -9.88 -9.12 -38.40
N GLN A 1043 -9.37 -9.25 -39.62
CA GLN A 1043 -9.59 -10.43 -40.45
C GLN A 1043 -9.02 -11.66 -39.76
N ASP A 1044 -7.73 -11.68 -39.41
CA ASP A 1044 -7.12 -12.80 -38.68
C ASP A 1044 -7.89 -13.14 -37.41
N SER A 1045 -8.39 -12.12 -36.69
CA SER A 1045 -9.20 -12.30 -35.48
C SER A 1045 -10.51 -13.02 -35.73
N ILE A 1046 -11.24 -12.65 -36.77
CA ILE A 1046 -12.50 -13.31 -37.15
C ILE A 1046 -12.20 -14.75 -37.60
N GLY A 1047 -11.17 -14.97 -38.42
CA GLY A 1047 -10.78 -16.30 -38.91
C GLY A 1047 -10.38 -17.26 -37.79
N ILE A 1048 -9.57 -16.79 -36.83
CA ILE A 1048 -9.19 -17.56 -35.64
C ILE A 1048 -10.43 -17.90 -34.80
N THR A 1049 -11.33 -16.94 -34.59
CA THR A 1049 -12.55 -17.12 -33.80
C THR A 1049 -13.50 -18.13 -34.47
N MET A 1050 -13.70 -18.04 -35.78
CA MET A 1050 -14.44 -19.05 -36.55
C MET A 1050 -13.83 -20.44 -36.39
N ASN A 1051 -12.50 -20.57 -36.50
CA ASN A 1051 -11.83 -21.85 -36.32
C ASN A 1051 -12.04 -22.47 -34.92
N HIS A 1052 -12.14 -21.65 -33.87
CA HIS A 1052 -12.52 -22.13 -32.55
C HIS A 1052 -13.97 -22.65 -32.52
N PHE A 1053 -14.93 -21.92 -33.10
CA PHE A 1053 -16.31 -22.42 -33.19
C PHE A 1053 -16.44 -23.66 -34.08
N PHE A 1054 -15.71 -23.74 -35.19
CA PHE A 1054 -15.64 -24.94 -36.03
C PHE A 1054 -15.03 -26.12 -35.29
N SER A 1055 -14.07 -25.85 -34.38
CA SER A 1055 -13.52 -26.87 -33.48
C SER A 1055 -14.55 -27.36 -32.45
N LEU A 1056 -15.50 -26.53 -32.00
CA LEU A 1056 -16.65 -26.97 -31.19
C LEU A 1056 -17.61 -27.82 -32.02
N MET A 1057 -17.96 -27.38 -33.23
CA MET A 1057 -18.81 -28.16 -34.15
C MET A 1057 -18.19 -29.53 -34.44
N GLN A 1058 -16.88 -29.58 -34.68
CA GLN A 1058 -16.14 -30.83 -34.87
C GLN A 1058 -16.22 -31.75 -33.65
N ALA A 1059 -16.23 -31.20 -32.43
CA ALA A 1059 -16.35 -31.98 -31.20
C ALA A 1059 -17.73 -32.65 -31.08
N GLU A 1060 -18.80 -31.93 -31.42
CA GLU A 1060 -20.17 -32.49 -31.47
C GLU A 1060 -20.31 -33.54 -32.56
N VAL A 1061 -19.76 -33.30 -33.75
CA VAL A 1061 -19.74 -34.29 -34.84
C VAL A 1061 -18.98 -35.54 -34.41
N ASN A 1062 -17.80 -35.41 -33.78
CA ASN A 1062 -17.04 -36.56 -33.30
C ASN A 1062 -17.83 -37.33 -32.23
N ARG A 1063 -18.41 -36.64 -31.23
CA ARG A 1063 -19.25 -37.26 -30.19
C ARG A 1063 -20.38 -38.07 -30.82
N PHE A 1064 -21.07 -37.51 -31.81
CA PHE A 1064 -22.13 -38.21 -32.53
C PHE A 1064 -21.60 -39.43 -33.30
N GLN A 1065 -20.50 -39.29 -34.04
CA GLN A 1065 -19.89 -40.39 -34.80
C GLN A 1065 -19.49 -41.56 -33.90
N ASP A 1066 -18.85 -41.27 -32.77
CA ASP A 1066 -18.43 -42.28 -31.81
C ASP A 1066 -19.63 -42.92 -31.09
N THR A 1067 -20.66 -42.15 -30.75
CA THR A 1067 -21.89 -42.67 -30.12
C THR A 1067 -22.68 -43.56 -31.08
N LYS A 1068 -22.78 -43.15 -32.36
CA LYS A 1068 -23.35 -43.97 -33.44
C LYS A 1068 -22.62 -45.31 -33.54
N ARG A 1069 -21.28 -45.28 -33.51
CA ARG A 1069 -20.46 -46.49 -33.60
C ARG A 1069 -20.69 -47.42 -32.40
N LEU A 1070 -20.73 -46.88 -31.18
CA LEU A 1070 -21.01 -47.64 -29.97
C LEU A 1070 -22.38 -48.33 -30.03
N LEU A 1071 -23.43 -47.58 -30.40
CA LEU A 1071 -24.79 -48.12 -30.54
C LEU A 1071 -24.87 -49.18 -31.65
N GLN A 1072 -24.19 -48.95 -32.76
CA GLN A 1072 -24.13 -49.90 -33.87
C GLN A 1072 -23.49 -51.22 -33.43
N ASP A 1073 -22.34 -51.17 -32.75
CA ASP A 1073 -21.62 -52.37 -32.28
C ASP A 1073 -22.42 -53.09 -31.18
N TYR A 1074 -23.06 -52.36 -30.27
CA TYR A 1074 -23.93 -52.92 -29.23
C TYR A 1074 -25.12 -53.71 -29.81
N TYR A 1075 -25.92 -53.08 -30.67
CA TYR A 1075 -27.12 -53.72 -31.19
C TYR A 1075 -26.82 -54.81 -32.23
N ARG A 1076 -25.72 -54.70 -32.99
CA ARG A 1076 -25.29 -55.78 -33.88
C ARG A 1076 -24.81 -57.01 -33.12
N ALA A 1077 -24.09 -56.81 -32.02
CA ALA A 1077 -23.67 -57.91 -31.17
C ALA A 1077 -24.86 -58.63 -30.52
N MET A 1078 -25.90 -57.88 -30.14
CA MET A 1078 -27.17 -58.44 -29.66
C MET A 1078 -27.88 -59.31 -30.73
N GLU A 1079 -27.76 -58.94 -32.01
CA GLU A 1079 -28.25 -59.75 -33.14
C GLU A 1079 -27.31 -60.91 -33.51
N SER A 1080 -26.22 -61.15 -32.77
CA SER A 1080 -25.14 -62.10 -33.08
C SER A 1080 -24.46 -61.85 -34.44
N LYS A 1081 -24.41 -60.59 -34.88
CA LYS A 1081 -23.71 -60.15 -36.10
C LYS A 1081 -22.30 -59.67 -35.79
N ILE A 1082 -21.39 -59.83 -36.76
CA ILE A 1082 -20.01 -59.34 -36.66
C ILE A 1082 -20.01 -57.81 -36.81
N PRO A 1083 -19.24 -57.06 -35.99
CA PRO A 1083 -19.03 -55.62 -36.19
C PRO A 1083 -18.54 -55.31 -37.60
N LEU A 1084 -19.09 -54.27 -38.22
CA LEU A 1084 -18.65 -53.84 -39.55
C LEU A 1084 -17.27 -53.20 -39.45
N GLU A 1085 -16.40 -53.52 -40.40
CA GLU A 1085 -15.13 -52.83 -40.59
C GLU A 1085 -15.41 -51.49 -41.27
N ASP A 1086 -15.51 -50.41 -40.48
CA ASP A 1086 -15.74 -49.08 -41.05
C ASP A 1086 -14.50 -48.59 -41.81
N SER A 1087 -14.69 -48.39 -43.11
CA SER A 1087 -13.66 -47.90 -44.03
C SER A 1087 -13.29 -46.42 -43.79
N LYS A 1088 -12.50 -46.17 -42.74
CA LYS A 1088 -11.47 -45.12 -42.60
C LYS A 1088 -11.78 -43.63 -42.90
N LYS A 1089 -13.00 -43.11 -42.88
CA LYS A 1089 -13.21 -41.65 -43.02
C LYS A 1089 -14.20 -41.06 -42.02
N PHE A 1090 -13.68 -40.66 -40.85
CA PHE A 1090 -14.38 -39.71 -39.96
C PHE A 1090 -14.65 -38.40 -40.69
N THR A 1091 -15.79 -37.78 -40.41
CA THR A 1091 -16.17 -36.54 -41.08
C THR A 1091 -15.44 -35.39 -40.40
N ARG A 1092 -14.79 -34.54 -41.20
CA ARG A 1092 -14.04 -33.40 -40.70
C ARG A 1092 -14.66 -32.10 -41.18
N VAL A 1093 -14.99 -31.23 -40.23
CA VAL A 1093 -15.43 -29.87 -40.47
C VAL A 1093 -14.24 -29.08 -41.01
N PRO A 1094 -14.37 -28.39 -42.15
CA PRO A 1094 -13.28 -27.58 -42.70
C PRO A 1094 -12.91 -26.43 -41.76
N LEU A 1095 -11.62 -26.09 -41.72
CA LEU A 1095 -11.11 -24.90 -41.03
C LEU A 1095 -10.82 -23.77 -42.04
N VAL A 1096 -10.98 -22.53 -41.60
CA VAL A 1096 -10.64 -21.33 -42.39
C VAL A 1096 -9.14 -21.16 -42.43
N GLN A 1097 -8.59 -20.99 -43.64
CA GLN A 1097 -7.18 -20.67 -43.83
C GLN A 1097 -6.90 -19.22 -43.42
N LEU A 1098 -5.83 -19.02 -42.63
CA LEU A 1098 -5.32 -17.70 -42.27
C LEU A 1098 -4.18 -17.34 -43.24
N ASP A 1099 -4.23 -16.13 -43.81
CA ASP A 1099 -3.19 -15.64 -44.72
C ASP A 1099 -1.85 -15.56 -43.96
N GLY A 1100 -0.86 -16.37 -44.37
CA GLY A 1100 0.50 -16.28 -43.82
C GLY A 1100 1.26 -17.57 -43.62
N LYS A 1101 0.67 -18.76 -43.87
CA LYS A 1101 1.43 -20.02 -43.85
C LYS A 1101 1.01 -20.94 -44.99
N GLU A 1102 1.90 -21.12 -45.97
CA GLU A 1102 1.91 -22.27 -46.88
C GLU A 1102 2.14 -23.53 -46.05
N ILE A 1103 1.07 -24.11 -45.50
CA ILE A 1103 1.17 -25.43 -44.87
C ILE A 1103 1.00 -26.44 -46.01
N SER A 1104 2.04 -27.23 -46.28
CA SER A 1104 2.01 -28.29 -47.28
C SER A 1104 0.78 -29.19 -47.08
N GLU A 1105 -0.05 -29.33 -48.11
CA GLU A 1105 -1.28 -30.14 -48.11
C GLU A 1105 -1.07 -31.58 -47.63
N SER A 1106 0.16 -32.10 -47.76
CA SER A 1106 0.51 -33.47 -47.34
C SER A 1106 0.47 -33.72 -45.83
N GLN A 1107 0.40 -32.68 -44.98
CA GLN A 1107 0.33 -32.84 -43.51
C GLN A 1107 -1.07 -32.65 -42.90
N LEU A 1108 -2.09 -32.25 -43.68
CA LEU A 1108 -3.39 -31.93 -43.10
C LEU A 1108 -4.40 -33.06 -43.26
N ARG A 1109 -4.75 -33.68 -42.12
CA ARG A 1109 -5.92 -34.56 -42.00
C ARG A 1109 -7.25 -33.79 -42.03
N ILE A 1110 -7.22 -32.46 -42.04
CA ILE A 1110 -8.36 -31.55 -41.89
C ILE A 1110 -8.49 -30.68 -43.17
N PRO A 1111 -9.65 -30.61 -43.83
CA PRO A 1111 -9.88 -29.73 -44.98
C PRO A 1111 -9.75 -28.24 -44.63
N LEU A 1112 -9.26 -27.43 -45.57
CA LEU A 1112 -9.17 -25.97 -45.45
C LEU A 1112 -10.11 -25.26 -46.42
N VAL A 1113 -10.74 -24.17 -45.98
CA VAL A 1113 -11.54 -23.26 -46.81
C VAL A 1113 -10.78 -21.94 -46.96
N PRO A 1114 -10.46 -21.52 -48.20
CA PRO A 1114 -9.87 -20.21 -48.46
C PRO A 1114 -10.84 -19.09 -48.06
N ARG A 1115 -10.31 -18.02 -47.47
CA ARG A 1115 -11.08 -16.82 -47.16
C ARG A 1115 -10.73 -15.73 -48.16
N ILE A 1116 -11.65 -15.40 -49.07
CA ILE A 1116 -11.41 -14.37 -50.10
C ILE A 1116 -11.86 -13.03 -49.51
N SER A 1117 -10.91 -12.12 -49.28
CA SER A 1117 -11.21 -10.72 -48.95
C SER A 1117 -11.62 -9.97 -50.22
N ASN A 1118 -12.60 -9.06 -50.11
CA ASN A 1118 -12.88 -8.14 -51.20
C ASN A 1118 -11.71 -7.15 -51.31
N SER A 1119 -10.94 -7.24 -52.38
CA SER A 1119 -10.02 -6.17 -52.82
C SER A 1119 -10.83 -4.89 -53.07
N PRO A 1120 -10.30 -3.69 -52.71
CA PRO A 1120 -11.04 -2.42 -52.80
C PRO A 1120 -11.52 -2.04 -54.21
N GLU A 1121 -11.08 -2.71 -55.28
CA GLU A 1121 -11.51 -2.39 -56.65
C GLU A 1121 -12.89 -2.97 -57.06
N ASN A 1122 -13.52 -3.84 -56.26
CA ASN A 1122 -14.81 -4.48 -56.60
C ASN A 1122 -16.02 -3.88 -55.84
N SER A 1123 -16.16 -2.56 -55.81
CA SER A 1123 -17.34 -1.89 -55.23
C SER A 1123 -18.54 -1.87 -56.20
N ALA A 1124 -19.26 -2.97 -56.38
CA ALA A 1124 -20.49 -3.00 -57.18
C ALA A 1124 -21.59 -3.92 -56.62
N VAL A 1125 -21.63 -4.15 -55.30
CA VAL A 1125 -22.72 -4.90 -54.65
C VAL A 1125 -23.48 -3.96 -53.73
N LYS A 1126 -24.76 -3.71 -54.02
CA LYS A 1126 -25.67 -2.94 -53.17
C LYS A 1126 -25.97 -3.73 -51.88
N PRO A 1127 -25.63 -3.24 -50.68
CA PRO A 1127 -25.94 -3.92 -49.42
C PRO A 1127 -27.45 -3.92 -49.16
N LYS A 1128 -27.99 -5.04 -48.68
CA LYS A 1128 -29.37 -5.14 -48.19
C LYS A 1128 -29.37 -4.68 -46.73
N VAL A 1129 -29.97 -3.52 -46.49
CA VAL A 1129 -30.03 -2.83 -45.19
C VAL A 1129 -30.64 -3.74 -44.09
N GLY A 1130 -29.80 -4.22 -43.18
CA GLY A 1130 -30.17 -4.46 -41.78
C GLY A 1130 -30.06 -3.15 -41.00
N THR A 1131 -31.06 -2.83 -40.18
CA THR A 1131 -31.33 -1.48 -39.64
C THR A 1131 -30.34 -0.97 -38.58
N PHE A 1132 -29.24 -1.68 -38.31
CA PHE A 1132 -28.31 -1.34 -37.23
C PHE A 1132 -26.98 -0.84 -37.85
N LEU A 1133 -26.50 0.32 -37.42
CA LEU A 1133 -25.18 0.94 -37.78
C LEU A 1133 -25.12 1.90 -38.99
N LYS A 1134 -26.21 2.57 -39.38
CA LYS A 1134 -26.18 3.64 -40.40
C LYS A 1134 -25.48 4.92 -39.89
N GLY A 1135 -24.15 4.98 -39.99
CA GLY A 1135 -23.32 6.20 -39.90
C GLY A 1135 -23.02 6.80 -41.29
N ARG A 1136 -22.43 8.00 -41.36
CA ARG A 1136 -21.90 8.60 -42.61
C ARG A 1136 -21.01 7.58 -43.35
N SER A 1137 -21.10 7.53 -44.68
CA SER A 1137 -20.34 6.60 -45.54
C SER A 1137 -18.84 6.80 -45.37
N ASP A 1138 -18.18 5.86 -44.67
CA ASP A 1138 -16.73 5.73 -44.54
C ASP A 1138 -16.30 4.50 -45.36
N PRO A 1139 -15.83 4.67 -46.61
CA PRO A 1139 -15.60 3.57 -47.55
C PRO A 1139 -14.73 2.40 -47.00
N PRO A 1140 -13.65 2.64 -46.23
CA PRO A 1140 -12.88 1.56 -45.60
C PRO A 1140 -13.70 0.70 -44.63
N LEU A 1141 -14.64 1.31 -43.88
CA LEU A 1141 -15.50 0.58 -42.96
C LEU A 1141 -16.56 -0.22 -43.70
N GLU A 1142 -17.10 0.30 -44.82
CA GLU A 1142 -18.03 -0.44 -45.68
C GLU A 1142 -17.39 -1.72 -46.25
N VAL A 1143 -16.09 -1.69 -46.56
CA VAL A 1143 -15.33 -2.89 -46.97
C VAL A 1143 -15.25 -3.93 -45.85
N LEU A 1144 -15.04 -3.49 -44.60
CA LEU A 1144 -15.03 -4.39 -43.44
C LEU A 1144 -16.40 -5.03 -43.19
N GLU A 1145 -17.47 -4.25 -43.30
CA GLU A 1145 -18.85 -4.74 -43.17
C GLU A 1145 -19.19 -5.75 -44.28
N ALA A 1146 -18.80 -5.49 -45.52
CA ALA A 1146 -18.98 -6.42 -46.64
C ALA A 1146 -18.18 -7.72 -46.48
N ASN A 1147 -16.95 -7.65 -45.94
CA ASN A 1147 -16.16 -8.83 -45.62
C ASN A 1147 -16.82 -9.67 -44.51
N PHE A 1148 -17.41 -9.02 -43.50
CA PHE A 1148 -18.14 -9.73 -42.45
C PHE A 1148 -19.36 -10.49 -43.00
N GLU A 1149 -20.13 -9.92 -43.94
CA GLU A 1149 -21.24 -10.65 -44.60
C GLU A 1149 -20.78 -11.94 -45.33
N ILE A 1150 -19.53 -11.98 -45.80
CA ILE A 1150 -18.92 -13.17 -46.41
C ILE A 1150 -18.59 -14.19 -45.32
N ASP A 1151 -18.06 -13.75 -44.20
CA ASP A 1151 -17.71 -14.61 -43.06
C ASP A 1151 -18.94 -15.27 -42.44
N GLU A 1152 -20.03 -14.52 -42.28
CA GLU A 1152 -21.30 -15.06 -41.83
C GLU A 1152 -21.77 -16.18 -42.74
N LYS A 1153 -21.64 -16.03 -44.07
CA LYS A 1153 -21.98 -17.09 -45.03
C LYS A 1153 -21.07 -18.31 -44.88
N ILE A 1154 -19.75 -18.12 -44.72
CA ILE A 1154 -18.81 -19.23 -44.49
C ILE A 1154 -19.18 -20.01 -43.23
N LEU A 1155 -19.54 -19.31 -42.16
CA LEU A 1155 -19.99 -19.90 -40.89
C LEU A 1155 -21.29 -20.69 -41.08
N LEU A 1156 -22.28 -20.11 -41.75
CA LEU A 1156 -23.56 -20.76 -42.05
C LEU A 1156 -23.39 -22.00 -42.94
N ASP A 1157 -22.58 -21.92 -43.99
CA ASP A 1157 -22.28 -23.04 -44.88
C ASP A 1157 -21.57 -24.17 -44.13
N THR A 1158 -20.61 -23.83 -43.26
CA THR A 1158 -19.87 -24.82 -42.45
C THR A 1158 -20.77 -25.50 -41.43
N TRP A 1159 -21.63 -24.75 -40.74
CA TRP A 1159 -22.67 -25.32 -39.86
C TRP A 1159 -23.61 -26.23 -40.65
N GLN A 1160 -24.07 -25.80 -41.82
CA GLN A 1160 -24.96 -26.59 -42.67
C GLN A 1160 -24.28 -27.89 -43.13
N GLN A 1161 -22.99 -27.85 -43.47
CA GLN A 1161 -22.22 -29.04 -43.80
C GLN A 1161 -22.11 -30.01 -42.60
N ALA A 1162 -21.88 -29.50 -41.39
CA ALA A 1162 -21.85 -30.34 -40.18
C ALA A 1162 -23.23 -30.96 -39.88
N SER A 1163 -24.29 -30.17 -39.96
CA SER A 1163 -25.67 -30.61 -39.78
C SER A 1163 -26.10 -31.67 -40.81
N LEU A 1164 -25.79 -31.44 -42.10
CA LEU A 1164 -26.05 -32.39 -43.18
C LEU A 1164 -25.23 -33.67 -43.01
N ALA A 1165 -23.99 -33.58 -42.52
CA ALA A 1165 -23.16 -34.75 -42.27
C ALA A 1165 -23.80 -35.68 -41.22
N ILE A 1166 -24.31 -35.14 -40.11
CA ILE A 1166 -25.03 -35.93 -39.08
C ILE A 1166 -26.28 -36.58 -39.69
N SER A 1167 -27.10 -35.80 -40.39
CA SER A 1167 -28.33 -36.29 -41.02
C SER A 1167 -28.05 -37.41 -42.03
N ASN A 1168 -27.02 -37.25 -42.85
CA ASN A 1168 -26.59 -38.26 -43.82
C ASN A 1168 -26.08 -39.54 -43.14
N MET A 1169 -25.41 -39.43 -41.99
CA MET A 1169 -24.96 -40.59 -41.22
C MET A 1169 -26.12 -41.38 -40.62
N VAL A 1170 -27.17 -40.70 -40.15
CA VAL A 1170 -28.41 -41.35 -39.70
C VAL A 1170 -29.14 -42.01 -40.86
N ALA A 1171 -29.34 -41.29 -41.96
CA ALA A 1171 -30.00 -41.81 -43.15
C ALA A 1171 -29.28 -43.03 -43.75
N ALA A 1172 -27.94 -43.00 -43.77
CA ALA A 1172 -27.13 -44.14 -44.20
C ALA A 1172 -27.32 -45.35 -43.28
N GLU A 1173 -27.40 -45.16 -41.96
CA GLU A 1173 -27.65 -46.25 -41.01
C GLU A 1173 -29.06 -46.82 -41.16
N VAL A 1174 -30.08 -45.97 -41.31
CA VAL A 1174 -31.47 -46.37 -41.57
C VAL A 1174 -31.55 -47.19 -42.87
N HIS A 1175 -30.93 -46.70 -43.95
CA HIS A 1175 -30.90 -47.42 -45.22
C HIS A 1175 -30.17 -48.76 -45.10
N GLN A 1176 -29.04 -48.79 -44.40
CA GLN A 1176 -28.30 -50.02 -44.16
C GLN A 1176 -29.16 -51.06 -43.43
N ARG A 1177 -29.86 -50.66 -42.36
CA ARG A 1177 -30.78 -51.54 -41.61
C ARG A 1177 -31.93 -52.06 -42.48
N LEU A 1178 -32.48 -51.24 -43.39
CA LEU A 1178 -33.51 -51.67 -44.35
C LEU A 1178 -32.97 -52.66 -45.38
N THR A 1179 -31.76 -52.43 -45.93
CA THR A 1179 -31.17 -53.35 -46.91
C THR A 1179 -30.75 -54.70 -46.31
N GLU A 1180 -30.39 -54.75 -45.03
CA GLU A 1180 -30.11 -56.00 -44.34
C GLU A 1180 -31.38 -56.83 -44.13
N GLU A 1181 -32.52 -56.16 -43.90
CA GLU A 1181 -33.84 -56.80 -43.77
C GLU A 1181 -34.30 -57.41 -45.11
N GLU A 1182 -34.08 -56.73 -46.24
CA GLU A 1182 -34.41 -57.26 -47.57
C GLU A 1182 -33.52 -58.43 -48.01
N LYS A 1183 -32.26 -58.47 -47.53
CA LYS A 1183 -31.27 -59.50 -47.91
C LYS A 1183 -31.38 -60.79 -47.12
N GLU A 1184 -32.13 -60.84 -46.02
CA GLU A 1184 -32.41 -62.08 -45.28
C GLU A 1184 -33.75 -62.68 -45.73
N PRO A 1185 -33.78 -63.59 -46.73
CA PRO A 1185 -34.98 -64.37 -47.00
C PRO A 1185 -35.29 -65.30 -45.81
N PRO A 1186 -36.57 -65.63 -45.54
CA PRO A 1186 -36.93 -66.63 -44.54
C PRO A 1186 -36.21 -67.94 -44.89
N GLN A 1187 -35.44 -68.47 -43.94
CA GLN A 1187 -34.69 -69.70 -44.11
C GLN A 1187 -35.65 -70.86 -44.41
N LEU A 1188 -35.83 -71.16 -45.69
CA LEU A 1188 -36.46 -72.36 -46.20
C LEU A 1188 -35.33 -73.21 -46.77
N ASP A 1189 -34.97 -74.23 -46.00
CA ASP A 1189 -33.95 -75.21 -46.31
C ASP A 1189 -34.18 -75.86 -47.69
N SER A 1190 -33.26 -75.63 -48.61
CA SER A 1190 -32.89 -76.66 -49.59
C SER A 1190 -31.40 -76.54 -49.90
N LYS A 1191 -30.64 -77.36 -49.19
CA LYS A 1191 -29.29 -77.78 -49.55
C LYS A 1191 -29.25 -78.28 -51.01
N GLU A 1192 -28.05 -78.19 -51.57
CA GLU A 1192 -27.58 -78.84 -52.80
C GLU A 1192 -27.73 -78.06 -54.12
N LYS A 1193 -26.66 -77.35 -54.51
CA LYS A 1193 -25.64 -77.93 -55.40
C LYS A 1193 -24.45 -77.00 -55.59
N SER A 1194 -23.31 -77.49 -55.06
CA SER A 1194 -21.93 -77.44 -55.56
C SER A 1194 -21.41 -76.20 -56.32
N PRO A 1195 -20.23 -75.67 -55.91
CA PRO A 1195 -19.62 -74.47 -56.47
C PRO A 1195 -18.89 -74.76 -57.78
N GLN A 1196 -19.16 -73.98 -58.82
CA GLN A 1196 -18.29 -73.91 -60.01
C GLN A 1196 -17.40 -72.68 -59.92
N SER A 1197 -16.13 -72.95 -59.66
CA SER A 1197 -15.00 -72.05 -59.81
C SER A 1197 -14.87 -71.57 -61.27
N GLY A 1198 -14.70 -70.26 -61.47
CA GLY A 1198 -14.50 -69.69 -62.80
C GLY A 1198 -14.02 -68.23 -62.79
N ALA A 1199 -12.72 -68.06 -62.56
CA ALA A 1199 -11.82 -67.04 -63.10
C ALA A 1199 -12.31 -65.58 -63.29
N ASN A 1200 -11.67 -64.69 -62.52
CA ASN A 1200 -11.26 -63.32 -62.84
C ASN A 1200 -11.32 -62.91 -64.32
N LYS A 1201 -12.06 -61.81 -64.63
CA LYS A 1201 -11.61 -60.82 -65.63
C LYS A 1201 -12.23 -59.43 -65.42
N LYS A 1202 -11.32 -58.48 -65.22
CA LYS A 1202 -11.37 -57.02 -65.32
C LYS A 1202 -12.39 -56.41 -66.31
N ALA A 1203 -12.89 -55.24 -65.87
CA ALA A 1203 -13.02 -53.97 -66.59
C ALA A 1203 -14.29 -53.63 -67.39
N LYS A 1204 -15.04 -52.67 -66.81
CA LYS A 1204 -15.30 -51.31 -67.36
C LYS A 1204 -16.17 -51.17 -68.63
N LYS A 1205 -17.44 -50.78 -68.44
CA LYS A 1205 -18.23 -49.78 -69.22
C LYS A 1205 -19.66 -49.79 -68.68
N GLU A 1206 -20.10 -48.78 -67.93
CA GLU A 1206 -20.74 -47.53 -68.39
C GLU A 1206 -21.91 -47.69 -69.37
N LYS A 1207 -23.06 -47.22 -68.87
CA LYS A 1207 -24.14 -46.46 -69.53
C LYS A 1207 -25.31 -47.19 -70.21
N GLU A 1208 -26.47 -46.61 -69.90
CA GLU A 1208 -27.72 -46.51 -70.68
C GLU A 1208 -28.82 -47.57 -70.49
N ALA A 1209 -29.77 -47.17 -69.65
CA ALA A 1209 -31.22 -47.38 -69.82
C ALA A 1209 -31.71 -46.80 -71.17
N PRO A 1210 -33.00 -46.91 -71.59
CA PRO A 1210 -34.10 -47.79 -71.17
C PRO A 1210 -34.92 -48.36 -72.38
N LYS A 1211 -36.05 -49.03 -72.05
CA LYS A 1211 -37.36 -49.00 -72.76
C LYS A 1211 -37.64 -49.98 -73.92
N LYS A 1212 -38.90 -50.49 -73.83
CA LYS A 1212 -39.83 -51.04 -74.84
C LYS A 1212 -39.77 -52.57 -75.04
N LYS A 1213 -40.78 -53.33 -74.60
CA LYS A 1213 -42.20 -53.46 -75.04
C LYS A 1213 -42.37 -54.54 -76.13
N LYS A 1214 -43.15 -55.57 -75.74
CA LYS A 1214 -44.20 -56.30 -76.48
C LYS A 1214 -43.81 -57.04 -77.77
N THR A 1215 -44.04 -58.37 -77.73
CA THR A 1215 -44.59 -59.31 -78.74
C THR A 1215 -44.20 -60.73 -78.27
N ASP A 1216 -44.86 -61.85 -78.50
CA ASP A 1216 -46.17 -62.23 -79.01
C ASP A 1216 -46.33 -63.75 -78.75
N LYS A 1217 -47.59 -64.22 -78.75
CA LYS A 1217 -48.04 -65.55 -79.22
C LYS A 1217 -47.60 -66.86 -78.53
N LYS A 1218 -48.57 -67.39 -77.76
CA LYS A 1218 -49.25 -68.69 -77.94
C LYS A 1218 -48.44 -69.89 -78.51
N GLY A 1219 -48.06 -70.80 -77.61
CA GLY A 1219 -47.86 -72.22 -77.91
C GLY A 1219 -48.77 -73.07 -77.00
N LYS A 1220 -49.73 -73.79 -77.60
CA LYS A 1220 -50.61 -74.77 -76.94
C LYS A 1220 -49.87 -76.09 -76.74
N GLY A 1221 -50.13 -76.75 -75.60
CA GLY A 1221 -50.30 -78.21 -75.56
C GLY A 1221 -49.21 -79.02 -74.87
N LYS A 1222 -49.39 -79.28 -73.57
CA LYS A 1222 -49.61 -80.64 -73.00
C LYS A 1222 -49.85 -80.52 -71.50
N SER A 1223 -50.97 -81.07 -71.09
CA SER A 1223 -51.50 -81.17 -69.72
C SER A 1223 -50.79 -82.24 -68.89
N SER A 1224 -50.61 -81.92 -67.60
CA SER A 1224 -50.62 -82.76 -66.37
C SER A 1224 -49.88 -84.11 -66.34
N PRO A 1225 -49.15 -84.43 -65.25
CA PRO A 1225 -49.70 -84.34 -63.90
C PRO A 1225 -48.91 -83.44 -62.95
N VAL A 1226 -49.70 -82.72 -62.16
CA VAL A 1226 -49.38 -82.19 -60.84
C VAL A 1226 -48.73 -83.32 -60.01
N ALA A 1227 -47.43 -83.24 -59.78
CA ALA A 1227 -46.86 -83.82 -58.58
C ALA A 1227 -47.11 -82.78 -57.49
N GLU A 1228 -48.05 -83.08 -56.59
CA GLU A 1228 -48.23 -82.35 -55.35
C GLU A 1228 -46.88 -82.23 -54.66
N VAL A 1229 -46.31 -81.03 -54.70
CA VAL A 1229 -45.29 -80.61 -53.76
C VAL A 1229 -46.00 -80.60 -52.42
N SER A 1230 -45.82 -81.66 -51.65
CA SER A 1230 -46.31 -81.72 -50.29
C SER A 1230 -45.68 -80.55 -49.53
N PRO A 1231 -46.46 -79.61 -48.98
CA PRO A 1231 -45.91 -78.57 -48.13
C PRO A 1231 -45.26 -79.26 -46.94
N VAL A 1232 -43.94 -79.12 -46.81
CA VAL A 1232 -43.27 -79.43 -45.54
C VAL A 1232 -43.90 -78.49 -44.53
N THR A 1233 -44.77 -79.04 -43.69
CA THR A 1233 -45.36 -78.35 -42.57
C THR A 1233 -44.24 -77.99 -41.63
N VAL A 1234 -43.78 -76.74 -41.68
CA VAL A 1234 -43.04 -76.12 -40.59
C VAL A 1234 -43.87 -76.36 -39.34
N THR A 1235 -43.26 -76.90 -38.30
CA THR A 1235 -44.01 -77.15 -37.07
C THR A 1235 -44.54 -75.81 -36.52
N PRO A 1236 -45.73 -75.79 -35.90
CA PRO A 1236 -46.24 -74.57 -35.28
C PRO A 1236 -45.27 -73.98 -34.24
N GLU A 1237 -44.40 -74.82 -33.64
CA GLU A 1237 -43.31 -74.37 -32.76
C GLU A 1237 -42.20 -73.62 -33.54
N GLU A 1238 -41.70 -74.17 -34.65
CA GLU A 1238 -40.69 -73.49 -35.49
C GLU A 1238 -41.23 -72.19 -36.11
N MET A 1239 -42.51 -72.15 -36.51
CA MET A 1239 -43.16 -70.92 -36.96
C MET A 1239 -43.23 -69.88 -35.83
N ALA A 1240 -43.61 -70.30 -34.62
CA ALA A 1240 -43.68 -69.41 -33.46
C ALA A 1240 -42.29 -68.90 -33.02
N GLU A 1241 -41.25 -69.74 -33.10
CA GLU A 1241 -39.86 -69.31 -32.85
C GLU A 1241 -39.37 -68.32 -33.91
N MET A 1242 -39.71 -68.54 -35.19
CA MET A 1242 -39.38 -67.63 -36.28
C MET A 1242 -40.09 -66.28 -36.12
N GLU A 1243 -41.37 -66.28 -35.74
CA GLU A 1243 -42.14 -65.08 -35.43
C GLU A 1243 -41.56 -64.33 -34.24
N LYS A 1244 -41.25 -65.02 -33.13
CA LYS A 1244 -40.64 -64.42 -31.93
C LYS A 1244 -39.27 -63.81 -32.23
N ARG A 1245 -38.45 -64.48 -33.05
CA ARG A 1245 -37.13 -63.97 -33.48
C ARG A 1245 -37.27 -62.74 -34.38
N ASN A 1246 -38.28 -62.70 -35.25
CA ASN A 1246 -38.59 -61.55 -36.09
C ASN A 1246 -39.11 -60.36 -35.27
N GLU A 1247 -39.98 -60.60 -34.29
CA GLU A 1247 -40.47 -59.57 -33.37
C GLU A 1247 -39.34 -58.96 -32.54
N LEU A 1248 -38.46 -59.81 -31.99
CA LEU A 1248 -37.28 -59.38 -31.23
C LEU A 1248 -36.34 -58.51 -32.08
N ARG A 1249 -36.05 -58.93 -33.32
CA ARG A 1249 -35.24 -58.16 -34.27
C ARG A 1249 -35.85 -56.80 -34.60
N LEU A 1250 -37.17 -56.75 -34.74
CA LEU A 1250 -37.89 -55.50 -34.98
C LEU A 1250 -37.74 -54.55 -33.78
N ARG A 1251 -37.90 -55.05 -32.54
CA ARG A 1251 -37.71 -54.24 -31.32
C ARG A 1251 -36.28 -53.73 -31.17
N ILE A 1252 -35.27 -54.56 -31.44
CA ILE A 1252 -33.85 -54.14 -31.44
C ILE A 1252 -33.61 -53.00 -32.44
N LYS A 1253 -34.17 -53.13 -33.65
CA LYS A 1253 -34.06 -52.10 -34.68
C LYS A 1253 -34.76 -50.81 -34.26
N GLU A 1254 -35.96 -50.90 -33.69
CA GLU A 1254 -36.72 -49.74 -33.20
C GLU A 1254 -35.95 -48.99 -32.10
N GLU A 1255 -35.37 -49.70 -31.14
CA GLU A 1255 -34.52 -49.09 -30.10
C GLU A 1255 -33.26 -48.45 -30.68
N HIS A 1256 -32.55 -49.15 -31.56
CA HIS A 1256 -31.34 -48.61 -32.18
C HIS A 1256 -31.62 -47.31 -32.96
N LEU A 1257 -32.67 -47.31 -33.79
CA LEU A 1257 -33.03 -46.15 -34.59
C LEU A 1257 -33.56 -45.00 -33.72
N ALA A 1258 -34.32 -45.29 -32.66
CA ALA A 1258 -34.76 -44.28 -31.70
C ALA A 1258 -33.59 -43.66 -30.93
N ALA A 1259 -32.59 -44.47 -30.53
CA ALA A 1259 -31.38 -43.99 -29.87
C ALA A 1259 -30.55 -43.09 -30.79
N LEU A 1260 -30.45 -43.42 -32.08
CA LEU A 1260 -29.76 -42.56 -33.06
C LEU A 1260 -30.52 -41.28 -33.35
N GLN A 1261 -31.84 -41.33 -33.45
CA GLN A 1261 -32.68 -40.16 -33.71
C GLN A 1261 -32.64 -39.16 -32.54
N THR A 1262 -32.62 -39.66 -31.31
CA THR A 1262 -32.47 -38.82 -30.11
C THR A 1262 -31.08 -38.17 -30.03
N GLU A 1263 -30.00 -38.91 -30.32
CA GLU A 1263 -28.66 -38.30 -30.43
C GLU A 1263 -28.54 -37.31 -31.59
N GLU A 1264 -29.19 -37.58 -32.72
CA GLU A 1264 -29.24 -36.64 -33.85
C GLU A 1264 -29.90 -35.34 -33.41
N GLN A 1265 -31.08 -35.40 -32.80
CA GLN A 1265 -31.77 -34.21 -32.29
C GLN A 1265 -30.90 -33.43 -31.29
N ALA A 1266 -30.23 -34.14 -30.37
CA ALA A 1266 -29.32 -33.53 -29.40
C ALA A 1266 -28.12 -32.83 -30.07
N ALA A 1267 -27.47 -33.49 -31.03
CA ALA A 1267 -26.33 -32.93 -31.75
C ALA A 1267 -26.73 -31.77 -32.65
N GLN A 1268 -27.87 -31.86 -33.36
CA GLN A 1268 -28.41 -30.78 -34.18
C GLN A 1268 -28.74 -29.55 -33.33
N PHE A 1269 -29.36 -29.74 -32.17
CA PHE A 1269 -29.67 -28.66 -31.24
C PHE A 1269 -28.41 -27.95 -30.76
N ARG A 1270 -27.35 -28.70 -30.41
CA ARG A 1270 -26.06 -28.10 -30.01
C ARG A 1270 -25.36 -27.39 -31.16
N LEU A 1271 -25.38 -27.94 -32.37
CA LEU A 1271 -24.83 -27.28 -33.55
C LEU A 1271 -25.54 -25.95 -33.83
N GLU A 1272 -26.86 -25.92 -33.69
CA GLU A 1272 -27.66 -24.69 -33.82
C GLU A 1272 -27.29 -23.65 -32.76
N LEU A 1273 -27.16 -24.06 -31.49
CA LEU A 1273 -26.70 -23.18 -30.40
C LEU A 1273 -25.29 -22.63 -30.66
N ILE A 1274 -24.35 -23.48 -31.10
CA ILE A 1274 -22.98 -23.08 -31.46
C ILE A 1274 -23.02 -22.04 -32.58
N LYS A 1275 -23.82 -22.25 -33.63
CA LYS A 1275 -23.96 -21.32 -34.75
C LYS A 1275 -24.43 -19.95 -34.29
N LEU A 1276 -25.53 -19.89 -33.52
CA LEU A 1276 -26.07 -18.63 -33.01
C LEU A 1276 -25.07 -17.90 -32.11
N LYS A 1277 -24.39 -18.63 -31.23
CA LYS A 1277 -23.35 -18.06 -30.36
C LYS A 1277 -22.17 -17.52 -31.18
N ALA A 1278 -21.75 -18.25 -32.21
CA ALA A 1278 -20.65 -17.85 -33.07
C ALA A 1278 -20.97 -16.55 -33.82
N LEU A 1279 -22.17 -16.44 -34.40
CA LEU A 1279 -22.62 -15.21 -35.06
C LEU A 1279 -22.64 -14.02 -34.11
N SER A 1280 -23.24 -14.18 -32.92
CA SER A 1280 -23.29 -13.13 -31.90
C SER A 1280 -21.91 -12.66 -31.45
N VAL A 1281 -20.95 -13.59 -31.26
CA VAL A 1281 -19.58 -13.23 -30.84
C VAL A 1281 -18.82 -12.51 -31.95
N LEU A 1282 -19.02 -12.89 -33.22
CA LEU A 1282 -18.37 -12.23 -34.33
C LEU A 1282 -18.96 -10.83 -34.59
N GLU A 1283 -20.28 -10.67 -34.51
CA GLU A 1283 -20.95 -9.38 -34.62
C GLU A 1283 -20.49 -8.40 -33.53
N ASP A 1284 -20.41 -8.86 -32.28
CA ASP A 1284 -19.90 -8.07 -31.15
C ASP A 1284 -18.43 -7.66 -31.36
N LEU A 1285 -17.58 -8.57 -31.85
CA LEU A 1285 -16.19 -8.28 -32.17
C LEU A 1285 -16.07 -7.19 -33.25
N VAL A 1286 -16.79 -7.36 -34.36
CA VAL A 1286 -16.78 -6.41 -35.50
C VAL A 1286 -17.29 -5.06 -35.05
N THR A 1287 -18.41 -5.02 -34.32
CA THR A 1287 -18.99 -3.77 -33.79
C THR A 1287 -17.99 -3.03 -32.91
N LYS A 1288 -17.33 -3.71 -31.97
CA LYS A 1288 -16.32 -3.11 -31.08
C LYS A 1288 -15.15 -2.52 -31.85
N VAL A 1289 -14.66 -3.22 -32.87
CA VAL A 1289 -13.51 -2.78 -33.67
C VAL A 1289 -13.89 -1.57 -34.54
N ILE A 1290 -15.04 -1.64 -35.21
CA ILE A 1290 -15.59 -0.52 -36.00
C ILE A 1290 -15.81 0.71 -35.13
N ASP A 1291 -16.34 0.56 -33.92
CA ASP A 1291 -16.53 1.67 -33.00
C ASP A 1291 -15.22 2.33 -32.58
N VAL A 1292 -14.13 1.54 -32.42
CA VAL A 1292 -12.79 2.08 -32.18
C VAL A 1292 -12.28 2.87 -33.39
N TYR A 1293 -12.43 2.36 -34.60
CA TYR A 1293 -12.01 3.06 -35.82
C TYR A 1293 -12.82 4.35 -36.06
N ARG A 1294 -14.13 4.33 -35.79
CA ARG A 1294 -14.99 5.51 -35.80
C ARG A 1294 -14.61 6.51 -34.71
N LEU A 1295 -14.17 6.03 -33.55
CA LEU A 1295 -13.69 6.88 -32.46
C LEU A 1295 -12.37 7.59 -32.85
N MET A 1296 -11.47 6.90 -33.55
CA MET A 1296 -10.24 7.49 -34.10
C MET A 1296 -10.58 8.62 -35.09
N GLU A 1297 -11.51 8.39 -36.02
CA GLU A 1297 -12.00 9.43 -36.94
C GLU A 1297 -12.59 10.64 -36.17
N LYS A 1298 -13.41 10.39 -35.14
CA LYS A 1298 -13.96 11.46 -34.29
C LYS A 1298 -12.87 12.26 -33.57
N TRP A 1299 -11.84 11.62 -33.05
CA TRP A 1299 -10.72 12.31 -32.40
C TRP A 1299 -9.93 13.14 -33.40
N LEU A 1300 -9.64 12.58 -34.57
CA LEU A 1300 -8.99 13.28 -35.67
C LEU A 1300 -9.79 14.52 -36.09
N GLY A 1301 -11.09 14.36 -36.36
CA GLY A 1301 -11.96 15.45 -36.77
C GLY A 1301 -12.12 16.53 -35.69
N LYS A 1302 -12.30 16.13 -34.43
CA LYS A 1302 -12.40 17.07 -33.30
C LYS A 1302 -11.11 17.88 -33.15
N ARG A 1303 -9.96 17.22 -33.21
CA ARG A 1303 -8.65 17.85 -33.13
C ARG A 1303 -8.44 18.86 -34.25
N TYR A 1304 -8.71 18.46 -35.49
CA TYR A 1304 -8.63 19.35 -36.64
C TYR A 1304 -9.50 20.60 -36.46
N LEU A 1305 -10.77 20.44 -36.04
CA LEU A 1305 -11.66 21.58 -35.80
C LEU A 1305 -11.16 22.51 -34.69
N ASN A 1306 -10.58 21.96 -33.61
CA ASN A 1306 -9.98 22.75 -32.53
C ASN A 1306 -8.76 23.53 -33.02
N GLU A 1307 -7.86 22.90 -33.80
CA GLU A 1307 -6.71 23.58 -34.39
C GLU A 1307 -7.13 24.72 -35.31
N MET A 1308 -8.15 24.50 -36.16
CA MET A 1308 -8.72 25.54 -37.02
C MET A 1308 -9.29 26.70 -36.22
N ALA A 1309 -10.04 26.40 -35.14
CA ALA A 1309 -10.60 27.43 -34.27
C ALA A 1309 -9.51 28.25 -33.55
N SER A 1310 -8.42 27.62 -33.15
CA SER A 1310 -7.29 28.31 -32.50
C SER A 1310 -6.50 29.19 -33.46
N ILE A 1311 -6.33 28.76 -34.72
CA ILE A 1311 -5.75 29.60 -35.78
C ILE A 1311 -6.67 30.79 -36.08
N GLN A 1312 -7.99 30.58 -36.07
CA GLN A 1312 -8.96 31.65 -36.27
C GLN A 1312 -8.88 32.71 -35.15
N LYS A 1313 -8.76 32.30 -33.88
CA LYS A 1313 -8.55 33.22 -32.75
C LYS A 1313 -7.25 34.02 -32.88
N LEU A 1314 -6.16 33.37 -33.28
CA LEU A 1314 -4.90 34.04 -33.57
C LEU A 1314 -5.06 35.10 -34.65
N THR A 1315 -5.76 34.74 -35.73
CA THR A 1315 -6.04 35.63 -36.87
C THR A 1315 -6.86 36.84 -36.42
N GLU A 1316 -7.89 36.64 -35.60
CA GLU A 1316 -8.72 37.72 -35.04
C GLU A 1316 -7.91 38.65 -34.13
N LEU A 1317 -7.02 38.11 -33.30
CA LEU A 1317 -6.11 38.89 -32.48
C LEU A 1317 -5.16 39.73 -33.34
N ALA A 1318 -4.53 39.11 -34.35
CA ALA A 1318 -3.60 39.80 -35.24
C ALA A 1318 -4.29 40.96 -35.98
N ARG A 1319 -5.50 40.72 -36.51
CA ARG A 1319 -6.31 41.75 -37.15
C ARG A 1319 -6.64 42.89 -36.20
N TYR A 1320 -7.03 42.59 -34.96
CA TYR A 1320 -7.29 43.62 -33.96
C TYR A 1320 -6.07 44.55 -33.77
N HIS A 1321 -4.87 43.97 -33.60
CA HIS A 1321 -3.65 44.76 -33.40
C HIS A 1321 -3.19 45.55 -34.64
N ILE A 1322 -3.49 45.06 -35.85
CA ILE A 1322 -3.29 45.81 -37.10
C ILE A 1322 -4.22 47.03 -37.12
N GLU A 1323 -5.52 46.84 -36.87
CA GLU A 1323 -6.52 47.91 -36.90
C GLU A 1323 -6.28 48.98 -35.81
N THR A 1324 -5.78 48.57 -34.64
CA THR A 1324 -5.46 49.51 -33.56
C THR A 1324 -4.07 50.11 -33.64
N ALA A 1325 -3.28 49.77 -34.67
CA ALA A 1325 -1.90 50.27 -34.85
C ALA A 1325 -1.01 50.04 -33.60
N THR A 1326 -1.06 48.83 -33.03
CA THR A 1326 -0.32 48.49 -31.79
C THR A 1326 0.59 47.28 -31.94
N LYS A 1327 1.79 47.36 -31.36
CA LYS A 1327 2.74 46.24 -31.24
C LYS A 1327 2.22 45.17 -30.26
N ILE A 1328 2.56 43.90 -30.51
CA ILE A 1328 2.16 42.76 -29.67
C ILE A 1328 3.35 42.35 -28.80
N GLN A 1329 3.37 42.81 -27.54
CA GLN A 1329 4.48 42.56 -26.62
C GLN A 1329 4.55 41.14 -26.09
N ASN A 1330 3.42 40.61 -25.62
CA ASN A 1330 3.36 39.26 -25.04
C ASN A 1330 3.44 38.21 -26.15
N GLU A 1331 4.12 37.10 -25.90
CA GLU A 1331 4.28 36.04 -26.89
C GLU A 1331 2.93 35.43 -27.28
N ILE A 1332 2.68 35.35 -28.59
CA ILE A 1332 1.54 34.64 -29.13
C ILE A 1332 1.87 33.15 -29.19
N TYR A 1333 1.13 32.33 -28.45
CA TYR A 1333 1.43 30.91 -28.33
C TYR A 1333 0.30 30.03 -28.86
N LEU A 1334 0.66 29.11 -29.75
CA LEU A 1334 -0.23 28.15 -30.40
C LEU A 1334 0.23 26.72 -30.05
N SER A 1335 -0.30 26.20 -28.93
CA SER A 1335 0.04 24.88 -28.41
C SER A 1335 -0.86 23.80 -28.97
N GLN A 1336 -0.44 23.14 -30.06
CA GLN A 1336 -1.23 22.07 -30.70
C GLN A 1336 -2.65 22.55 -31.08
N GLU A 1337 -3.64 22.29 -30.23
CA GLU A 1337 -5.06 22.64 -30.40
C GLU A 1337 -5.45 23.95 -29.71
N ASP A 1338 -4.61 24.49 -28.82
CA ASP A 1338 -4.94 25.61 -27.95
C ASP A 1338 -4.19 26.90 -28.34
N PHE A 1339 -4.91 28.01 -28.29
CA PHE A 1339 -4.38 29.36 -28.50
C PHE A 1339 -4.46 30.16 -27.21
N TYR A 1340 -3.34 30.77 -26.81
CA TYR A 1340 -3.28 31.68 -25.68
C TYR A 1340 -2.14 32.69 -25.83
N ILE A 1341 -2.25 33.80 -25.10
CA ILE A 1341 -1.22 34.83 -25.03
C ILE A 1341 -0.38 34.56 -23.78
N ASN A 1342 0.90 34.31 -23.96
CA ASN A 1342 1.82 34.03 -22.87
C ASN A 1342 2.32 35.35 -22.26
N GLY A 1343 1.75 35.71 -21.10
CA GLY A 1343 2.11 36.94 -20.38
C GLY A 1343 3.45 36.87 -19.65
N ASP A 1344 4.05 35.68 -19.50
CA ASP A 1344 5.33 35.50 -18.82
C ASP A 1344 6.53 35.82 -19.74
N ILE A 1345 6.29 35.88 -21.06
CA ILE A 1345 7.33 36.12 -22.07
C ILE A 1345 6.99 37.40 -22.86
N LYS A 1346 7.88 38.38 -22.76
CA LYS A 1346 7.83 39.64 -23.53
C LYS A 1346 8.80 39.57 -24.70
N VAL A 1347 8.29 39.73 -25.92
CA VAL A 1347 9.09 39.73 -27.16
C VAL A 1347 9.96 40.99 -27.28
N PHE A 1348 9.56 42.10 -26.65
CA PHE A 1348 10.37 43.30 -26.49
C PHE A 1348 10.22 43.90 -25.08
N PRO A 1349 11.29 44.52 -24.52
CA PRO A 1349 11.29 45.04 -23.16
C PRO A 1349 10.35 46.24 -23.00
N ASP A 1350 9.90 46.49 -21.75
CA ASP A 1350 9.14 47.69 -21.42
C ASP A 1350 9.97 48.95 -21.70
N PRO A 1351 9.34 50.06 -22.12
CA PRO A 1351 10.04 51.32 -22.29
C PRO A 1351 10.78 51.68 -21.00
N SER A 1352 12.07 52.01 -21.11
CA SER A 1352 12.85 52.43 -19.96
C SER A 1352 12.21 53.66 -19.34
N PRO A 1353 12.14 53.77 -18.01
CA PRO A 1353 11.67 54.99 -17.37
C PRO A 1353 12.52 56.17 -17.86
N PRO A 1354 11.89 57.33 -18.14
CA PRO A 1354 12.60 58.50 -18.63
C PRO A 1354 13.75 58.87 -17.69
N THR A 1355 14.95 59.06 -18.26
CA THR A 1355 16.13 59.46 -17.50
C THR A 1355 15.97 60.89 -17.00
N ARG A 1356 16.35 61.14 -15.74
CA ARG A 1356 16.29 62.48 -15.16
C ARG A 1356 17.12 63.45 -16.03
N PRO A 1357 16.55 64.59 -16.48
CA PRO A 1357 17.30 65.57 -17.25
C PRO A 1357 18.49 66.13 -16.45
N PRO A 1358 19.59 66.52 -17.12
CA PRO A 1358 20.76 67.07 -16.46
C PRO A 1358 20.42 68.39 -15.74
N PRO A 1359 21.11 68.73 -14.63
CA PRO A 1359 20.94 70.01 -13.95
C PRO A 1359 21.36 71.16 -14.87
N VAL A 1360 20.47 72.14 -15.03
CA VAL A 1360 20.74 73.37 -15.78
C VAL A 1360 20.45 74.54 -14.86
N GLU A 1361 21.39 75.48 -14.79
CA GLU A 1361 21.25 76.69 -14.00
C GLU A 1361 20.15 77.59 -14.54
N ARG A 1362 19.32 78.14 -13.65
CA ARG A 1362 18.30 79.14 -14.00
C ARG A 1362 18.84 80.53 -13.75
N GLU A 1363 18.46 81.48 -14.60
CA GLU A 1363 18.80 82.89 -14.38
C GLU A 1363 18.11 83.39 -13.10
N GLU A 1364 18.91 83.85 -12.13
CA GLU A 1364 18.42 84.37 -10.85
C GLU A 1364 18.99 85.79 -10.61
N ASN A 1365 18.11 86.76 -10.37
CA ASN A 1365 18.44 88.12 -9.89
C ASN A 1365 19.56 88.84 -10.68
N GLY A 1366 19.61 88.66 -12.00
CA GLY A 1366 20.62 89.27 -12.87
C GLY A 1366 22.05 88.74 -12.68
N THR A 1367 22.21 87.58 -12.04
CA THR A 1367 23.49 86.85 -12.00
C THR A 1367 23.68 86.04 -13.29
N LEU A 1368 24.89 86.09 -13.84
CA LEU A 1368 25.28 85.29 -15.01
C LEU A 1368 25.34 83.80 -14.68
N THR A 1369 24.78 82.98 -15.54
CA THR A 1369 24.97 81.52 -15.45
C THR A 1369 26.41 81.13 -15.77
N ILE A 1370 26.84 79.94 -15.34
CA ILE A 1370 28.18 79.41 -15.65
C ILE A 1370 28.41 79.34 -17.16
N GLU A 1371 27.40 78.95 -17.94
CA GLU A 1371 27.48 78.92 -19.40
C GLU A 1371 27.68 80.33 -19.99
N GLN A 1372 26.96 81.33 -19.47
CA GLN A 1372 27.13 82.73 -19.87
C GLN A 1372 28.52 83.26 -19.51
N LEU A 1373 29.03 82.92 -18.33
CA LEU A 1373 30.39 83.25 -17.88
C LEU A 1373 31.45 82.62 -18.77
N ASP A 1374 31.30 81.34 -19.13
CA ASP A 1374 32.19 80.62 -20.05
C ASP A 1374 32.17 81.28 -21.44
N ASN A 1375 30.99 81.60 -21.97
CA ASN A 1375 30.84 82.25 -23.28
C ASN A 1375 31.51 83.64 -23.32
N LEU A 1376 31.38 84.44 -22.25
CA LEU A 1376 32.06 85.73 -22.14
C LEU A 1376 33.57 85.58 -21.98
N ARG A 1377 34.02 84.62 -21.16
CA ARG A 1377 35.46 84.32 -21.02
C ARG A 1377 36.06 84.00 -22.37
N ASP A 1378 35.44 83.12 -23.14
CA ASP A 1378 36.00 82.67 -24.41
C ASP A 1378 36.11 83.84 -25.41
N GLN A 1379 35.10 84.73 -25.46
CA GLN A 1379 35.17 85.95 -26.27
C GLN A 1379 36.30 86.90 -25.83
N PHE A 1380 36.48 87.10 -24.52
CA PHE A 1380 37.56 87.94 -24.03
C PHE A 1380 38.94 87.31 -24.18
N LEU A 1381 39.05 85.98 -24.01
CA LEU A 1381 40.30 85.25 -24.14
C LEU A 1381 40.81 85.29 -25.59
N ASP A 1382 39.93 85.15 -26.57
CA ASP A 1382 40.26 85.24 -28.00
C ASP A 1382 40.77 86.64 -28.40
N MET A 1383 40.21 87.69 -27.79
CA MET A 1383 40.57 89.08 -28.10
C MET A 1383 41.82 89.54 -27.32
N ALA A 1384 41.90 89.15 -26.04
CA ALA A 1384 42.83 89.65 -25.05
C ALA A 1384 43.35 88.51 -24.14
N PRO A 1385 44.16 87.58 -24.68
CA PRO A 1385 44.58 86.35 -23.98
C PRO A 1385 45.36 86.59 -22.68
N LYS A 1386 45.93 87.79 -22.51
CA LYS A 1386 46.74 88.16 -21.34
C LYS A 1386 45.93 88.75 -20.17
N GLY A 1387 44.61 88.86 -20.29
CA GLY A 1387 43.72 89.33 -19.21
C GLY A 1387 43.37 90.82 -19.25
N ILE A 1388 44.03 91.61 -20.11
CA ILE A 1388 43.90 93.07 -20.16
C ILE A 1388 43.38 93.51 -21.52
N ILE A 1389 42.41 94.41 -21.55
CA ILE A 1389 41.77 94.94 -22.75
C ILE A 1389 41.64 96.46 -22.67
N GLY A 1390 41.75 97.18 -23.80
CA GLY A 1390 41.58 98.63 -23.82
C GLY A 1390 40.15 99.05 -23.48
N ASN A 1391 39.97 100.15 -22.75
CA ASN A 1391 38.66 100.61 -22.24
C ASN A 1391 37.57 100.71 -23.32
N LYS A 1392 37.94 101.25 -24.50
CA LYS A 1392 37.04 101.33 -25.65
C LYS A 1392 36.66 99.95 -26.17
N ALA A 1393 37.63 99.09 -26.43
CA ALA A 1393 37.37 97.75 -26.94
C ALA A 1393 36.49 96.94 -25.97
N PHE A 1394 36.72 97.05 -24.67
CA PHE A 1394 35.87 96.42 -23.65
C PHE A 1394 34.43 96.95 -23.70
N SER A 1395 34.26 98.28 -23.69
CA SER A 1395 32.94 98.92 -23.76
C SER A 1395 32.21 98.57 -25.06
N ASP A 1396 32.92 98.59 -26.19
CA ASP A 1396 32.37 98.31 -27.53
C ASP A 1396 31.91 96.85 -27.64
N ILE A 1397 32.64 95.89 -27.07
CA ILE A 1397 32.22 94.47 -27.04
C ILE A 1397 30.92 94.30 -26.27
N LEU A 1398 30.84 94.85 -25.05
CA LEU A 1398 29.62 94.74 -24.23
C LEU A 1398 28.44 95.44 -24.92
N LEU A 1399 28.68 96.60 -25.52
CA LEU A 1399 27.68 97.35 -26.26
C LEU A 1399 27.22 96.59 -27.51
N ASP A 1400 28.12 96.01 -28.28
CA ASP A 1400 27.82 95.25 -29.49
C ASP A 1400 26.98 94.01 -29.16
N LEU A 1401 27.32 93.30 -28.08
CA LEU A 1401 26.53 92.16 -27.60
C LEU A 1401 25.08 92.55 -27.27
N ILE A 1402 24.87 93.72 -26.64
CA ILE A 1402 23.53 94.23 -26.31
C ILE A 1402 22.81 94.75 -27.57
N THR A 1403 23.45 95.62 -28.34
CA THR A 1403 22.82 96.33 -29.47
C THR A 1403 22.56 95.44 -30.68
N LEU A 1404 23.41 94.44 -30.94
CA LEU A 1404 23.23 93.48 -32.03
C LEU A 1404 22.36 92.28 -31.64
N ASN A 1405 21.85 92.23 -30.40
CA ASN A 1405 21.15 91.07 -29.81
C ASN A 1405 21.96 89.75 -29.91
N LEU A 1406 23.29 89.85 -29.97
CA LEU A 1406 24.17 88.67 -29.96
C LEU A 1406 24.40 88.15 -28.53
N GLY A 1407 24.07 88.97 -27.51
CA GLY A 1407 24.31 88.68 -26.10
C GLY A 1407 23.32 87.74 -25.43
N THR A 1408 22.32 87.17 -26.11
CA THR A 1408 21.31 86.31 -25.46
C THR A 1408 21.88 85.07 -24.77
N ASN A 1409 23.05 84.59 -25.21
CA ASN A 1409 23.75 83.47 -24.58
C ASN A 1409 24.92 83.91 -23.67
N ASN A 1410 25.16 85.22 -23.59
CA ASN A 1410 26.29 85.81 -22.87
C ASN A 1410 25.83 86.62 -21.65
N PHE A 1411 24.60 87.14 -21.66
CA PHE A 1411 24.07 88.01 -20.62
C PHE A 1411 22.70 87.53 -20.14
N PRO A 1412 22.39 87.73 -18.85
CA PRO A 1412 21.05 87.55 -18.35
C PRO A 1412 20.10 88.51 -19.06
N SER A 1413 18.84 88.12 -19.14
CA SER A 1413 17.78 88.95 -19.72
C SER A 1413 17.73 90.38 -19.17
N SER A 1414 18.03 90.59 -17.89
CA SER A 1414 18.05 91.92 -17.25
C SER A 1414 19.18 92.85 -17.72
N TRP A 1415 20.27 92.30 -18.26
CA TRP A 1415 21.43 93.08 -18.73
C TRP A 1415 21.30 93.53 -20.18
N MET A 1416 20.40 92.91 -20.96
CA MET A 1416 20.11 93.30 -22.34
C MET A 1416 19.48 94.71 -22.46
N HIS A 1417 19.29 95.41 -21.33
CA HIS A 1417 18.73 96.75 -21.25
C HIS A 1417 19.71 97.80 -20.70
N LEU A 1418 20.98 97.46 -20.46
CA LEU A 1418 21.98 98.42 -19.98
C LEU A 1418 22.25 99.50 -21.03
N SER A 1419 22.33 100.75 -20.57
CA SER A 1419 22.64 101.89 -21.44
C SER A 1419 24.15 102.04 -21.66
N GLN A 1420 24.54 102.80 -22.70
CA GLN A 1420 25.94 103.16 -22.92
C GLN A 1420 26.58 103.83 -21.70
N LEU A 1421 25.81 104.60 -20.91
CA LEU A 1421 26.29 105.26 -19.69
C LEU A 1421 26.56 104.23 -18.59
N ASP A 1422 25.69 103.23 -18.44
CA ASP A 1422 25.88 102.15 -17.47
C ASP A 1422 27.15 101.35 -17.80
N LEU A 1423 27.37 101.03 -19.08
CA LEU A 1423 28.59 100.36 -19.55
C LEU A 1423 29.85 101.21 -19.32
N GLN A 1424 29.76 102.53 -19.50
CA GLN A 1424 30.86 103.45 -19.21
C GLN A 1424 31.16 103.52 -17.70
N GLU A 1425 30.14 103.53 -16.85
CA GLU A 1425 30.29 103.51 -15.39
C GLU A 1425 30.93 102.19 -14.93
N ILE A 1426 30.46 101.04 -15.44
CA ILE A 1426 31.06 99.71 -15.19
C ILE A 1426 32.53 99.70 -15.64
N THR A 1427 32.82 100.19 -16.84
CA THR A 1427 34.19 100.28 -17.36
C THR A 1427 35.06 101.15 -16.46
N SER A 1428 34.55 102.29 -15.98
CA SER A 1428 35.28 103.20 -15.10
C SER A 1428 35.61 102.57 -13.74
N LEU A 1429 34.74 101.71 -13.19
CA LEU A 1429 34.98 100.99 -11.93
C LEU A 1429 36.03 99.88 -12.05
N LEU A 1430 36.28 99.39 -13.27
CA LEU A 1430 37.19 98.28 -13.55
C LEU A 1430 38.51 98.74 -14.18
N THR A 1431 38.66 100.04 -14.44
CA THR A 1431 39.87 100.61 -15.04
C THR A 1431 41.01 100.57 -14.03
N VAL A 1432 42.09 99.86 -14.36
CA VAL A 1432 43.26 99.63 -13.47
C VAL A 1432 44.29 100.76 -13.64
N ASN A 1433 44.61 101.05 -14.91
CA ASN A 1433 45.35 102.22 -15.36
C ASN A 1433 44.44 102.98 -16.33
N THR A 1434 44.54 104.30 -16.42
CA THR A 1434 43.60 105.20 -17.13
C THR A 1434 43.11 104.78 -18.54
N GLU A 1435 43.72 103.78 -19.19
CA GLU A 1435 43.41 103.30 -20.54
C GLU A 1435 42.96 101.83 -20.65
N PHE A 1436 43.15 101.00 -19.62
CA PHE A 1436 42.95 99.54 -19.69
C PHE A 1436 42.08 98.96 -18.56
N VAL A 1437 41.31 97.92 -18.91
CA VAL A 1437 40.44 97.14 -18.03
C VAL A 1437 40.96 95.72 -17.92
N ASP A 1438 40.92 95.19 -16.70
CA ASP A 1438 41.13 93.77 -16.43
C ASP A 1438 39.81 93.01 -16.56
N TRP A 1439 39.66 92.25 -17.65
CA TRP A 1439 38.42 91.52 -17.91
C TRP A 1439 38.28 90.27 -17.04
N ARG A 1440 39.37 89.74 -16.47
CA ARG A 1440 39.28 88.64 -15.50
C ARG A 1440 38.67 89.13 -14.19
N LYS A 1441 39.04 90.34 -13.77
CA LYS A 1441 38.41 91.01 -12.63
C LYS A 1441 36.93 91.26 -12.88
N PHE A 1442 36.54 91.67 -14.09
CA PHE A 1442 35.13 91.78 -14.48
C PHE A 1442 34.39 90.46 -14.28
N LEU A 1443 34.84 89.37 -14.89
CA LEU A 1443 34.17 88.06 -14.82
C LEU A 1443 34.09 87.49 -13.40
N MET A 1444 35.13 87.70 -12.59
CA MET A 1444 35.13 87.31 -11.18
C MET A 1444 34.04 88.03 -10.39
N VAL A 1445 33.89 89.34 -10.60
CA VAL A 1445 32.88 90.16 -9.91
C VAL A 1445 31.48 89.82 -10.40
N THR A 1446 31.30 89.60 -11.70
CA THR A 1446 29.99 89.27 -12.28
C THR A 1446 29.53 87.85 -11.99
N ALA A 1447 30.45 86.96 -11.60
CA ALA A 1447 30.15 85.61 -11.14
C ALA A 1447 29.50 85.54 -9.74
N MET A 1448 29.47 86.66 -9.00
CA MET A 1448 28.85 86.74 -7.67
C MET A 1448 27.36 86.31 -7.68
N PRO A 1449 26.86 85.67 -6.60
CA PRO A 1449 27.52 85.51 -5.31
C PRO A 1449 28.41 84.27 -5.22
N TRP A 1450 29.62 84.45 -4.70
CA TRP A 1450 30.46 83.41 -4.12
C TRP A 1450 30.93 83.91 -2.73
N PRO A 1451 31.27 83.01 -1.78
CA PRO A 1451 31.67 83.42 -0.43
C PRO A 1451 32.93 84.30 -0.47
N MET A 1452 32.88 85.53 0.05
CA MET A 1452 34.06 86.40 0.08
C MET A 1452 35.08 85.88 1.11
N ALA A 1453 36.33 85.67 0.68
CA ALA A 1453 37.36 85.07 1.52
C ALA A 1453 37.75 85.98 2.68
N LEU A 1454 37.83 85.44 3.90
CA LEU A 1454 38.56 86.11 4.98
C LEU A 1454 40.06 86.10 4.70
N GLU A 1455 40.83 86.97 5.35
CA GLU A 1455 42.29 86.98 5.15
C GLU A 1455 42.93 85.65 5.55
N ASP A 1456 42.55 85.11 6.70
CA ASP A 1456 43.02 83.80 7.16
C ASP A 1456 42.66 82.68 6.19
N GLU A 1457 41.46 82.73 5.59
CA GLU A 1457 41.03 81.77 4.58
C GLU A 1457 41.88 81.85 3.29
N LEU A 1458 42.28 83.05 2.88
CA LEU A 1458 43.20 83.24 1.74
C LEU A 1458 44.59 82.68 2.06
N LEU A 1459 45.10 82.93 3.27
CA LEU A 1459 46.40 82.44 3.71
C LEU A 1459 46.41 80.91 3.85
N ASP A 1460 45.35 80.32 4.40
CA ASP A 1460 45.18 78.87 4.49
C ASP A 1460 45.10 78.25 3.09
N THR A 1461 44.33 78.86 2.18
CA THR A 1461 44.23 78.41 0.78
C THR A 1461 45.60 78.47 0.08
N LEU A 1462 46.36 79.55 0.30
CA LEU A 1462 47.72 79.69 -0.20
C LEU A 1462 48.65 78.58 0.35
N GLN A 1463 48.55 78.26 1.63
CA GLN A 1463 49.33 77.18 2.24
C GLN A 1463 48.97 75.81 1.65
N ARG A 1464 47.68 75.54 1.41
CA ARG A 1464 47.22 74.31 0.73
C ARG A 1464 47.80 74.19 -0.68
N PHE A 1465 47.84 75.28 -1.45
CA PHE A 1465 48.47 75.26 -2.77
C PHE A 1465 49.99 75.07 -2.71
N LYS A 1466 50.68 75.77 -1.81
CA LYS A 1466 52.12 75.59 -1.58
C LYS A 1466 52.48 74.16 -1.17
N ALA A 1467 51.59 73.47 -0.45
CA ALA A 1467 51.78 72.08 -0.07
C ALA A 1467 51.68 71.10 -1.26
N LEU A 1468 50.89 71.41 -2.29
CA LEU A 1468 50.75 70.60 -3.51
C LEU A 1468 51.76 70.97 -4.62
N ASP A 1469 52.28 72.20 -4.60
CA ASP A 1469 53.38 72.66 -5.46
C ASP A 1469 54.74 72.24 -4.88
N GLU A 1470 55.03 70.94 -4.89
CA GLU A 1470 56.27 70.36 -4.35
C GLU A 1470 57.55 70.97 -4.96
N ALA A 1471 57.46 71.42 -6.22
CA ALA A 1471 58.55 72.05 -6.95
C ALA A 1471 58.72 73.54 -6.65
N GLN A 1472 57.82 74.13 -5.83
CA GLN A 1472 57.79 75.55 -5.47
C GLN A 1472 57.86 76.46 -6.71
N THR A 1473 57.16 76.08 -7.77
CA THR A 1473 57.14 76.80 -9.05
C THR A 1473 56.30 78.07 -8.99
N GLY A 1474 55.41 78.17 -8.00
CA GLY A 1474 54.37 79.19 -7.94
C GLY A 1474 53.12 78.83 -8.75
N THR A 1475 53.08 77.63 -9.36
CA THR A 1475 51.98 77.23 -10.26
C THR A 1475 51.47 75.81 -10.00
N ILE A 1476 50.19 75.56 -10.28
CA ILE A 1476 49.55 74.24 -10.10
C ILE A 1476 48.70 73.84 -11.30
N THR A 1477 48.50 72.53 -11.49
CA THR A 1477 47.62 71.95 -12.50
C THR A 1477 46.16 71.85 -12.01
N TYR A 1478 45.22 71.54 -12.90
CA TYR A 1478 43.80 71.40 -12.55
C TYR A 1478 43.53 70.33 -11.47
N GLU A 1479 44.20 69.19 -11.57
CA GLU A 1479 44.08 68.09 -10.59
C GLU A 1479 44.56 68.54 -9.20
N GLN A 1480 45.70 69.25 -9.14
CA GLN A 1480 46.21 69.81 -7.89
C GLN A 1480 45.29 70.90 -7.34
N TYR A 1481 44.73 71.74 -8.21
CA TYR A 1481 43.78 72.78 -7.82
C TYR A 1481 42.50 72.19 -7.20
N LYS A 1482 41.89 71.18 -7.83
CA LYS A 1482 40.74 70.44 -7.28
C LYS A 1482 41.06 69.77 -5.95
N GLN A 1483 42.29 69.29 -5.76
CA GLN A 1483 42.74 68.66 -4.50
C GLN A 1483 42.94 69.66 -3.35
N ALA A 1484 43.49 70.85 -3.62
CA ALA A 1484 43.70 71.86 -2.59
C ALA A 1484 42.39 72.51 -2.12
N GLY A 1485 41.47 72.75 -3.07
CA GLY A 1485 40.19 73.42 -2.81
C GLY A 1485 40.33 74.91 -2.47
N LEU A 1486 39.30 75.69 -2.80
CA LEU A 1486 39.17 77.06 -2.34
C LEU A 1486 38.69 77.11 -0.88
N TRP A 1487 38.43 78.29 -0.33
CA TRP A 1487 37.84 78.49 1.02
C TRP A 1487 36.34 78.18 1.09
N PHE A 1488 35.75 77.76 -0.03
CA PHE A 1488 34.39 77.25 -0.11
C PHE A 1488 34.35 76.02 -1.01
N SER A 1489 33.34 75.19 -0.80
CA SER A 1489 33.06 73.94 -1.52
C SER A 1489 31.71 74.01 -2.22
N GLY A 1490 31.40 73.01 -3.05
CA GLY A 1490 30.04 72.83 -3.55
C GLY A 1490 29.04 72.63 -2.41
N ASP A 1491 27.78 72.95 -2.66
CA ASP A 1491 26.69 72.72 -1.71
C ASP A 1491 26.51 71.20 -1.52
N GLU A 1492 26.71 70.69 -0.30
CA GLU A 1492 26.59 69.24 -0.02
C GLU A 1492 25.12 68.83 0.22
N ASP A 1493 24.26 69.77 0.65
CA ASP A 1493 22.87 69.52 1.04
C ASP A 1493 21.84 69.79 -0.07
N ILE A 1494 22.14 69.32 -1.28
CA ILE A 1494 21.25 69.45 -2.42
C ILE A 1494 20.05 68.51 -2.28
N LYS A 1495 18.87 69.08 -1.99
CA LYS A 1495 17.61 68.33 -1.89
C LYS A 1495 17.24 67.69 -3.23
N ILE A 1496 17.32 66.36 -3.31
CA ILE A 1496 16.91 65.58 -4.48
C ILE A 1496 15.38 65.65 -4.61
N PRO A 1497 14.81 66.17 -5.71
CA PRO A 1497 13.37 66.21 -5.91
C PRO A 1497 12.77 64.80 -5.97
N GLU A 1498 11.63 64.61 -5.30
CA GLU A 1498 10.89 63.33 -5.26
C GLU A 1498 10.45 62.88 -6.67
N ASN A 1499 10.16 63.83 -7.55
CA ASN A 1499 9.79 63.54 -8.93
C ASN A 1499 11.04 63.18 -9.77
N PRO A 1500 11.14 61.95 -10.32
CA PRO A 1500 12.29 61.54 -11.14
C PRO A 1500 12.41 62.29 -12.48
N LEU A 1501 11.35 62.96 -12.93
CA LEU A 1501 11.36 63.77 -14.14
C LEU A 1501 11.91 65.19 -13.92
N GLU A 1502 12.00 65.63 -12.67
CA GLU A 1502 12.48 66.96 -12.33
C GLU A 1502 14.01 66.97 -12.27
N PRO A 1503 14.74 67.93 -12.86
CA PRO A 1503 16.21 67.97 -12.80
C PRO A 1503 16.69 68.14 -11.35
N LEU A 1504 17.90 67.65 -11.04
CA LEU A 1504 18.52 67.96 -9.73
C LEU A 1504 18.84 69.47 -9.67
N PRO A 1505 18.80 70.08 -8.47
CA PRO A 1505 19.22 71.46 -8.31
C PRO A 1505 20.68 71.65 -8.76
N PHE A 1506 20.95 72.78 -9.41
CA PHE A 1506 22.26 73.08 -9.98
C PHE A 1506 23.24 73.53 -8.88
N ASN A 1507 24.37 72.80 -8.71
CA ASN A 1507 25.39 73.16 -7.72
C ASN A 1507 26.31 74.27 -8.24
N ARG A 1508 25.82 75.52 -8.21
CA ARG A 1508 26.56 76.66 -8.76
C ARG A 1508 27.96 76.80 -8.16
N GLN A 1509 28.11 76.61 -6.85
CA GLN A 1509 29.40 76.80 -6.18
C GLN A 1509 30.47 75.83 -6.69
N GLU A 1510 30.12 74.57 -6.93
CA GLU A 1510 31.04 73.59 -7.49
C GLU A 1510 31.51 73.98 -8.90
N HIS A 1511 30.57 74.44 -9.75
CA HIS A 1511 30.90 74.90 -11.09
C HIS A 1511 31.70 76.21 -11.09
N LEU A 1512 31.48 77.10 -10.12
CA LEU A 1512 32.29 78.31 -9.94
C LEU A 1512 33.76 77.98 -9.61
N ILE A 1513 34.01 76.97 -8.77
CA ILE A 1513 35.36 76.51 -8.47
C ILE A 1513 36.09 76.10 -9.77
N GLU A 1514 35.41 75.38 -10.66
CA GLU A 1514 35.99 75.02 -11.96
C GLU A 1514 36.16 76.22 -12.89
N PHE A 1515 35.18 77.11 -12.92
CA PHE A 1515 35.22 78.33 -13.72
C PHE A 1515 36.42 79.21 -13.32
N PHE A 1516 36.70 79.39 -12.04
CA PHE A 1516 37.84 80.19 -11.58
C PHE A 1516 39.19 79.61 -12.00
N PHE A 1517 39.34 78.28 -12.01
CA PHE A 1517 40.54 77.68 -12.58
C PHE A 1517 40.69 78.06 -14.06
N ARG A 1518 39.62 77.89 -14.86
CA ARG A 1518 39.64 78.23 -16.29
C ARG A 1518 39.85 79.73 -16.54
N LEU A 1519 39.38 80.58 -15.63
CA LEU A 1519 39.52 82.03 -15.74
C LEU A 1519 40.98 82.50 -15.55
N PHE A 1520 41.70 81.89 -14.60
CA PHE A 1520 43.02 82.34 -14.19
C PHE A 1520 44.18 81.46 -14.68
N ALA A 1521 43.93 80.23 -15.13
CA ALA A 1521 44.97 79.35 -15.65
C ALA A 1521 45.53 79.82 -17.00
N ASP A 1522 46.82 79.61 -17.21
CA ASP A 1522 47.51 79.89 -18.46
C ASP A 1522 47.28 78.74 -19.46
N CYS A 1523 46.42 78.98 -20.45
CA CYS A 1523 46.08 78.01 -21.49
C CYS A 1523 47.19 77.80 -22.53
N GLU A 1524 48.23 78.66 -22.57
CA GLU A 1524 49.38 78.46 -23.46
C GLU A 1524 50.29 77.32 -22.97
N LYS A 1525 50.15 76.91 -21.70
CA LYS A 1525 50.87 75.79 -21.09
C LYS A 1525 50.05 74.50 -21.16
N GLU A 1526 50.75 73.38 -21.30
CA GLU A 1526 50.13 72.05 -21.42
C GLU A 1526 50.73 71.07 -20.39
N PRO A 1527 49.97 70.64 -19.36
CA PRO A 1527 48.59 71.06 -19.05
C PRO A 1527 48.53 72.53 -18.58
N PRO A 1528 47.36 73.18 -18.65
CA PRO A 1528 47.18 74.54 -18.16
C PRO A 1528 47.65 74.69 -16.71
N GLN A 1529 48.43 75.73 -16.45
CA GLN A 1529 48.98 75.99 -15.12
C GLN A 1529 48.44 77.29 -14.55
N LEU A 1530 48.01 77.25 -13.29
CA LEU A 1530 47.47 78.38 -12.56
C LEU A 1530 48.53 78.95 -11.62
N ASP A 1531 48.87 80.23 -11.73
CA ASP A 1531 49.62 80.95 -10.69
C ASP A 1531 48.66 81.23 -9.52
N TYR A 1532 48.74 80.41 -8.49
CA TYR A 1532 47.82 80.46 -7.35
C TYR A 1532 48.02 81.73 -6.51
N THR A 1533 49.22 82.31 -6.49
CA THR A 1533 49.45 83.56 -5.75
C THR A 1533 48.79 84.71 -6.49
N GLN A 1534 48.94 84.76 -7.82
CA GLN A 1534 48.28 85.74 -8.65
C GLN A 1534 46.77 85.65 -8.57
N MET A 1535 46.20 84.43 -8.64
CA MET A 1535 44.76 84.23 -8.46
C MET A 1535 44.28 84.75 -7.10
N LEU A 1536 44.96 84.41 -6.00
CA LEU A 1536 44.56 84.85 -4.66
C LEU A 1536 44.67 86.37 -4.47
N LEU A 1537 45.55 87.05 -5.20
CA LEU A 1537 45.59 88.52 -5.22
C LEU A 1537 44.30 89.12 -5.81
N TYR A 1538 43.67 88.49 -6.81
CA TYR A 1538 42.33 88.93 -7.27
C TYR A 1538 41.28 88.82 -6.16
N PHE A 1539 41.35 87.74 -5.37
CA PHE A 1539 40.44 87.49 -4.25
C PHE A 1539 40.75 88.30 -2.98
N ALA A 1540 41.92 88.94 -2.91
CA ALA A 1540 42.29 89.87 -1.84
C ALA A 1540 41.52 91.21 -1.92
N CYS A 1541 40.72 91.44 -2.96
CA CYS A 1541 39.88 92.63 -3.07
C CYS A 1541 38.90 92.75 -1.88
N HIS A 1542 38.77 93.94 -1.33
CA HIS A 1542 37.89 94.25 -0.19
C HIS A 1542 37.11 95.56 -0.43
N PRO A 1543 35.92 95.76 0.16
CA PRO A 1543 35.20 97.03 0.07
C PRO A 1543 35.99 98.24 0.61
N ASP A 1544 36.74 98.04 1.70
CA ASP A 1544 37.75 99.01 2.17
C ASP A 1544 39.04 98.85 1.34
N THR A 1545 39.43 99.92 0.65
CA THR A 1545 40.62 99.97 -0.21
C THR A 1545 41.89 99.63 0.53
N LEU A 1546 42.05 100.15 1.75
CA LEU A 1546 43.25 99.94 2.56
C LEU A 1546 43.37 98.48 2.96
N GLU A 1547 42.27 97.91 3.43
CA GLU A 1547 42.19 96.50 3.82
C GLU A 1547 42.51 95.56 2.66
N GLY A 1548 42.02 95.87 1.46
CA GLY A 1548 42.36 95.09 0.27
C GLY A 1548 43.86 95.08 -0.03
N VAL A 1549 44.54 96.22 0.14
CA VAL A 1549 46.01 96.30 -0.05
C VAL A 1549 46.75 95.51 1.02
N TYR A 1550 46.32 95.57 2.29
CA TYR A 1550 46.93 94.78 3.37
C TYR A 1550 46.74 93.28 3.15
N ARG A 1551 45.52 92.83 2.81
CA ARG A 1551 45.23 91.43 2.45
C ARG A 1551 46.11 90.96 1.28
N ALA A 1552 46.29 91.81 0.26
CA ALA A 1552 47.15 91.50 -0.87
C ALA A 1552 48.63 91.39 -0.49
N LEU A 1553 49.13 92.30 0.36
CA LEU A 1553 50.46 92.21 0.92
C LEU A 1553 50.61 90.91 1.72
N SER A 1554 49.62 90.56 2.55
CA SER A 1554 49.63 89.33 3.35
C SER A 1554 49.69 88.08 2.49
N VAL A 1555 48.87 88.00 1.44
CA VAL A 1555 48.90 86.88 0.47
C VAL A 1555 50.25 86.79 -0.23
N ALA A 1556 50.82 87.92 -0.65
CA ALA A 1556 52.09 87.92 -1.37
C ALA A 1556 53.29 87.55 -0.49
N VAL A 1557 53.30 87.95 0.78
CA VAL A 1557 54.32 87.53 1.77
C VAL A 1557 54.05 86.11 2.27
N GLY A 1558 52.79 85.73 2.37
CA GLY A 1558 52.30 84.43 2.82
C GLY A 1558 51.95 84.36 4.31
N THR A 1559 51.78 85.51 4.96
CA THR A 1559 51.61 85.70 6.40
C THR A 1559 50.84 87.00 6.65
N HIS A 1560 50.09 87.07 7.75
CA HIS A 1560 49.28 88.25 8.08
C HIS A 1560 50.15 89.49 8.33
N ILE A 1561 49.86 90.59 7.62
CA ILE A 1561 50.53 91.88 7.78
C ILE A 1561 49.64 92.83 8.57
N PHE A 1562 50.06 93.09 9.81
CA PHE A 1562 49.37 93.99 10.71
C PHE A 1562 49.40 95.43 10.18
N ARG A 1563 48.23 96.06 10.14
CA ARG A 1563 48.07 97.47 9.78
C ARG A 1563 48.71 98.36 10.84
N GLN A 1564 49.44 99.39 10.42
CA GLN A 1564 49.93 100.42 11.35
C GLN A 1564 48.75 101.33 11.73
N VAL A 1565 48.27 101.19 12.96
CA VAL A 1565 47.28 102.11 13.53
C VAL A 1565 47.98 103.43 13.85
N GLU A 1566 47.73 104.46 13.04
CA GLU A 1566 48.06 105.84 13.43
C GLU A 1566 47.28 106.16 14.71
N THR A 1567 48.02 106.39 15.79
CA THR A 1567 47.45 106.76 17.09
C THR A 1567 46.67 108.06 16.91
N PRO A 1568 45.35 108.09 17.16
CA PRO A 1568 44.54 109.26 16.86
C PRO A 1568 44.94 110.40 17.78
N MET A 1569 45.57 111.42 17.21
CA MET A 1569 45.90 112.66 17.90
C MET A 1569 44.60 113.35 18.31
N LEU A 1570 44.41 113.43 19.63
CA LEU A 1570 43.33 114.07 20.36
C LEU A 1570 42.90 115.41 19.73
N MET A 1571 41.76 115.43 19.06
CA MET A 1571 40.98 116.66 18.89
C MET A 1571 39.67 116.47 19.64
N ALA A 1572 39.63 117.08 20.81
CA ALA A 1572 38.40 117.34 21.53
C ALA A 1572 37.51 118.23 20.65
N GLU A 1573 36.35 117.73 20.24
CA GLU A 1573 35.08 118.47 20.24
C GLU A 1573 33.94 117.54 19.80
N LYS A 1574 33.26 117.01 20.82
CA LYS A 1574 31.93 116.43 20.70
C LYS A 1574 30.95 117.57 20.47
N THR A 1575 30.42 117.70 19.26
CA THR A 1575 29.17 118.43 19.02
C THR A 1575 28.11 117.44 18.60
N SER A 1576 27.21 117.18 19.54
CA SER A 1576 25.99 116.41 19.39
C SER A 1576 25.11 117.03 18.30
N ILE A 1577 24.84 116.28 17.24
CA ILE A 1577 23.67 116.52 16.39
C ILE A 1577 22.75 115.31 16.55
N SER A 1578 21.68 115.59 17.27
CA SER A 1578 20.46 114.81 17.34
C SER A 1578 19.77 114.87 15.98
N THR A 1579 19.60 113.74 15.32
CA THR A 1579 18.50 113.52 14.38
C THR A 1579 17.94 112.13 14.64
N VAL A 1580 16.90 112.13 15.47
CA VAL A 1580 15.87 111.09 15.49
C VAL A 1580 15.21 111.08 14.11
N SER A 1581 15.24 109.93 13.44
CA SER A 1581 14.26 109.56 12.42
C SER A 1581 13.91 108.09 12.69
N PRO A 1582 12.67 107.78 13.13
CA PRO A 1582 12.25 106.42 13.46
C PRO A 1582 12.02 105.65 12.16
N ILE A 1583 12.58 104.45 12.03
CA ILE A 1583 12.09 103.48 11.06
C ILE A 1583 11.11 102.60 11.82
N GLU A 1584 9.87 102.67 11.36
CA GLU A 1584 8.74 101.88 11.82
C GLU A 1584 9.08 100.40 11.83
N GLU A 1585 8.77 99.77 12.96
CA GLU A 1585 8.59 98.33 13.08
C GLU A 1585 7.62 97.86 11.99
N PHE A 1586 8.12 97.07 11.04
CA PHE A 1586 7.28 96.06 10.38
C PHE A 1586 7.83 94.67 10.71
N PRO A 1587 6.92 93.73 10.99
CA PRO A 1587 7.16 92.67 11.95
C PRO A 1587 7.85 91.47 11.32
N GLU A 1588 8.63 90.82 12.16
CA GLU A 1588 9.11 89.45 12.02
C GLU A 1588 7.96 88.55 11.56
N THR A 1589 7.99 88.16 10.28
CA THR A 1589 7.22 87.01 9.81
C THR A 1589 8.16 85.83 9.92
N GLU A 1590 7.92 85.04 10.96
CA GLU A 1590 8.51 83.74 11.21
C GLU A 1590 8.27 82.82 10.01
N GLU A 1591 9.27 82.63 9.14
CA GLU A 1591 9.32 81.45 8.30
C GLU A 1591 10.66 80.74 8.46
N SER A 1592 10.53 79.62 9.15
CA SER A 1592 11.53 78.59 9.40
C SER A 1592 12.18 78.09 8.11
N SER A 1593 13.43 78.45 7.88
CA SER A 1593 14.34 77.63 7.10
C SER A 1593 15.73 77.74 7.70
N ALA A 1594 16.18 76.64 8.28
CA ALA A 1594 17.48 76.43 8.88
C ALA A 1594 18.60 77.01 8.00
N LYS A 1595 19.04 78.23 8.33
CA LYS A 1595 20.40 78.64 8.06
C LYS A 1595 21.23 77.90 9.09
N GLU A 1596 21.89 76.84 8.66
CA GLU A 1596 23.04 76.31 9.37
C GLU A 1596 24.03 77.47 9.52
N ASP A 1597 24.00 78.08 10.70
CA ASP A 1597 25.13 78.22 11.60
C ASP A 1597 26.51 77.92 10.98
N ARG A 1598 26.92 78.66 9.94
CA ARG A 1598 28.17 79.40 10.13
C ARG A 1598 27.82 80.37 11.23
N GLU A 1599 28.06 79.93 12.46
CA GLU A 1599 28.15 80.83 13.60
C GLU A 1599 29.06 81.96 13.12
N LEU A 1600 28.44 83.06 12.68
CA LEU A 1600 28.80 84.35 13.17
C LEU A 1600 28.67 84.21 14.68
N LYS A 1601 29.67 83.56 15.27
CA LYS A 1601 30.25 84.03 16.49
C LYS A 1601 30.56 85.48 16.16
N GLU A 1602 29.55 86.31 16.37
CA GLU A 1602 29.64 87.43 17.28
C GLU A 1602 30.20 86.93 18.63
N GLU A 1603 31.38 86.30 18.63
CA GLU A 1603 32.47 86.93 19.34
C GLU A 1603 32.43 88.34 18.71
N LYS A 1604 31.80 89.35 19.32
CA LYS A 1604 32.22 89.83 20.63
C LYS A 1604 33.72 89.58 20.84
N ASP A 1605 34.49 89.73 19.76
CA ASP A 1605 35.51 90.72 19.79
C ASP A 1605 34.72 92.05 19.96
N ASP A 1606 34.42 92.48 21.20
CA ASP A 1606 35.48 92.91 22.10
C ASP A 1606 36.64 93.28 21.19
N GLN A 1607 36.61 94.49 20.65
CA GLN A 1607 37.77 95.11 20.02
C GLN A 1607 38.92 94.99 21.04
N LYS A 1608 39.48 93.80 21.17
CA LYS A 1608 40.88 93.53 21.34
C LYS A 1608 41.37 94.20 20.08
N GLU A 1609 41.68 95.48 20.23
CA GLU A 1609 42.76 96.08 19.47
C GLU A 1609 43.75 94.93 19.30
N GLU A 1610 43.86 94.38 18.08
CA GLU A 1610 44.78 93.28 17.83
C GLU A 1610 46.10 93.77 18.41
N GLU A 1611 46.52 93.15 19.51
CA GLU A 1611 47.77 93.53 20.16
C GLU A 1611 48.83 93.19 19.13
N ILE A 1612 49.23 94.19 18.34
CA ILE A 1612 50.23 94.07 17.29
C ILE A 1612 51.45 93.47 17.99
N PRO A 1613 51.82 92.21 17.71
CA PRO A 1613 52.91 91.56 18.41
C PRO A 1613 54.17 92.42 18.33
N GLU A 1614 55.01 92.49 19.37
CA GLU A 1614 56.25 93.31 19.31
C GLU A 1614 57.15 92.96 18.10
N ASN A 1615 57.00 91.73 17.57
CA ASN A 1615 57.69 91.21 16.39
C ASN A 1615 56.82 91.17 15.11
N ALA A 1616 55.74 91.95 15.05
CA ALA A 1616 54.86 92.03 13.89
C ALA A 1616 55.61 92.51 12.64
N ASN A 1617 55.19 92.01 11.47
CA ASN A 1617 55.69 92.41 10.16
C ASN A 1617 57.22 92.24 10.02
N THR A 1618 57.81 91.24 10.68
CA THR A 1618 59.25 90.95 10.60
C THR A 1618 59.65 90.15 9.36
N GLU A 1619 58.69 89.60 8.61
CA GLU A 1619 58.97 88.94 7.34
C GLU A 1619 59.63 89.89 6.35
N LYS A 1620 60.48 89.32 5.49
CA LYS A 1620 61.19 90.07 4.47
C LYS A 1620 60.46 89.99 3.14
N ILE A 1621 60.15 91.13 2.55
CA ILE A 1621 59.54 91.24 1.22
C ILE A 1621 60.61 91.64 0.19
N SER A 1622 60.64 90.92 -0.92
CA SER A 1622 61.52 91.24 -2.05
C SER A 1622 60.89 92.32 -2.93
N MET A 1623 61.71 93.01 -3.72
CA MET A 1623 61.20 93.97 -4.71
C MET A 1623 60.27 93.30 -5.73
N GLU A 1624 60.56 92.06 -6.14
CA GLU A 1624 59.73 91.29 -7.07
C GLU A 1624 58.35 90.98 -6.47
N THR A 1625 58.29 90.58 -5.20
CA THR A 1625 57.01 90.34 -4.50
C THR A 1625 56.21 91.64 -4.35
N LEU A 1626 56.89 92.75 -4.03
CA LEU A 1626 56.24 94.06 -3.92
C LEU A 1626 55.69 94.53 -5.27
N LEU A 1627 56.42 94.30 -6.36
CA LEU A 1627 55.97 94.58 -7.73
C LEU A 1627 54.79 93.70 -8.17
N LYS A 1628 54.67 92.47 -7.65
CA LYS A 1628 53.49 91.62 -7.88
C LYS A 1628 52.24 92.20 -7.21
N VAL A 1629 52.37 92.70 -5.98
CA VAL A 1629 51.25 93.33 -5.26
C VAL A 1629 50.84 94.63 -5.95
N PHE A 1630 51.78 95.50 -6.28
CA PHE A 1630 51.52 96.75 -6.98
C PHE A 1630 51.65 96.59 -8.51
N GLY A 1631 51.06 95.51 -9.03
CA GLY A 1631 51.17 95.10 -10.43
C GLY A 1631 50.35 95.93 -11.42
N GLY A 1632 49.38 96.70 -10.93
CA GLY A 1632 48.56 97.60 -11.74
C GLY A 1632 49.40 98.59 -12.52
N GLY A 1633 50.53 99.04 -11.98
CA GLY A 1633 51.45 99.97 -12.64
C GLY A 1633 52.14 99.46 -13.92
N ASN A 1634 51.83 98.26 -14.40
CA ASN A 1634 52.36 97.75 -15.67
C ASN A 1634 51.74 98.50 -16.85
N GLU A 1635 52.50 99.40 -17.48
CA GLU A 1635 52.12 99.98 -18.76
C GLU A 1635 52.28 98.92 -19.85
N VAL A 1636 51.16 98.54 -20.46
CA VAL A 1636 51.14 97.63 -21.61
C VAL A 1636 51.52 98.42 -22.86
N LEU A 1637 52.77 98.29 -23.31
CA LEU A 1637 53.27 98.99 -24.51
C LEU A 1637 52.61 98.48 -25.82
N ASP A 1638 52.09 97.25 -25.83
CA ASP A 1638 51.40 96.68 -26.99
C ASP A 1638 50.38 95.62 -26.55
N ALA A 1639 49.09 95.95 -26.66
CA ALA A 1639 47.96 95.06 -26.35
C ALA A 1639 47.45 94.30 -27.59
N ASN A 1640 48.19 94.28 -28.69
CA ASN A 1640 47.78 93.52 -29.87
C ASN A 1640 47.76 92.02 -29.57
N ARG A 1641 46.69 91.33 -29.98
CA ARG A 1641 46.54 89.86 -29.91
C ARG A 1641 47.68 89.04 -30.53
N PHE A 1642 48.58 89.67 -31.31
CA PHE A 1642 49.72 89.05 -31.97
C PHE A 1642 51.06 89.28 -31.26
N ALA A 1643 51.11 90.08 -30.19
CA ALA A 1643 52.32 90.30 -29.43
C ALA A 1643 52.63 89.09 -28.54
N SER A 1644 53.68 88.33 -28.87
CA SER A 1644 54.08 87.14 -28.10
C SER A 1644 54.81 87.47 -26.79
N TYR A 1645 55.30 88.70 -26.63
CA TYR A 1645 55.99 89.15 -25.43
C TYR A 1645 55.49 90.54 -25.05
N LEU A 1646 54.71 90.63 -23.97
CA LEU A 1646 54.51 91.93 -23.30
C LEU A 1646 55.81 92.29 -22.58
N LYS A 1647 56.49 93.31 -23.07
CA LYS A 1647 57.42 94.07 -22.23
C LYS A 1647 56.57 95.07 -21.45
N SER A 1648 56.20 94.70 -20.24
CA SER A 1648 55.61 95.59 -19.27
C SER A 1648 56.73 96.12 -18.36
N GLU A 1649 56.89 97.44 -18.30
CA GLU A 1649 57.63 98.09 -17.23
C GLU A 1649 56.62 98.56 -16.19
N ASN A 1650 56.87 98.24 -14.92
CA ASN A 1650 56.06 98.72 -13.83
C ASN A 1650 56.50 100.15 -13.48
N ILE A 1651 55.60 101.13 -13.57
CA ILE A 1651 55.87 102.54 -13.26
C ILE A 1651 56.41 102.75 -11.83
N TYR A 1652 56.14 101.82 -10.91
CA TYR A 1652 56.63 101.89 -9.54
C TYR A 1652 58.05 101.34 -9.38
N ALA A 1653 58.60 100.64 -10.37
CA ALA A 1653 59.90 99.94 -10.24
C ALA A 1653 61.05 100.89 -9.88
N GLU A 1654 61.16 102.06 -10.53
CA GLU A 1654 62.21 103.04 -10.20
C GLU A 1654 62.07 103.59 -8.78
N ASN A 1655 60.83 103.91 -8.38
CA ASN A 1655 60.55 104.38 -7.02
C ASN A 1655 60.80 103.28 -5.99
N PHE A 1656 60.51 102.02 -6.31
CA PHE A 1656 60.81 100.89 -5.44
C PHE A 1656 62.31 100.67 -5.28
N ILE A 1657 63.10 100.75 -6.37
CA ILE A 1657 64.57 100.71 -6.29
C ILE A 1657 65.07 101.80 -5.35
N LYS A 1658 64.55 103.02 -5.48
CA LYS A 1658 64.91 104.14 -4.60
C LYS A 1658 64.51 103.89 -3.15
N THR A 1659 63.29 103.42 -2.87
CA THR A 1659 62.88 103.06 -1.49
C THR A 1659 63.74 101.96 -0.88
N PHE A 1660 64.10 100.92 -1.65
CA PHE A 1660 64.94 99.84 -1.15
C PHE A 1660 66.35 100.34 -0.81
N GLN A 1661 66.89 101.24 -1.64
CA GLN A 1661 68.17 101.90 -1.38
C GLN A 1661 68.10 102.83 -0.16
N ASP A 1662 67.03 103.63 -0.03
CA ASP A 1662 66.80 104.55 1.09
C ASP A 1662 66.67 103.81 2.43
N LEU A 1663 66.13 102.59 2.41
CA LEU A 1663 66.01 101.69 3.56
C LEU A 1663 67.26 100.81 3.81
N GLY A 1664 68.30 100.93 2.98
CA GLY A 1664 69.62 100.32 3.21
C GLY A 1664 69.93 99.02 2.43
N ALA A 1665 69.06 98.57 1.53
CA ALA A 1665 69.29 97.38 0.71
C ALA A 1665 70.20 97.68 -0.49
N ARG A 1666 71.52 97.51 -0.33
CA ARG A 1666 72.52 97.86 -1.37
C ARG A 1666 72.38 97.05 -2.67
N ASN A 1667 71.98 95.78 -2.57
CA ASN A 1667 71.79 94.87 -3.70
C ASN A 1667 70.33 94.45 -3.87
N LEU A 1668 69.37 95.32 -3.48
CA LEU A 1668 67.94 95.01 -3.52
C LEU A 1668 67.57 93.75 -2.70
N GLU A 1669 68.30 93.49 -1.62
CA GLU A 1669 68.00 92.41 -0.69
C GLU A 1669 66.60 92.60 -0.06
N PRO A 1670 65.87 91.51 0.22
CA PRO A 1670 64.55 91.60 0.85
C PRO A 1670 64.55 92.38 2.18
N ILE A 1671 63.61 93.31 2.32
CA ILE A 1671 63.50 94.24 3.47
C ILE A 1671 62.38 93.77 4.39
N ALA A 1672 62.58 93.88 5.71
CA ALA A 1672 61.52 93.57 6.67
C ALA A 1672 60.31 94.49 6.47
N VAL A 1673 59.10 93.92 6.41
CA VAL A 1673 57.86 94.66 6.12
C VAL A 1673 57.64 95.82 7.11
N ASN A 1674 57.98 95.64 8.38
CA ASN A 1674 57.90 96.67 9.42
C ASN A 1674 58.78 97.92 9.16
N ILE A 1675 59.88 97.77 8.42
CA ILE A 1675 60.74 98.88 7.98
C ILE A 1675 60.17 99.49 6.70
N LEU A 1676 59.71 98.64 5.76
CA LEU A 1676 59.13 99.08 4.49
C LEU A 1676 57.88 99.95 4.70
N LEU A 1677 56.95 99.52 5.57
CA LEU A 1677 55.69 100.22 5.86
C LEU A 1677 55.89 101.59 6.53
N LYS A 1678 57.08 101.89 7.05
CA LYS A 1678 57.43 103.21 7.61
C LYS A 1678 57.90 104.21 6.55
N HIS A 1679 58.16 103.75 5.32
CA HIS A 1679 58.62 104.62 4.26
C HIS A 1679 57.47 105.49 3.73
N PRO A 1680 57.60 106.84 3.67
CA PRO A 1680 56.51 107.74 3.27
C PRO A 1680 55.89 107.41 1.91
N TYR A 1681 56.73 107.07 0.92
CA TYR A 1681 56.25 106.64 -0.41
C TYR A 1681 55.37 105.38 -0.36
N ILE A 1682 55.69 104.42 0.51
CA ILE A 1682 54.90 103.18 0.63
C ILE A 1682 53.56 103.46 1.32
N GLN A 1683 53.54 104.33 2.35
CA GLN A 1683 52.31 104.75 3.01
C GLN A 1683 51.37 105.50 2.05
N ASP A 1684 51.91 106.44 1.27
CA ASP A 1684 51.16 107.19 0.26
C ASP A 1684 50.65 106.28 -0.86
N LEU A 1685 51.46 105.32 -1.30
CA LEU A 1685 51.03 104.32 -2.29
C LEU A 1685 49.89 103.47 -1.74
N ILE A 1686 50.02 102.88 -0.55
CA ILE A 1686 48.97 102.05 0.08
C ILE A 1686 47.66 102.83 0.23
N ALA A 1687 47.72 104.10 0.64
CA ALA A 1687 46.52 104.93 0.83
C ALA A 1687 45.77 105.24 -0.47
N ASN A 1688 46.48 105.29 -1.61
CA ASN A 1688 45.92 105.71 -2.89
C ASN A 1688 45.76 104.55 -3.89
N TYR A 1689 46.17 103.33 -3.55
CA TYR A 1689 46.13 102.18 -4.45
C TYR A 1689 44.74 101.53 -4.51
N VAL A 1690 44.02 101.73 -5.61
CA VAL A 1690 42.60 101.34 -5.73
C VAL A 1690 42.36 99.94 -6.32
N ASP A 1691 43.40 99.26 -6.81
CA ASP A 1691 43.23 97.97 -7.52
C ASP A 1691 42.67 96.86 -6.65
N TYR A 1692 42.88 96.92 -5.34
CA TYR A 1692 42.31 95.97 -4.39
C TYR A 1692 40.98 96.43 -3.79
N LYS A 1693 40.40 97.52 -4.32
CA LYS A 1693 39.00 97.85 -4.06
C LYS A 1693 38.11 96.86 -4.80
N PHE A 1694 37.17 96.25 -4.07
CA PHE A 1694 36.14 95.43 -4.69
C PHE A 1694 35.18 96.32 -5.51
N PRO A 1695 35.01 96.10 -6.83
CA PRO A 1695 34.12 96.89 -7.66
C PRO A 1695 32.65 96.57 -7.37
N ASP A 1696 31.89 97.55 -6.90
CA ASP A 1696 30.44 97.39 -6.68
C ASP A 1696 29.65 97.67 -7.97
N ILE A 1697 29.68 96.71 -8.89
CA ILE A 1697 28.91 96.77 -10.14
C ILE A 1697 27.42 96.44 -9.92
N LYS A 1698 27.07 95.77 -8.82
CA LYS A 1698 25.67 95.38 -8.52
C LYS A 1698 24.77 96.60 -8.44
N MET A 1699 25.25 97.69 -7.82
CA MET A 1699 24.52 98.95 -7.75
C MET A 1699 24.20 99.57 -9.11
N ILE A 1700 24.98 99.26 -10.17
CA ILE A 1700 24.69 99.73 -11.54
C ILE A 1700 23.74 98.76 -12.23
N LEU A 1701 24.04 97.46 -12.12
CA LEU A 1701 23.24 96.39 -12.74
C LEU A 1701 21.80 96.33 -12.20
N GLN A 1702 21.57 96.72 -10.95
CA GLN A 1702 20.23 96.79 -10.35
C GLN A 1702 19.43 98.05 -10.74
N ARG A 1703 20.07 99.12 -11.25
CA ARG A 1703 19.35 100.33 -11.68
C ARG A 1703 18.38 100.03 -12.82
N SER A 1704 18.67 99.04 -13.67
CA SER A 1704 17.80 98.64 -14.78
C SER A 1704 16.55 97.88 -14.32
N GLU A 1705 16.60 97.12 -13.22
CA GLU A 1705 15.42 96.41 -12.70
C GLU A 1705 14.31 97.37 -12.26
N HIS A 1706 14.67 98.53 -11.70
CA HIS A 1706 13.67 99.52 -11.26
C HIS A 1706 12.96 100.25 -12.42
N ALA A 1707 13.44 100.13 -13.67
CA ALA A 1707 12.76 100.68 -14.83
C ALA A 1707 11.62 99.79 -15.35
N GLN A 1708 11.55 98.51 -14.97
CA GLN A 1708 10.46 97.61 -15.39
C GLN A 1708 9.25 97.62 -14.46
N GLY A 1709 9.21 98.49 -13.44
CA GLY A 1709 8.14 98.53 -12.45
C GLY A 1709 6.85 99.28 -12.82
N SER A 1710 6.77 100.10 -13.89
CA SER A 1710 5.57 100.95 -14.10
C SER A 1710 4.57 100.47 -15.14
N ASP A 1711 4.92 99.58 -16.06
CA ASP A 1711 4.03 99.23 -17.19
C ASP A 1711 3.40 97.86 -16.98
N GLY A 1712 2.66 97.74 -15.88
CA GLY A 1712 2.00 96.51 -15.46
C GLY A 1712 0.64 96.71 -14.80
N GLU A 1713 0.04 97.90 -14.83
CA GLU A 1713 -1.41 98.05 -14.69
C GLU A 1713 -2.11 97.53 -15.96
N ARG A 1714 -2.04 96.22 -16.20
CA ARG A 1714 -2.96 95.55 -17.13
C ARG A 1714 -3.41 94.21 -16.59
N SER A 1715 -4.63 94.29 -16.05
CA SER A 1715 -5.68 93.27 -16.05
C SER A 1715 -5.42 92.00 -15.22
N PRO A 1716 -6.04 91.89 -14.03
CA PRO A 1716 -6.20 90.62 -13.34
C PRO A 1716 -7.25 89.80 -14.10
N SER A 1717 -6.82 89.06 -15.11
CA SER A 1717 -7.69 88.14 -15.84
C SER A 1717 -6.88 87.05 -16.51
N ARG A 1718 -6.35 86.12 -15.72
CA ARG A 1718 -6.05 84.73 -16.11
C ARG A 1718 -5.65 83.89 -14.88
N LEU A 1719 -6.45 83.99 -13.82
CA LEU A 1719 -6.84 82.78 -13.10
C LEU A 1719 -8.11 82.30 -13.81
N THR A 1720 -7.94 81.62 -14.93
CA THR A 1720 -8.94 80.69 -15.43
C THR A 1720 -8.71 79.37 -14.71
N ASP A 1721 -9.74 78.91 -14.01
CA ASP A 1721 -10.17 77.52 -14.09
C ASP A 1721 -9.08 76.44 -13.96
N GLU A 1722 -8.57 76.23 -12.73
CA GLU A 1722 -8.16 74.90 -12.27
C GLU A 1722 -9.07 74.37 -11.13
N LYS A 1723 -10.27 74.92 -11.05
CA LYS A 1723 -11.44 74.24 -10.45
C LYS A 1723 -12.53 74.04 -11.50
N LYS A 1724 -12.16 73.35 -12.58
CA LYS A 1724 -13.04 72.52 -13.39
C LYS A 1724 -12.26 71.43 -14.10
#